data_AF-A0A9X9S2T4-F1
#
_entry.id   AF-A0A9X9S2T4-F1
#
_cell.length_a   1.000
_cell.length_b   1.000
_cell.length_c   1.000
_cell.angle_alpha   90.00
_cell.angle_beta   90.00
_cell.angle_gamma   90.00
#
_symmetry.space_group_name_H-M   'P 1'
#
loop_
_entity.id
_entity.type
_entity.pdbx_description
1 polymer ?
#
loop_
_entity_poly.entity_id
_entity_poly.type
_entity_poly.pdbx_seq_one_letter_code
_entity_poly.pdbx_strand_id
1 'polypeptide(L)'
;MELCITALLCFAVLCSAASAATLSIDPSDIILGKGESAPLAVRVDDVQQLGSYDITISWSPSLVSLTDVTASESFPTMNYTFQTGSAHIAGLNPTLEGVSESADLCYLEFTGIGDNGEVSPVTISVNDYGFLNSTSGEEIPVDTIVNGNITTIVSSTIDARIGLPNRQVSVGQEMVILASVANQRNYDTSPLNVNVTVVKGGSIVQNVTYTDVIILPGATFSEEISWTPAEEGTYQISIAVTSDDAVMGSPTDEKTVSSIDYQLSFSDAQASNPGRVQMNNWFSAYAWVSANKAGQVNVNIDAPDSFEIWGDENQTRYFYNSEWNYFSVWMKATEPGTFSGNEFTFTISANGKSDSVNGRDITIFVPSIQVTSVNSARVTSENTPVTMEFNTLHTNNTNSNVTTLVAQSGAQGRTLSGLGYLVGYPYGCVEQTTSKMLASLNVKNYYLERGDRPSDFDTIRERANESVSAGIDVLVNGGLRGQHADGGWSLWGYGDSESSSSSYASYTLAKINKTGEDLNSLLDGKVSTGNTVTTGTVNFEKLIEWFHENPDNPASGTWSWSAPVCHAWTKESNTAFIMLIHDMINQTSDVQQPYRGYMEENMQNATSYVIGNQVSGGFDDGSFSSGSDKAMATALGLWGLESFGLPSGTVTEPVITDAKERAAAYLIRSQNDDGSWPAAPYYGWYNKGRVTESTAYAILALNATGVANDNETIRNGVTWLVDTYENSGSWGYTWASQAAIDALIVCQEEESSSGTVNVFVDGDLVYTFTMDATNPREEYTLTSDQMTAMMSSGTEFRDIFGDGYSIVKSHEVEAQLTSGDGPIVLSVENSQWAPLNEIDNTISGSGTIQMEGDDGSVGISRINTNIDILAEAEYDVGDFSLTVDSVPSPMEVDEPATVSVGVISDYDLYSPMLEVPISDFTFDNTSDITDSTGADVSYEILNSTATIGQDSIFIQPESWEQDTAYSYNFEIVPENYGTLNMSVRIIPLYDDSDVSYIRHDFNVTGTGNVTIHVQDENYAPVVADTITVDGVTVNVQSSHDFTGLLEDTYQFSVTKTGYPDVHGTVEVNYGETTVYNVTLPSSMDEPVLILAEGGSGCIAGVAKVPGELNANVAESTIYNVSVMGDGGELGVALQFPQRYLFTAPVVTLNGVALGADEYEITPGTFVYGPGGTYTTTNATLVVYNTTSGTNYIGMEFDGDVWGDAYNDGLVDSTDALYILHFVVGNLDGFETYGYPDVYDRDSHTIDSTDALYILHRVVGNLDEYYSVR
;
A
#
# COMPACT_ATOMS: atom_id res chain seq x y z
N MET A 1 -139.93 31.45 -8.11
CA MET A 1 -139.56 32.77 -8.64
C MET A 1 -138.05 32.85 -8.62
N GLU A 2 -137.35 32.47 -9.68
CA GLU A 2 -137.40 32.96 -11.07
C GLU A 2 -136.76 34.34 -11.26
N LEU A 3 -135.77 34.35 -12.17
CA LEU A 3 -135.34 35.43 -13.10
C LEU A 3 -134.95 36.80 -12.50
N CYS A 4 -133.86 37.45 -12.92
CA CYS A 4 -132.77 37.13 -13.88
C CYS A 4 -131.52 37.92 -13.42
N ILE A 5 -130.35 37.31 -13.22
CA ILE A 5 -129.33 36.86 -14.20
C ILE A 5 -128.41 38.01 -14.71
N THR A 6 -127.10 37.74 -14.66
CA THR A 6 -125.94 38.51 -15.22
C THR A 6 -125.72 39.95 -14.74
N ALA A 7 -124.97 40.13 -13.64
CA ALA A 7 -124.07 41.29 -13.41
C ALA A 7 -123.15 41.13 -12.16
N LEU A 8 -123.62 40.51 -11.07
CA LEU A 8 -122.88 40.45 -9.79
C LEU A 8 -122.44 39.03 -9.42
N LEU A 9 -121.37 38.51 -10.05
CA LEU A 9 -120.74 37.26 -9.58
C LEU A 9 -119.21 37.12 -9.84
N CYS A 10 -118.49 38.20 -10.13
CA CYS A 10 -117.03 38.15 -10.41
C CYS A 10 -116.19 39.22 -9.67
N PHE A 11 -116.64 39.74 -8.52
CA PHE A 11 -115.94 40.82 -7.80
C PHE A 11 -115.71 40.54 -6.31
N ALA A 12 -115.38 39.28 -5.98
CA ALA A 12 -115.06 38.84 -4.62
C ALA A 12 -114.06 37.66 -4.54
N VAL A 13 -113.16 37.50 -5.52
CA VAL A 13 -111.86 36.81 -5.36
C VAL A 13 -110.85 37.51 -6.28
N LEU A 14 -110.18 38.54 -5.76
CA LEU A 14 -108.94 39.11 -6.33
C LEU A 14 -108.04 39.59 -5.18
N CYS A 15 -107.96 38.76 -4.14
CA CYS A 15 -106.73 38.58 -3.39
C CYS A 15 -106.17 37.25 -3.87
N SER A 16 -105.42 37.25 -4.98
CA SER A 16 -104.32 36.29 -5.08
C SER A 16 -103.47 36.52 -3.84
N ALA A 17 -103.18 35.46 -3.09
CA ALA A 17 -102.08 35.53 -2.15
C ALA A 17 -100.85 35.98 -2.95
N ALA A 18 -100.06 36.91 -2.41
CA ALA A 18 -98.73 37.14 -2.96
C ALA A 18 -98.01 35.79 -2.84
N SER A 19 -97.76 35.14 -3.97
CA SER A 19 -96.89 33.99 -3.99
C SER A 19 -95.51 34.55 -3.66
N ALA A 20 -94.89 34.01 -2.62
CA ALA A 20 -93.55 34.42 -2.27
C ALA A 20 -92.60 33.79 -3.29
N ALA A 21 -91.59 34.57 -3.69
CA ALA A 21 -90.64 34.14 -4.69
C ALA A 21 -89.78 32.98 -4.15
N THR A 22 -89.43 32.07 -5.06
CA THR A 22 -88.36 31.10 -4.85
C THR A 22 -87.16 31.55 -5.67
N LEU A 23 -85.99 31.69 -5.05
CA LEU A 23 -84.72 31.91 -5.76
C LEU A 23 -83.95 30.59 -5.83
N SER A 24 -83.32 30.30 -6.98
CA SER A 24 -82.53 29.07 -7.15
C SER A 24 -81.32 29.24 -8.06
N ILE A 25 -80.28 28.45 -7.82
CA ILE A 25 -79.22 28.19 -8.80
C ILE A 25 -79.64 27.01 -9.69
N ASP A 26 -79.47 27.14 -11.01
CA ASP A 26 -79.79 26.09 -11.99
C ASP A 26 -78.68 25.96 -13.05
N PRO A 27 -78.13 24.76 -13.30
CA PRO A 27 -78.31 23.53 -12.50
C PRO A 27 -77.88 23.68 -11.03
N SER A 28 -78.58 23.00 -10.11
CA SER A 28 -78.30 23.08 -8.67
C SER A 28 -76.96 22.46 -8.28
N ASP A 29 -76.46 21.51 -9.05
CA ASP A 29 -75.23 20.80 -8.78
C ASP A 29 -74.47 20.62 -10.10
N ILE A 30 -73.23 21.13 -10.15
CA ILE A 30 -72.31 20.89 -11.27
C ILE A 30 -70.99 20.32 -10.79
N ILE A 31 -70.30 19.66 -11.71
CA ILE A 31 -68.95 19.16 -11.54
C ILE A 31 -68.07 19.96 -12.52
N LEU A 32 -66.94 20.50 -12.06
CA LEU A 32 -65.98 21.23 -12.89
C LEU A 32 -64.55 20.72 -12.66
N GLY A 33 -63.87 20.37 -13.74
CA GLY A 33 -62.42 20.21 -13.74
C GLY A 33 -61.67 21.52 -13.60
N LYS A 34 -60.41 21.45 -13.18
CA LYS A 34 -59.51 22.60 -13.10
C LYS A 34 -59.32 23.25 -14.46
N GLY A 35 -59.65 24.53 -14.59
CA GLY A 35 -59.65 25.28 -15.85
C GLY A 35 -60.87 25.03 -16.76
N GLU A 36 -61.77 24.11 -16.41
CA GLU A 36 -63.07 24.00 -17.10
C GLU A 36 -64.01 25.10 -16.61
N SER A 37 -64.87 25.60 -17.51
CA SER A 37 -65.85 26.63 -17.18
C SER A 37 -67.28 26.20 -17.51
N ALA A 38 -68.23 26.54 -16.64
CA ALA A 38 -69.66 26.34 -16.89
C ALA A 38 -70.50 27.53 -16.39
N PRO A 39 -71.58 27.89 -17.11
CA PRO A 39 -72.54 28.89 -16.66
C PRO A 39 -73.56 28.29 -15.69
N LEU A 40 -73.85 29.02 -14.61
CA LEU A 40 -74.96 28.79 -13.70
C LEU A 40 -75.98 29.92 -13.84
N ALA A 41 -77.26 29.60 -14.01
CA ALA A 41 -78.34 30.59 -14.01
C ALA A 41 -78.79 30.87 -12.58
N VAL A 42 -78.88 32.15 -12.20
CA VAL A 42 -79.66 32.55 -11.02
C VAL A 42 -81.10 32.73 -11.48
N ARG A 43 -82.01 31.91 -10.96
CA ARG A 43 -83.41 31.87 -11.38
C ARG A 43 -84.34 32.37 -10.27
N VAL A 44 -85.49 32.88 -10.68
CA VAL A 44 -86.58 33.25 -9.81
C VAL A 44 -87.89 32.63 -10.31
N ASP A 45 -88.60 31.99 -9.40
CA ASP A 45 -89.91 31.37 -9.61
C ASP A 45 -90.97 32.02 -8.71
N ASP A 46 -92.24 31.72 -9.00
CA ASP A 46 -93.42 32.15 -8.24
C ASP A 46 -93.61 33.68 -8.14
N VAL A 47 -93.03 34.46 -9.06
CA VAL A 47 -93.14 35.93 -9.09
C VAL A 47 -94.35 36.44 -9.88
N GLN A 48 -94.75 37.69 -9.60
CA GLN A 48 -95.74 38.44 -10.38
C GLN A 48 -95.21 39.86 -10.65
N GLN A 49 -95.16 40.24 -11.93
CA GLN A 49 -94.70 41.55 -12.42
C GLN A 49 -93.32 42.01 -11.91
N LEU A 50 -92.38 41.10 -11.64
CA LEU A 50 -91.02 41.44 -11.18
C LEU A 50 -90.32 42.43 -12.14
N GLY A 51 -89.87 43.55 -11.58
CA GLY A 51 -89.29 44.69 -12.26
C GLY A 51 -87.84 45.02 -11.83
N SER A 52 -87.39 44.60 -10.65
CA SER A 52 -85.98 44.70 -10.22
C SER A 52 -85.56 43.55 -9.32
N TYR A 53 -84.24 43.36 -9.15
CA TYR A 53 -83.65 42.52 -8.11
C TYR A 53 -82.33 43.12 -7.60
N ASP A 54 -81.94 42.77 -6.36
CA ASP A 54 -80.65 43.10 -5.72
C ASP A 54 -80.24 41.93 -4.82
N ILE A 55 -79.15 41.26 -5.17
CA ILE A 55 -78.68 40.01 -4.54
C ILE A 55 -77.15 39.98 -4.42
N THR A 56 -76.66 39.16 -3.50
CA THR A 56 -75.25 38.79 -3.39
C THR A 56 -75.10 37.28 -3.54
N ILE A 57 -74.15 36.84 -4.34
CA ILE A 57 -73.78 35.44 -4.53
C ILE A 57 -72.41 35.23 -3.88
N SER A 58 -72.23 34.18 -3.08
CA SER A 58 -70.92 33.81 -2.52
C SER A 58 -70.56 32.35 -2.78
N TRP A 59 -69.26 32.08 -2.85
CA TRP A 59 -68.66 30.77 -3.18
C TRP A 59 -67.28 30.62 -2.51
N SER A 60 -66.70 29.42 -2.54
CA SER A 60 -65.33 29.17 -2.02
C SER A 60 -64.27 29.52 -3.08
N PRO A 61 -63.50 30.63 -2.93
CA PRO A 61 -62.59 31.10 -3.97
C PRO A 61 -61.37 30.19 -4.22
N SER A 62 -61.02 29.34 -3.25
CA SER A 62 -60.00 28.29 -3.39
C SER A 62 -60.41 27.18 -4.37
N LEU A 63 -61.72 26.98 -4.57
CA LEU A 63 -62.26 25.88 -5.37
C LEU A 63 -62.74 26.35 -6.75
N VAL A 64 -63.32 27.55 -6.85
CA VAL A 64 -63.88 28.10 -8.10
C VAL A 64 -63.70 29.61 -8.17
N SER A 65 -63.58 30.15 -9.38
CA SER A 65 -63.63 31.60 -9.63
C SER A 65 -64.76 31.94 -10.59
N LEU A 66 -65.44 33.05 -10.33
CA LEU A 66 -66.38 33.68 -11.25
C LEU A 66 -65.59 34.49 -12.30
N THR A 67 -65.71 34.14 -13.57
CA THR A 67 -64.98 34.80 -14.68
C THR A 67 -65.82 35.82 -15.44
N ASP A 68 -67.13 35.60 -15.56
CA ASP A 68 -68.06 36.55 -16.18
C ASP A 68 -69.45 36.51 -15.54
N VAL A 69 -70.20 37.61 -15.68
CA VAL A 69 -71.59 37.77 -15.24
C VAL A 69 -72.39 38.37 -16.38
N THR A 70 -73.26 37.57 -17.00
CA THR A 70 -74.05 37.99 -18.16
C THR A 70 -75.53 38.19 -17.82
N ALA A 71 -76.12 39.26 -18.37
CA ALA A 71 -77.51 39.62 -18.14
C ALA A 71 -78.46 38.68 -18.87
N SER A 72 -79.60 38.34 -18.26
CA SER A 72 -80.64 37.55 -18.94
C SER A 72 -81.45 38.40 -19.93
N GLU A 73 -82.15 37.75 -20.87
CA GLU A 73 -83.10 38.45 -21.77
C GLU A 73 -84.24 39.14 -21.00
N SER A 74 -84.57 38.67 -19.80
CA SER A 74 -85.60 39.25 -18.92
C SER A 74 -85.11 40.45 -18.12
N PHE A 75 -83.81 40.57 -17.87
CA PHE A 75 -83.17 41.66 -17.14
C PHE A 75 -81.95 42.22 -17.89
N PRO A 76 -82.12 42.75 -19.12
CA PRO A 76 -81.02 43.18 -19.99
C PRO A 76 -80.30 44.46 -19.50
N THR A 77 -80.69 45.02 -18.36
CA THR A 77 -80.03 46.16 -17.71
C THR A 77 -79.61 45.74 -16.31
N MET A 78 -78.31 45.53 -16.12
CA MET A 78 -77.72 44.96 -14.91
C MET A 78 -76.45 45.71 -14.55
N ASN A 79 -76.21 45.90 -13.25
CA ASN A 79 -74.91 46.28 -12.71
C ASN A 79 -74.43 45.16 -11.78
N TYR A 80 -73.12 44.92 -11.77
CA TYR A 80 -72.50 43.98 -10.83
C TYR A 80 -71.12 44.47 -10.42
N THR A 81 -70.66 43.98 -9.27
CA THR A 81 -69.28 44.05 -8.80
C THR A 81 -68.94 42.75 -8.12
N PHE A 82 -67.87 42.08 -8.52
CA PHE A 82 -67.39 40.88 -7.87
C PHE A 82 -65.96 41.03 -7.37
N GLN A 83 -65.65 40.24 -6.35
CA GLN A 83 -64.35 40.12 -5.70
C GLN A 83 -64.14 38.63 -5.39
N THR A 84 -62.96 38.27 -4.89
CA THR A 84 -62.62 36.90 -4.48
C THR A 84 -63.69 36.33 -3.54
N GLY A 85 -64.42 35.31 -4.00
CA GLY A 85 -65.46 34.60 -3.22
C GLY A 85 -66.86 35.22 -3.18
N SER A 86 -67.09 36.40 -3.79
CA SER A 86 -68.42 37.06 -3.72
C SER A 86 -68.71 38.01 -4.89
N ALA A 87 -69.98 38.03 -5.35
CA ALA A 87 -70.50 38.91 -6.39
C ALA A 87 -71.80 39.60 -5.95
N HIS A 88 -71.82 40.94 -5.97
CA HIS A 88 -73.02 41.75 -5.78
C HIS A 88 -73.64 42.09 -7.15
N ILE A 89 -74.93 41.86 -7.32
CA ILE A 89 -75.62 41.92 -8.62
C ILE A 89 -77.00 42.57 -8.44
N ALA A 90 -77.28 43.62 -9.23
CA ALA A 90 -78.58 44.28 -9.27
C ALA A 90 -79.08 44.48 -10.71
N GLY A 91 -80.32 44.07 -10.98
CA GLY A 91 -80.91 44.07 -12.33
C GLY A 91 -82.26 44.79 -12.39
N LEU A 92 -82.58 45.30 -13.59
CA LEU A 92 -83.81 46.04 -13.91
C LEU A 92 -84.47 45.51 -15.18
N ASN A 93 -85.76 45.22 -15.12
CA ASN A 93 -86.58 44.92 -16.30
C ASN A 93 -87.01 46.25 -16.96
N PRO A 94 -86.77 46.45 -18.26
CA PRO A 94 -87.08 47.72 -18.95
C PRO A 94 -88.56 47.88 -19.33
N THR A 95 -89.43 46.90 -19.02
CA THR A 95 -90.85 46.90 -19.40
C THR A 95 -91.76 47.19 -18.21
N LEU A 96 -92.93 47.77 -18.47
CA LEU A 96 -93.95 48.02 -17.45
C LEU A 96 -94.78 46.78 -17.08
N GLU A 97 -94.68 45.70 -17.86
CA GLU A 97 -95.40 44.44 -17.63
C GLU A 97 -94.66 43.54 -16.62
N GLY A 98 -93.32 43.63 -16.58
CA GLY A 98 -92.48 42.85 -15.67
C GLY A 98 -92.47 41.35 -16.01
N VAL A 99 -91.80 40.57 -15.16
CA VAL A 99 -91.78 39.10 -15.26
C VAL A 99 -92.81 38.49 -14.33
N SER A 100 -93.60 37.54 -14.82
CA SER A 100 -94.51 36.74 -13.99
C SER A 100 -94.28 35.26 -14.25
N GLU A 101 -94.55 34.40 -13.26
CA GLU A 101 -94.19 32.97 -13.22
C GLU A 101 -92.69 32.77 -12.97
N SER A 102 -91.89 32.48 -14.00
CA SER A 102 -90.49 32.05 -13.86
C SER A 102 -89.56 32.80 -14.83
N ALA A 103 -88.38 33.23 -14.38
CA ALA A 103 -87.31 33.69 -15.27
C ALA A 103 -85.91 33.59 -14.66
N ASP A 104 -84.91 33.69 -15.52
CA ASP A 104 -83.51 33.82 -15.14
C ASP A 104 -83.21 35.30 -14.90
N LEU A 105 -82.49 35.61 -13.82
CA LEU A 105 -82.07 36.95 -13.43
C LEU A 105 -80.74 37.34 -14.10
N CYS A 106 -79.77 36.42 -14.08
CA CYS A 106 -78.46 36.52 -14.70
C CYS A 106 -77.85 35.12 -14.86
N TYR A 107 -76.74 35.04 -15.59
CA TYR A 107 -75.87 33.86 -15.68
C TYR A 107 -74.48 34.19 -15.11
N LEU A 108 -73.92 33.24 -14.38
CA LEU A 108 -72.63 33.31 -13.70
C LEU A 108 -71.69 32.28 -14.34
N GLU A 109 -70.64 32.72 -15.02
CA GLU A 109 -69.64 31.78 -15.57
C GLU A 109 -68.59 31.48 -14.51
N PHE A 110 -68.57 30.24 -14.02
CA PHE A 110 -67.58 29.76 -13.06
C PHE A 110 -66.53 28.89 -13.73
N THR A 111 -65.27 29.09 -13.37
CA THR A 111 -64.13 28.24 -13.74
C THR A 111 -63.65 27.46 -12.50
N GLY A 112 -63.38 26.16 -12.65
CA GLY A 112 -62.75 25.34 -11.60
C GLY A 112 -61.31 25.77 -11.31
N ILE A 113 -60.97 25.99 -10.04
CA ILE A 113 -59.61 26.31 -9.56
C ILE A 113 -59.04 25.15 -8.72
N GLY A 114 -59.86 24.61 -7.81
CA GLY A 114 -59.53 23.43 -7.03
C GLY A 114 -59.62 22.15 -7.87
N ASP A 115 -58.90 21.13 -7.42
CA ASP A 115 -58.75 19.83 -8.06
C ASP A 115 -58.75 18.67 -7.05
N ASN A 116 -59.37 18.89 -5.89
CA ASN A 116 -59.33 18.03 -4.71
C ASN A 116 -60.65 17.29 -4.41
N GLY A 117 -61.69 17.45 -5.25
CA GLY A 117 -63.00 16.82 -5.05
C GLY A 117 -63.93 17.55 -4.08
N GLU A 118 -63.55 18.71 -3.56
CA GLU A 118 -64.35 19.47 -2.61
C GLU A 118 -65.52 20.23 -3.27
N VAL A 119 -66.51 20.58 -2.44
CA VAL A 119 -67.74 21.25 -2.86
C VAL A 119 -67.71 22.71 -2.43
N SER A 120 -67.72 23.62 -3.40
CA SER A 120 -68.02 25.04 -3.20
C SER A 120 -69.54 25.26 -3.24
N PRO A 121 -70.20 25.59 -2.12
CA PRO A 121 -71.59 26.02 -2.16
C PRO A 121 -71.70 27.41 -2.82
N VAL A 122 -72.58 27.55 -3.81
CA VAL A 122 -72.93 28.81 -4.46
C VAL A 122 -74.20 29.34 -3.80
N THR A 123 -74.05 30.22 -2.83
CA THR A 123 -75.17 30.66 -1.97
C THR A 123 -75.72 32.01 -2.40
N ILE A 124 -77.05 32.13 -2.43
CA ILE A 124 -77.75 33.38 -2.72
C ILE A 124 -78.13 34.05 -1.40
N SER A 125 -77.70 35.30 -1.21
CA SER A 125 -78.13 36.18 -0.14
C SER A 125 -78.91 37.36 -0.71
N VAL A 126 -80.12 37.59 -0.21
CA VAL A 126 -80.90 38.80 -0.50
C VAL A 126 -80.43 39.88 0.48
N ASN A 127 -80.01 41.04 -0.03
CA ASN A 127 -79.41 42.08 0.80
C ASN A 127 -80.46 42.80 1.69
N ASP A 128 -80.05 43.49 2.75
CA ASP A 128 -80.96 44.15 3.73
C ASP A 128 -81.82 45.31 3.15
N TYR A 129 -81.71 45.59 1.86
CA TYR A 129 -82.59 46.48 1.07
C TYR A 129 -83.15 45.75 -0.17
N GLY A 130 -83.30 44.42 -0.09
CA GLY A 130 -83.45 43.46 -1.19
C GLY A 130 -84.73 43.59 -2.00
N PHE A 131 -84.76 44.58 -2.88
CA PHE A 131 -85.86 44.87 -3.78
C PHE A 131 -86.00 43.85 -4.92
N LEU A 132 -86.58 42.68 -4.65
CA LEU A 132 -87.45 42.02 -5.63
C LEU A 132 -88.72 42.87 -5.81
N ASN A 133 -88.61 44.04 -6.44
CA ASN A 133 -89.77 44.89 -6.68
C ASN A 133 -90.55 44.39 -7.87
N SER A 134 -91.88 44.38 -7.75
CA SER A 134 -92.76 44.45 -8.91
C SER A 134 -92.59 45.77 -9.68
N THR A 135 -93.07 45.86 -10.93
CA THR A 135 -93.05 47.10 -11.73
C THR A 135 -93.89 48.24 -11.12
N SER A 136 -94.72 47.96 -10.10
CA SER A 136 -95.43 48.97 -9.30
C SER A 136 -94.61 49.50 -8.11
N GLY A 137 -93.47 48.89 -7.79
CA GLY A 137 -92.63 49.24 -6.64
C GLY A 137 -93.04 48.58 -5.32
N GLU A 138 -93.88 47.54 -5.37
CA GLU A 138 -94.18 46.70 -4.20
C GLU A 138 -93.15 45.56 -4.09
N GLU A 139 -92.63 45.35 -2.88
CA GLU A 139 -91.68 44.29 -2.51
C GLU A 139 -92.32 42.90 -2.61
N ILE A 140 -91.64 41.98 -3.29
CA ILE A 140 -92.03 40.56 -3.39
C ILE A 140 -91.21 39.78 -2.36
N PRO A 141 -91.82 39.19 -1.33
CA PRO A 141 -91.09 38.44 -0.30
C PRO A 141 -90.51 37.14 -0.89
N VAL A 142 -89.31 36.76 -0.45
CA VAL A 142 -88.70 35.45 -0.74
C VAL A 142 -89.01 34.49 0.41
N ASP A 143 -89.59 33.32 0.11
CA ASP A 143 -89.90 32.28 1.11
C ASP A 143 -88.94 31.09 1.03
N THR A 144 -88.34 30.83 -0.14
CA THR A 144 -87.37 29.75 -0.34
C THR A 144 -86.17 30.24 -1.15
N ILE A 145 -84.97 29.87 -0.71
CA ILE A 145 -83.72 30.00 -1.47
C ILE A 145 -83.12 28.60 -1.62
N VAL A 146 -82.86 28.20 -2.86
CA VAL A 146 -82.19 26.94 -3.23
C VAL A 146 -80.79 27.28 -3.74
N ASN A 147 -79.81 27.18 -2.85
CA ASN A 147 -78.40 27.36 -3.19
C ASN A 147 -77.93 26.24 -4.14
N GLY A 148 -76.89 26.53 -4.92
CA GLY A 148 -76.22 25.55 -5.77
C GLY A 148 -74.94 25.01 -5.15
N ASN A 149 -74.34 24.02 -5.80
CA ASN A 149 -73.05 23.42 -5.47
C ASN A 149 -72.19 23.30 -6.73
N ILE A 150 -70.90 23.60 -6.60
CA ILE A 150 -69.89 23.24 -7.60
C ILE A 150 -68.91 22.26 -6.93
N THR A 151 -68.84 21.04 -7.45
CA THR A 151 -67.87 20.03 -7.01
C THR A 151 -66.67 20.07 -7.95
N THR A 152 -65.45 20.15 -7.41
CA THR A 152 -64.24 20.06 -8.24
C THR A 152 -63.98 18.60 -8.66
N ILE A 153 -63.33 18.37 -9.80
CA ILE A 153 -62.86 17.02 -10.17
C ILE A 153 -61.49 16.77 -9.51
N VAL A 154 -61.31 15.58 -8.92
CA VAL A 154 -60.00 15.12 -8.45
C VAL A 154 -59.05 14.98 -9.65
N SER A 155 -58.05 15.86 -9.78
CA SER A 155 -57.06 15.76 -10.86
C SER A 155 -55.79 15.06 -10.38
N SER A 156 -55.39 14.01 -11.10
CA SER A 156 -54.19 13.23 -10.80
C SER A 156 -52.97 13.93 -11.40
N THR A 157 -52.29 14.76 -10.60
CA THR A 157 -51.00 15.34 -11.01
C THR A 157 -49.89 14.38 -10.61
N ILE A 158 -49.25 13.76 -11.60
CA ILE A 158 -48.29 12.66 -11.40
C ILE A 158 -47.00 12.88 -12.19
N ASP A 159 -45.92 12.25 -11.72
CA ASP A 159 -44.64 12.14 -12.43
C ASP A 159 -44.31 10.66 -12.64
N ALA A 160 -44.29 10.21 -13.90
CA ALA A 160 -44.02 8.83 -14.29
C ALA A 160 -42.59 8.72 -14.83
N ARG A 161 -41.79 7.79 -14.29
CA ARG A 161 -40.38 7.61 -14.67
C ARG A 161 -40.02 6.15 -14.92
N ILE A 162 -39.02 5.94 -15.77
CA ILE A 162 -38.31 4.67 -15.95
C ILE A 162 -36.92 4.77 -15.34
N GLY A 163 -36.70 4.00 -14.28
CA GLY A 163 -35.40 3.68 -13.72
C GLY A 163 -34.73 2.52 -14.44
N LEU A 164 -33.42 2.64 -14.64
CA LEU A 164 -32.52 1.63 -15.17
C LEU A 164 -31.18 1.70 -14.42
N PRO A 165 -30.55 0.57 -14.07
CA PRO A 165 -29.26 0.58 -13.39
C PRO A 165 -28.08 0.91 -14.32
N ASN A 166 -28.23 0.74 -15.64
CA ASN A 166 -27.23 1.13 -16.65
C ASN A 166 -27.90 1.38 -18.01
N ARG A 167 -27.29 2.19 -18.88
CA ARG A 167 -27.66 2.39 -20.30
C ARG A 167 -27.15 1.29 -21.24
N GLN A 168 -26.30 0.40 -20.76
CA GLN A 168 -25.76 -0.76 -21.47
C GLN A 168 -26.03 -2.06 -20.71
N VAL A 169 -26.30 -3.14 -21.45
CA VAL A 169 -26.58 -4.48 -20.88
C VAL A 169 -26.06 -5.59 -21.78
N SER A 170 -25.52 -6.66 -21.19
CA SER A 170 -25.01 -7.78 -21.97
C SER A 170 -26.14 -8.56 -22.65
N VAL A 171 -25.92 -9.07 -23.87
CA VAL A 171 -26.88 -10.00 -24.50
C VAL A 171 -27.11 -11.20 -23.58
N GLY A 172 -28.37 -11.52 -23.29
CA GLY A 172 -28.74 -12.62 -22.39
C GLY A 172 -28.64 -12.31 -20.88
N GLN A 173 -28.19 -11.13 -20.47
CA GLN A 173 -28.22 -10.68 -19.08
C GLN A 173 -29.58 -10.05 -18.73
N GLU A 174 -30.13 -10.37 -17.56
CA GLU A 174 -31.32 -9.69 -17.05
C GLU A 174 -30.99 -8.27 -16.55
N MET A 175 -31.77 -7.30 -17.00
CA MET A 175 -31.84 -5.93 -16.49
C MET A 175 -33.15 -5.78 -15.72
N VAL A 176 -33.08 -5.21 -14.52
CA VAL A 176 -34.26 -4.75 -13.78
C VAL A 176 -34.61 -3.34 -14.24
N ILE A 177 -35.87 -3.11 -14.59
CA ILE A 177 -36.44 -1.82 -14.92
C ILE A 177 -37.34 -1.40 -13.76
N LEU A 178 -37.07 -0.27 -13.10
CA LEU A 178 -38.00 0.26 -12.08
C LEU A 178 -38.99 1.21 -12.75
N ALA A 179 -40.24 0.80 -12.86
CA ALA A 179 -41.32 1.66 -13.33
C ALA A 179 -41.94 2.38 -12.14
N SER A 180 -41.87 3.71 -12.10
CA SER A 180 -42.46 4.49 -11.02
C SER A 180 -43.49 5.52 -11.50
N VAL A 181 -44.48 5.79 -10.65
CA VAL A 181 -45.45 6.88 -10.81
C VAL A 181 -45.62 7.53 -9.44
N ALA A 182 -45.20 8.77 -9.30
CA ALA A 182 -45.29 9.54 -8.05
C ALA A 182 -46.52 10.45 -8.06
N ASN A 183 -47.26 10.50 -6.95
CA ASN A 183 -48.34 11.46 -6.73
C ASN A 183 -47.78 12.79 -6.22
N GLN A 184 -48.02 13.87 -6.96
CA GLN A 184 -47.53 15.23 -6.65
C GLN A 184 -48.59 16.08 -5.90
N ARG A 185 -49.53 15.43 -5.21
CA ARG A 185 -50.64 16.05 -4.49
C ARG A 185 -50.76 15.54 -3.05
N ASN A 186 -51.46 16.32 -2.23
CA ASN A 186 -51.79 16.00 -0.84
C ASN A 186 -53.11 15.20 -0.69
N TYR A 187 -53.64 14.64 -1.79
CA TYR A 187 -54.84 13.79 -1.84
C TYR A 187 -54.63 12.60 -2.79
N ASP A 188 -55.40 11.52 -2.63
CA ASP A 188 -55.33 10.29 -3.44
C ASP A 188 -55.53 10.55 -4.96
N THR A 189 -54.82 9.82 -5.82
CA THR A 189 -55.09 9.86 -7.27
C THR A 189 -56.42 9.21 -7.64
N SER A 190 -56.99 9.62 -8.78
CA SER A 190 -57.93 8.77 -9.53
C SER A 190 -57.30 7.41 -9.89
N PRO A 191 -58.09 6.37 -10.22
CA PRO A 191 -57.56 5.09 -10.68
C PRO A 191 -56.74 5.25 -11.98
N LEU A 192 -55.49 4.81 -11.96
CA LEU A 192 -54.53 4.92 -13.06
C LEU A 192 -54.30 3.55 -13.73
N ASN A 193 -54.05 3.60 -15.04
CA ASN A 193 -53.54 2.50 -15.84
C ASN A 193 -52.10 2.82 -16.24
N VAL A 194 -51.15 2.04 -15.73
CA VAL A 194 -49.70 2.21 -15.94
C VAL A 194 -49.22 1.14 -16.91
N ASN A 195 -48.67 1.53 -18.05
CA ASN A 195 -48.21 0.62 -19.10
C ASN A 195 -46.73 0.83 -19.40
N VAL A 196 -45.94 -0.25 -19.33
CA VAL A 196 -44.49 -0.24 -19.57
C VAL A 196 -44.15 -1.10 -20.79
N THR A 197 -43.52 -0.51 -21.79
CA THR A 197 -43.11 -1.18 -23.04
C THR A 197 -41.61 -1.19 -23.24
N VAL A 198 -41.07 -2.32 -23.70
CA VAL A 198 -39.74 -2.41 -24.30
C VAL A 198 -39.88 -2.64 -25.80
N VAL A 199 -39.19 -1.84 -26.62
CA VAL A 199 -39.32 -1.80 -28.07
C VAL A 199 -37.95 -1.96 -28.74
N LYS A 200 -37.84 -2.88 -29.71
CA LYS A 200 -36.68 -2.99 -30.61
C LYS A 200 -37.10 -2.79 -32.05
N GLY A 201 -36.44 -1.89 -32.78
CA GLY A 201 -36.71 -1.67 -34.21
C GLY A 201 -38.18 -1.34 -34.55
N GLY A 202 -38.90 -0.69 -33.62
CA GLY A 202 -40.34 -0.38 -33.75
C GLY A 202 -41.29 -1.53 -33.41
N SER A 203 -40.79 -2.69 -32.96
CA SER A 203 -41.60 -3.82 -32.47
C SER A 203 -41.54 -3.91 -30.94
N ILE A 204 -42.69 -4.01 -30.28
CA ILE A 204 -42.77 -4.28 -28.83
C ILE A 204 -42.25 -5.70 -28.58
N VAL A 205 -41.21 -5.83 -27.75
CA VAL A 205 -40.62 -7.10 -27.31
C VAL A 205 -41.07 -7.50 -25.91
N GLN A 206 -41.46 -6.54 -25.07
CA GLN A 206 -42.08 -6.78 -23.76
C GLN A 206 -43.12 -5.69 -23.46
N ASN A 207 -44.23 -6.04 -22.82
CA ASN A 207 -45.26 -5.10 -22.37
C ASN A 207 -45.85 -5.58 -21.04
N VAL A 208 -45.92 -4.69 -20.05
CA VAL A 208 -46.52 -4.93 -18.73
C VAL A 208 -47.53 -3.83 -18.46
N THR A 209 -48.72 -4.18 -17.96
CA THR A 209 -49.81 -3.22 -17.70
C THR A 209 -50.39 -3.47 -16.32
N TYR A 210 -50.45 -2.42 -15.50
CA TYR A 210 -51.12 -2.38 -14.21
C TYR A 210 -52.37 -1.51 -14.34
N THR A 211 -53.51 -1.96 -13.81
CA THR A 211 -54.81 -1.27 -13.93
C THR A 211 -55.36 -0.93 -12.55
N ASP A 212 -56.24 0.08 -12.48
CA ASP A 212 -56.92 0.52 -11.26
C ASP A 212 -55.97 0.92 -10.10
N VAL A 213 -54.79 1.45 -10.44
CA VAL A 213 -53.77 1.88 -9.47
C VAL A 213 -54.17 3.20 -8.80
N ILE A 214 -54.31 3.21 -7.48
CA ILE A 214 -54.57 4.43 -6.69
C ILE A 214 -53.33 4.72 -5.84
N ILE A 215 -52.85 5.96 -5.89
CA ILE A 215 -51.60 6.39 -5.23
C ILE A 215 -51.95 7.42 -4.16
N LEU A 216 -51.54 7.14 -2.92
CA LEU A 216 -51.78 7.99 -1.75
C LEU A 216 -51.01 9.32 -1.82
N PRO A 217 -51.33 10.31 -0.96
CA PRO A 217 -50.61 11.59 -0.89
C PRO A 217 -49.11 11.40 -0.69
N GLY A 218 -48.29 12.04 -1.53
CA GLY A 218 -46.82 11.92 -1.46
C GLY A 218 -46.24 10.53 -1.65
N ALA A 219 -47.05 9.54 -2.06
CA ALA A 219 -46.62 8.17 -2.28
C ALA A 219 -46.24 7.93 -3.75
N THR A 220 -45.53 6.83 -3.97
CA THR A 220 -45.10 6.37 -5.30
C THR A 220 -45.62 4.96 -5.53
N PHE A 221 -46.27 4.73 -6.67
CA PHE A 221 -46.41 3.39 -7.23
C PHE A 221 -45.07 3.00 -7.85
N SER A 222 -44.49 1.87 -7.47
CA SER A 222 -43.20 1.39 -7.95
C SER A 222 -43.24 -0.11 -8.17
N GLU A 223 -42.87 -0.57 -9.37
CA GLU A 223 -42.81 -1.99 -9.72
C GLU A 223 -41.52 -2.30 -10.49
N GLU A 224 -40.85 -3.37 -10.09
CA GLU A 224 -39.64 -3.89 -10.76
C GLU A 224 -40.00 -4.87 -11.88
N ILE A 225 -39.47 -4.64 -13.07
CA ILE A 225 -39.75 -5.41 -14.28
C ILE A 225 -38.43 -5.95 -14.83
N SER A 226 -38.20 -7.25 -14.64
CA SER A 226 -37.09 -7.96 -15.28
C SER A 226 -37.27 -8.01 -16.81
N TRP A 227 -36.22 -7.66 -17.56
CA TRP A 227 -36.15 -7.77 -19.01
C TRP A 227 -34.76 -8.27 -19.44
N THR A 228 -34.71 -9.18 -20.42
CA THR A 228 -33.46 -9.71 -20.99
C THR A 228 -33.39 -9.39 -22.50
N PRO A 229 -32.33 -8.74 -23.00
CA PRO A 229 -32.12 -8.52 -24.43
C PRO A 229 -31.70 -9.83 -25.11
N ALA A 230 -32.42 -10.23 -26.16
CA ALA A 230 -32.17 -11.48 -26.87
C ALA A 230 -31.05 -11.37 -27.95
N GLU A 231 -30.67 -10.15 -28.34
CA GLU A 231 -29.70 -9.85 -29.40
C GLU A 231 -29.18 -8.41 -29.27
N GLU A 232 -27.94 -8.16 -29.73
CA GLU A 232 -27.26 -6.86 -29.69
C GLU A 232 -28.04 -5.72 -30.36
N GLY A 233 -27.74 -4.48 -29.95
CA GLY A 233 -28.30 -3.26 -30.52
C GLY A 233 -29.26 -2.52 -29.58
N THR A 234 -29.89 -1.48 -30.12
CA THR A 234 -30.63 -0.48 -29.32
C THR A 234 -32.08 -0.86 -29.06
N TYR A 235 -32.51 -0.68 -27.81
CA TYR A 235 -33.87 -0.84 -27.31
C TYR A 235 -34.37 0.49 -26.71
N GLN A 236 -35.67 0.75 -26.79
CA GLN A 236 -36.34 1.85 -26.10
C GLN A 236 -37.28 1.26 -25.04
N ILE A 237 -37.22 1.78 -23.82
CA ILE A 237 -38.01 1.39 -22.68
C ILE A 237 -38.85 2.60 -22.27
N SER A 238 -40.17 2.46 -22.22
CA SER A 238 -41.05 3.59 -21.93
C SER A 238 -42.20 3.23 -20.99
N ILE A 239 -42.60 4.20 -20.17
CA ILE A 239 -43.80 4.18 -19.33
C ILE A 239 -44.85 5.11 -19.92
N ALA A 240 -46.12 4.73 -19.83
CA ALA A 240 -47.26 5.58 -20.16
C ALA A 240 -48.39 5.36 -19.15
N VAL A 241 -48.87 6.46 -18.56
CA VAL A 241 -49.93 6.48 -17.55
C VAL A 241 -51.18 7.12 -18.14
N THR A 242 -52.34 6.51 -17.90
CA THR A 242 -53.65 7.00 -18.34
C THR A 242 -54.69 6.82 -17.24
N SER A 243 -55.77 7.60 -17.25
CA SER A 243 -56.91 7.46 -16.33
C SER A 243 -58.20 7.80 -17.09
N ASP A 244 -59.35 7.45 -16.52
CA ASP A 244 -60.66 7.96 -16.97
C ASP A 244 -60.85 9.44 -16.59
N ASP A 245 -60.17 9.90 -15.52
CA ASP A 245 -60.10 11.30 -15.10
C ASP A 245 -58.87 12.02 -15.69
N ALA A 246 -58.80 13.35 -15.52
CA ALA A 246 -57.70 14.16 -16.05
C ALA A 246 -56.37 13.85 -15.33
N VAL A 247 -55.37 13.42 -16.11
CA VAL A 247 -53.97 13.23 -15.67
C VAL A 247 -53.14 14.43 -16.10
N MET A 248 -52.42 15.03 -15.15
CA MET A 248 -51.57 16.22 -15.32
C MET A 248 -50.13 15.90 -14.87
N GLY A 249 -49.17 16.75 -15.24
CA GLY A 249 -47.74 16.52 -14.97
C GLY A 249 -47.07 15.75 -16.11
N SER A 250 -46.29 14.73 -15.78
CA SER A 250 -45.47 13.94 -16.71
C SER A 250 -45.98 12.50 -16.79
N PRO A 251 -47.00 12.19 -17.61
CA PRO A 251 -47.60 10.86 -17.69
C PRO A 251 -46.79 9.85 -18.51
N THR A 252 -45.63 10.23 -19.06
CA THR A 252 -44.80 9.38 -19.92
C THR A 252 -43.32 9.68 -19.74
N ASP A 253 -42.49 8.66 -19.75
CA ASP A 253 -41.03 8.75 -19.81
C ASP A 253 -40.48 7.66 -20.75
N GLU A 254 -39.35 7.93 -21.41
CA GLU A 254 -38.70 7.02 -22.36
C GLU A 254 -37.18 7.06 -22.22
N LYS A 255 -36.59 5.87 -22.11
CA LYS A 255 -35.16 5.63 -21.91
C LYS A 255 -34.64 4.73 -23.03
N THR A 256 -33.49 5.07 -23.59
CA THR A 256 -32.75 4.19 -24.53
C THR A 256 -31.76 3.30 -23.77
N VAL A 257 -31.60 2.05 -24.23
CA VAL A 257 -30.61 1.07 -23.75
C VAL A 257 -29.91 0.41 -24.94
N SER A 258 -28.59 0.20 -24.85
CA SER A 258 -27.81 -0.53 -25.85
C SER A 258 -27.41 -1.92 -25.34
N SER A 259 -27.71 -2.97 -26.10
CA SER A 259 -27.24 -4.33 -25.78
C SER A 259 -25.96 -4.68 -26.53
N ILE A 260 -24.97 -5.26 -25.84
CA ILE A 260 -23.61 -5.56 -26.34
C ILE A 260 -23.18 -6.98 -25.94
N ASP A 261 -22.24 -7.61 -26.65
CA ASP A 261 -21.55 -8.81 -26.16
C ASP A 261 -20.45 -8.45 -25.14
N TYR A 262 -20.66 -8.84 -23.88
CA TYR A 262 -19.73 -8.55 -22.78
C TYR A 262 -18.50 -9.44 -22.83
N GLN A 263 -17.33 -8.86 -22.64
CA GLN A 263 -16.06 -9.58 -22.49
C GLN A 263 -15.55 -9.36 -21.08
N LEU A 264 -15.06 -10.45 -20.47
CA LEU A 264 -14.42 -10.49 -19.17
C LEU A 264 -13.34 -11.57 -19.25
N SER A 265 -12.08 -11.20 -19.03
CA SER A 265 -10.95 -12.12 -19.06
C SER A 265 -9.78 -11.57 -18.24
N PHE A 266 -8.95 -12.44 -17.69
CA PHE A 266 -7.69 -12.00 -17.11
C PHE A 266 -6.76 -11.43 -18.19
N SER A 267 -6.04 -10.35 -17.83
CA SER A 267 -5.08 -9.70 -18.74
C SER A 267 -3.75 -10.45 -18.77
N ASP A 268 -3.40 -11.08 -17.64
CA ASP A 268 -2.23 -11.97 -17.50
C ASP A 268 -2.61 -13.45 -17.53
N ALA A 269 -1.63 -14.31 -17.82
CA ALA A 269 -1.82 -15.76 -17.83
C ALA A 269 -1.86 -16.41 -16.43
N GLN A 270 -1.41 -15.70 -15.40
CA GLN A 270 -1.34 -16.12 -13.99
C GLN A 270 -1.56 -14.92 -13.07
N ALA A 271 -2.21 -15.14 -11.93
CA ALA A 271 -2.19 -14.18 -10.83
C ALA A 271 -0.76 -14.06 -10.26
N SER A 272 -0.43 -12.88 -9.76
CA SER A 272 0.86 -12.59 -9.13
C SER A 272 0.76 -12.75 -7.61
N ASN A 273 1.82 -13.29 -7.02
CA ASN A 273 2.02 -13.44 -5.59
C ASN A 273 3.52 -13.51 -5.30
N PRO A 274 3.98 -13.24 -4.07
CA PRO A 274 5.38 -13.46 -3.69
C PRO A 274 5.76 -14.94 -3.91
N GLY A 275 6.97 -15.18 -4.43
CA GLY A 275 7.47 -16.55 -4.65
C GLY A 275 7.85 -17.28 -3.35
N ARG A 276 7.98 -16.55 -2.24
CA ARG A 276 8.35 -17.09 -0.93
C ARG A 276 7.81 -16.20 0.19
N VAL A 277 7.21 -16.80 1.22
CA VAL A 277 6.59 -16.10 2.36
C VAL A 277 6.85 -16.87 3.66
N GLN A 278 7.02 -16.16 4.77
CA GLN A 278 7.15 -16.76 6.10
C GLN A 278 5.82 -17.36 6.58
N MET A 279 5.87 -18.54 7.21
CA MET A 279 4.69 -19.15 7.82
C MET A 279 4.06 -18.25 8.89
N ASN A 280 2.73 -18.11 8.86
CA ASN A 280 1.88 -17.22 9.66
C ASN A 280 1.93 -15.71 9.31
N ASN A 281 2.56 -15.32 8.20
CA ASN A 281 2.51 -13.94 7.72
C ASN A 281 1.42 -13.73 6.67
N TRP A 282 0.76 -12.57 6.74
CA TRP A 282 -0.17 -12.12 5.71
C TRP A 282 0.61 -11.60 4.49
N PHE A 283 0.19 -12.02 3.31
CA PHE A 283 0.70 -11.56 2.03
C PHE A 283 -0.47 -11.34 1.05
N SER A 284 -0.23 -10.56 0.00
CA SER A 284 -1.23 -10.27 -1.02
C SER A 284 -0.97 -11.06 -2.30
N ALA A 285 -2.01 -11.65 -2.86
CA ALA A 285 -2.04 -12.17 -4.23
C ALA A 285 -3.00 -11.31 -5.07
N TYR A 286 -2.60 -10.95 -6.29
CA TYR A 286 -3.31 -9.98 -7.13
C TYR A 286 -3.34 -10.38 -8.60
N ALA A 287 -4.29 -9.84 -9.37
CA ALA A 287 -4.38 -10.07 -10.80
C ALA A 287 -5.05 -8.91 -11.54
N TRP A 288 -4.72 -8.78 -12.82
CA TRP A 288 -5.30 -7.79 -13.73
C TRP A 288 -6.40 -8.41 -14.59
N VAL A 289 -7.48 -7.65 -14.78
CA VAL A 289 -8.69 -8.10 -15.48
C VAL A 289 -9.13 -7.10 -16.55
N SER A 290 -9.33 -7.59 -17.77
CA SER A 290 -9.98 -6.86 -18.86
C SER A 290 -11.50 -7.05 -18.81
N ALA A 291 -12.24 -5.95 -18.83
CA ALA A 291 -13.69 -5.92 -18.97
C ALA A 291 -14.12 -4.82 -19.95
N ASN A 292 -14.95 -5.16 -20.95
CA ASN A 292 -15.39 -4.19 -21.97
C ASN A 292 -16.63 -3.36 -21.57
N LYS A 293 -17.00 -3.40 -20.29
CA LYS A 293 -18.13 -2.68 -19.70
C LYS A 293 -17.94 -2.66 -18.18
N ALA A 294 -18.22 -1.52 -17.54
CA ALA A 294 -18.22 -1.42 -16.09
C ALA A 294 -19.35 -2.27 -15.45
N GLY A 295 -19.13 -2.71 -14.22
CA GLY A 295 -20.10 -3.45 -13.41
C GLY A 295 -19.48 -4.28 -12.29
N GLN A 296 -20.34 -4.80 -11.40
CA GLN A 296 -19.92 -5.73 -10.35
C GLN A 296 -19.53 -7.10 -10.92
N VAL A 297 -18.39 -7.62 -10.47
CA VAL A 297 -17.80 -8.92 -10.84
C VAL A 297 -17.57 -9.73 -9.57
N ASN A 298 -17.92 -11.01 -9.61
CA ASN A 298 -17.62 -11.94 -8.52
C ASN A 298 -16.24 -12.54 -8.74
N VAL A 299 -15.34 -12.26 -7.81
CA VAL A 299 -14.02 -12.87 -7.67
C VAL A 299 -14.14 -14.03 -6.69
N ASN A 300 -13.73 -15.23 -7.10
CA ASN A 300 -13.59 -16.39 -6.24
C ASN A 300 -12.13 -16.84 -6.20
N ILE A 301 -11.66 -17.23 -5.02
CA ILE A 301 -10.33 -17.75 -4.76
C ILE A 301 -10.49 -19.16 -4.20
N ASP A 302 -9.89 -20.14 -4.89
CA ASP A 302 -9.71 -21.51 -4.43
C ASP A 302 -8.22 -21.67 -4.05
N ALA A 303 -7.95 -22.14 -2.83
CA ALA A 303 -6.61 -22.26 -2.25
C ALA A 303 -6.55 -23.45 -1.27
N PRO A 304 -5.36 -23.99 -0.93
CA PRO A 304 -5.24 -25.13 -0.02
C PRO A 304 -5.75 -24.84 1.40
N ASP A 305 -6.28 -25.85 2.10
CA ASP A 305 -6.77 -25.79 3.50
C ASP A 305 -5.76 -25.18 4.50
N SER A 306 -4.46 -25.17 4.18
CA SER A 306 -3.39 -24.58 4.99
C SER A 306 -3.27 -23.04 4.85
N PHE A 307 -4.07 -22.41 3.97
CA PHE A 307 -4.11 -20.97 3.76
C PHE A 307 -5.39 -20.36 4.33
N GLU A 308 -5.23 -19.37 5.22
CA GLU A 308 -6.29 -18.50 5.69
C GLU A 308 -6.43 -17.32 4.73
N ILE A 309 -7.62 -17.05 4.21
CA ILE A 309 -7.93 -15.90 3.35
C ILE A 309 -8.58 -14.80 4.19
N TRP A 310 -8.20 -13.54 3.95
CA TRP A 310 -8.80 -12.39 4.64
C TRP A 310 -10.17 -12.04 4.03
N GLY A 311 -11.21 -12.11 4.86
CA GLY A 311 -12.60 -11.94 4.43
C GLY A 311 -13.21 -13.27 3.99
N ASP A 312 -13.93 -13.27 2.87
CA ASP A 312 -14.56 -14.45 2.28
C ASP A 312 -13.81 -14.91 1.01
N GLU A 313 -13.86 -16.21 0.69
CA GLU A 313 -13.37 -16.79 -0.58
C GLU A 313 -14.12 -16.28 -1.82
N ASN A 314 -15.32 -15.72 -1.63
CA ASN A 314 -16.15 -15.14 -2.67
C ASN A 314 -16.35 -13.66 -2.37
N GLN A 315 -15.82 -12.80 -3.24
CA GLN A 315 -15.82 -11.36 -3.05
C GLN A 315 -16.39 -10.68 -4.29
N THR A 316 -17.28 -9.72 -4.07
CA THR A 316 -17.77 -8.86 -5.16
C THR A 316 -16.84 -7.65 -5.28
N ARG A 317 -16.49 -7.28 -6.51
CA ARG A 317 -15.64 -6.13 -6.87
C ARG A 317 -16.26 -5.38 -8.04
N TYR A 318 -16.20 -4.06 -8.01
CA TYR A 318 -16.59 -3.25 -9.18
C TYR A 318 -15.40 -3.18 -10.13
N PHE A 319 -15.59 -3.59 -11.38
CA PHE A 319 -14.60 -3.41 -12.45
C PHE A 319 -15.13 -2.37 -13.45
N TYR A 320 -14.24 -1.56 -13.97
CA TYR A 320 -14.45 -0.53 -14.99
C TYR A 320 -14.39 -1.11 -16.41
N ASN A 321 -14.78 -0.28 -17.38
CA ASN A 321 -14.54 -0.55 -18.81
C ASN A 321 -13.05 -0.31 -19.16
N SER A 322 -12.20 -1.24 -18.76
CA SER A 322 -10.73 -1.13 -18.83
C SER A 322 -10.11 -2.48 -19.23
N GLU A 323 -8.94 -2.44 -19.85
CA GLU A 323 -8.07 -3.62 -20.02
C GLU A 323 -7.28 -3.95 -18.73
N TRP A 324 -7.33 -3.05 -17.74
CA TRP A 324 -6.55 -3.06 -16.51
C TRP A 324 -7.46 -2.70 -15.32
N ASN A 325 -8.21 -3.69 -14.81
CA ASN A 325 -8.85 -3.61 -13.50
C ASN A 325 -8.00 -4.39 -12.51
N TYR A 326 -7.69 -3.79 -11.36
CA TYR A 326 -6.93 -4.46 -10.31
C TYR A 326 -7.86 -5.18 -9.34
N PHE A 327 -7.43 -6.34 -8.83
CA PHE A 327 -7.91 -6.81 -7.53
C PHE A 327 -6.81 -7.54 -6.78
N SER A 328 -6.86 -7.47 -5.46
CA SER A 328 -5.97 -8.17 -4.55
C SER A 328 -6.73 -8.89 -3.44
N VAL A 329 -6.08 -9.93 -2.91
CA VAL A 329 -6.61 -10.86 -1.91
C VAL A 329 -5.51 -11.18 -0.92
N TRP A 330 -5.73 -10.84 0.34
CA TRP A 330 -4.78 -11.15 1.42
C TRP A 330 -4.97 -12.58 1.91
N MET A 331 -3.85 -13.29 2.10
CA MET A 331 -3.81 -14.69 2.51
C MET A 331 -2.59 -14.97 3.41
N LYS A 332 -2.67 -16.04 4.22
CA LYS A 332 -1.65 -16.41 5.21
C LYS A 332 -1.58 -17.93 5.35
N ALA A 333 -0.39 -18.50 5.20
CA ALA A 333 -0.20 -19.94 5.36
C ALA A 333 0.11 -20.36 6.80
N THR A 334 -0.47 -21.45 7.29
CA THR A 334 -0.26 -22.00 8.63
C THR A 334 0.67 -23.23 8.67
N GLU A 335 1.07 -23.75 7.50
CA GLU A 335 1.99 -24.89 7.36
C GLU A 335 3.10 -24.57 6.35
N PRO A 336 4.35 -25.06 6.56
CA PRO A 336 5.45 -24.83 5.64
C PRO A 336 5.43 -25.84 4.48
N GLY A 337 5.93 -25.41 3.32
CA GLY A 337 6.01 -26.23 2.11
C GLY A 337 6.09 -25.39 0.84
N THR A 338 6.47 -26.02 -0.28
CA THR A 338 6.32 -25.41 -1.61
C THR A 338 4.98 -25.84 -2.20
N PHE A 339 4.10 -24.88 -2.43
CA PHE A 339 2.79 -25.06 -3.05
C PHE A 339 2.88 -24.60 -4.50
N SER A 340 2.32 -25.38 -5.43
CA SER A 340 2.31 -24.99 -6.83
C SER A 340 1.26 -23.91 -7.07
N GLY A 341 1.56 -22.98 -7.98
CA GLY A 341 0.59 -21.97 -8.44
C GLY A 341 -0.70 -22.57 -8.97
N ASN A 342 -0.67 -23.82 -9.45
CA ASN A 342 -1.86 -24.58 -9.88
C ASN A 342 -2.79 -25.02 -8.74
N GLU A 343 -2.37 -24.89 -7.48
CA GLU A 343 -3.18 -25.14 -6.29
C GLU A 343 -3.96 -23.88 -5.85
N PHE A 344 -3.68 -22.74 -6.48
CA PHE A 344 -4.41 -21.48 -6.32
C PHE A 344 -5.15 -21.16 -7.61
N THR A 345 -6.48 -21.10 -7.58
CA THR A 345 -7.29 -20.70 -8.75
C THR A 345 -8.06 -19.42 -8.44
N PHE A 346 -7.80 -18.38 -9.23
CA PHE A 346 -8.51 -17.11 -9.19
C PHE A 346 -9.53 -17.12 -10.33
N THR A 347 -10.82 -17.08 -9.98
CA THR A 347 -11.94 -17.11 -10.95
C THR A 347 -12.68 -15.79 -10.91
N ILE A 348 -12.89 -15.17 -12.07
CA ILE A 348 -13.76 -14.01 -12.23
C ILE A 348 -15.04 -14.42 -12.94
N SER A 349 -16.18 -13.86 -12.53
CA SER A 349 -17.46 -14.10 -13.22
C SER A 349 -18.43 -12.93 -13.12
N ALA A 350 -19.00 -12.55 -14.27
CA ALA A 350 -20.07 -11.57 -14.38
C ALA A 350 -20.85 -11.79 -15.68
N ASN A 351 -22.14 -11.44 -15.68
CA ASN A 351 -22.99 -11.39 -16.88
C ASN A 351 -22.98 -12.67 -17.75
N GLY A 352 -22.80 -13.84 -17.12
CA GLY A 352 -22.71 -15.14 -17.80
C GLY A 352 -21.38 -15.42 -18.51
N LYS A 353 -20.38 -14.55 -18.37
CA LYS A 353 -18.97 -14.79 -18.72
C LYS A 353 -18.20 -15.15 -17.45
N SER A 354 -17.19 -15.99 -17.61
CA SER A 354 -16.25 -16.34 -16.54
C SER A 354 -14.89 -16.68 -17.14
N ASP A 355 -13.84 -16.34 -16.42
CA ASP A 355 -12.46 -16.71 -16.75
C ASP A 355 -11.71 -17.11 -15.47
N SER A 356 -10.60 -17.83 -15.61
CA SER A 356 -9.85 -18.37 -14.48
C SER A 356 -8.36 -18.45 -14.77
N VAL A 357 -7.53 -17.95 -13.86
CA VAL A 357 -6.08 -18.11 -13.89
C VAL A 357 -5.56 -18.78 -12.62
N ASN A 358 -4.40 -19.43 -12.76
CA ASN A 358 -3.70 -20.02 -11.63
C ASN A 358 -2.78 -18.98 -10.98
N GLY A 359 -2.41 -19.17 -9.71
CA GLY A 359 -1.34 -18.40 -9.08
C GLY A 359 0.05 -18.76 -9.60
N ARG A 360 1.09 -18.22 -8.97
CA ARG A 360 2.50 -18.63 -9.14
C ARG A 360 2.92 -19.55 -8.00
N ASP A 361 3.90 -20.42 -8.25
CA ASP A 361 4.47 -21.29 -7.22
C ASP A 361 4.97 -20.44 -6.03
N ILE A 362 4.63 -20.86 -4.80
CA ILE A 362 4.95 -20.15 -3.56
C ILE A 362 5.59 -21.10 -2.55
N THR A 363 6.71 -20.69 -1.95
CA THR A 363 7.35 -21.43 -0.86
C THR A 363 7.04 -20.78 0.48
N ILE A 364 6.26 -21.48 1.30
CA ILE A 364 6.06 -21.13 2.71
C ILE A 364 7.19 -21.77 3.52
N PHE A 365 7.95 -20.96 4.25
CA PHE A 365 9.10 -21.46 5.01
C PHE A 365 8.96 -21.15 6.51
N VAL A 366 9.50 -22.06 7.34
CA VAL A 366 9.83 -21.75 8.74
C VAL A 366 11.24 -21.15 8.75
N PRO A 367 11.45 -19.96 9.35
CA PRO A 367 12.77 -19.35 9.35
C PRO A 367 13.82 -20.24 10.03
N SER A 368 14.90 -20.64 9.34
CA SER A 368 15.84 -21.69 9.78
C SER A 368 17.31 -21.42 9.42
N ILE A 369 18.24 -21.45 10.38
CA ILE A 369 19.69 -21.27 10.13
C ILE A 369 20.42 -22.60 9.93
N GLN A 370 21.58 -22.59 9.27
CA GLN A 370 22.48 -23.74 9.29
C GLN A 370 23.22 -23.81 10.63
N VAL A 371 23.18 -24.98 11.27
CA VAL A 371 23.91 -25.29 12.50
C VAL A 371 24.79 -26.51 12.29
N THR A 372 25.96 -26.53 12.92
CA THR A 372 26.91 -27.65 12.78
C THR A 372 27.42 -28.16 14.12
N SER A 373 27.86 -29.43 14.14
CA SER A 373 28.62 -30.01 15.23
C SER A 373 29.75 -30.85 14.65
N VAL A 374 30.98 -30.46 14.96
CA VAL A 374 32.20 -31.06 14.39
C VAL A 374 33.15 -31.45 15.51
N ASN A 375 33.75 -32.63 15.40
CA ASN A 375 34.82 -33.07 16.30
C ASN A 375 35.85 -33.93 15.54
N SER A 376 37.05 -34.07 16.08
CA SER A 376 38.09 -34.92 15.51
C SER A 376 39.00 -35.54 16.56
N ALA A 377 39.53 -36.74 16.26
CA ALA A 377 40.35 -37.54 17.14
C ALA A 377 41.51 -38.20 16.39
N ARG A 378 42.66 -38.33 17.06
CA ARG A 378 43.87 -38.96 16.51
C ARG A 378 44.07 -40.35 17.10
N VAL A 379 43.87 -41.38 16.29
CA VAL A 379 44.00 -42.79 16.68
C VAL A 379 45.44 -43.25 16.49
N THR A 380 46.20 -43.36 17.59
CA THR A 380 47.68 -43.49 17.58
C THR A 380 48.21 -44.89 17.91
N SER A 381 47.38 -45.82 18.37
CA SER A 381 47.85 -47.16 18.78
C SER A 381 46.79 -48.25 18.63
N GLU A 382 47.20 -49.45 18.21
CA GLU A 382 46.30 -50.59 18.04
C GLU A 382 45.59 -50.95 19.35
N ASN A 383 44.27 -51.19 19.28
CA ASN A 383 43.42 -51.60 20.41
C ASN A 383 43.30 -50.59 21.58
N THR A 384 43.75 -49.35 21.41
CA THR A 384 43.36 -48.23 22.29
C THR A 384 42.26 -47.44 21.58
N PRO A 385 40.97 -47.64 21.91
CA PRO A 385 39.92 -46.83 21.32
C PRO A 385 40.06 -45.37 21.75
N VAL A 386 39.72 -44.45 20.85
CA VAL A 386 39.62 -43.02 21.13
C VAL A 386 38.16 -42.60 20.92
N THR A 387 37.58 -41.92 21.90
CA THR A 387 36.21 -41.43 21.86
C THR A 387 36.19 -39.93 21.61
N MET A 388 35.23 -39.46 20.82
CA MET A 388 34.89 -38.06 20.62
C MET A 388 33.37 -37.90 20.58
N GLU A 389 32.86 -36.72 20.90
CA GLU A 389 31.41 -36.46 20.95
C GLU A 389 31.01 -35.38 19.93
N PHE A 390 29.84 -35.52 19.34
CA PHE A 390 29.19 -34.46 18.56
C PHE A 390 27.70 -34.44 18.88
N ASN A 391 27.06 -33.31 18.60
CA ASN A 391 25.67 -33.07 18.99
C ASN A 391 24.75 -32.98 17.76
N THR A 392 23.47 -33.29 17.95
CA THR A 392 22.40 -33.11 16.95
C THR A 392 21.20 -32.41 17.56
N LEU A 393 20.44 -31.70 16.72
CA LEU A 393 19.17 -31.06 17.03
C LEU A 393 17.98 -31.92 16.65
N HIS A 394 16.98 -31.94 17.52
CA HIS A 394 15.72 -32.64 17.35
C HIS A 394 14.61 -31.60 17.42
N THR A 395 14.30 -31.00 16.26
CA THR A 395 13.22 -30.02 16.08
C THR A 395 12.15 -30.59 15.14
N ASN A 396 10.97 -29.99 15.13
CA ASN A 396 9.84 -30.44 14.32
C ASN A 396 10.01 -30.12 12.83
N ASN A 397 10.66 -28.99 12.50
CA ASN A 397 10.84 -28.51 11.13
C ASN A 397 12.32 -28.51 10.66
N THR A 398 13.14 -29.47 11.09
CA THR A 398 14.51 -29.64 10.55
C THR A 398 14.47 -29.96 9.05
N ASN A 399 14.81 -29.00 8.19
CA ASN A 399 14.68 -29.13 6.74
C ASN A 399 15.78 -29.99 6.07
N SER A 400 16.92 -30.15 6.73
CA SER A 400 18.04 -30.98 6.27
C SER A 400 18.90 -31.40 7.45
N ASN A 401 19.46 -32.62 7.39
CA ASN A 401 20.37 -33.17 8.39
C ASN A 401 21.31 -34.18 7.72
N VAL A 402 22.62 -33.93 7.77
CA VAL A 402 23.67 -34.75 7.16
C VAL A 402 24.78 -34.97 8.17
N THR A 403 25.26 -36.20 8.31
CA THR A 403 26.48 -36.52 9.07
C THR A 403 27.51 -37.19 8.16
N THR A 404 28.74 -36.69 8.19
CA THR A 404 29.86 -37.20 7.41
C THR A 404 31.02 -37.57 8.33
N LEU A 405 31.59 -38.76 8.10
CA LEU A 405 32.80 -39.25 8.74
C LEU A 405 33.96 -39.15 7.74
N VAL A 406 35.13 -38.67 8.17
CA VAL A 406 36.34 -38.63 7.33
C VAL A 406 37.48 -39.27 8.11
N ALA A 407 38.13 -40.28 7.53
CA ALA A 407 39.35 -40.85 8.09
C ALA A 407 40.53 -40.62 7.14
N GLN A 408 41.71 -40.35 7.72
CA GLN A 408 42.88 -40.00 6.94
C GLN A 408 44.20 -40.34 7.65
N SER A 409 45.21 -40.69 6.86
CA SER A 409 46.48 -41.25 7.29
C SER A 409 47.54 -40.22 7.68
N GLY A 410 48.25 -40.49 8.77
CA GLY A 410 49.51 -39.85 9.13
C GLY A 410 49.38 -38.48 9.79
N ALA A 411 50.52 -37.84 10.08
CA ALA A 411 50.55 -36.44 10.52
C ALA A 411 50.18 -35.47 9.38
N GLN A 412 50.28 -35.92 8.13
CA GLN A 412 49.75 -35.28 6.93
C GLN A 412 48.21 -35.27 6.88
N GLY A 413 47.56 -36.07 7.74
CA GLY A 413 46.21 -36.57 7.56
C GLY A 413 45.08 -35.69 8.06
N ARG A 414 45.15 -34.37 7.93
CA ARG A 414 43.93 -33.54 8.01
C ARG A 414 43.74 -32.86 6.67
N THR A 415 42.73 -33.30 5.91
CA THR A 415 42.17 -32.52 4.83
C THR A 415 41.66 -31.23 5.44
N LEU A 416 41.87 -30.14 4.73
CA LEU A 416 41.42 -28.81 5.10
C LEU A 416 39.90 -28.66 4.86
N SER A 417 39.14 -29.68 5.23
CA SER A 417 37.67 -29.69 5.24
C SER A 417 37.19 -28.54 6.11
N GLY A 418 36.21 -27.82 5.58
CA GLY A 418 35.83 -26.51 6.08
C GLY A 418 36.38 -25.34 5.24
N LEU A 419 37.63 -25.30 4.75
CA LEU A 419 38.21 -24.04 4.21
C LEU A 419 37.48 -23.41 2.99
N GLY A 420 36.48 -24.09 2.41
CA GLY A 420 35.59 -23.52 1.38
C GLY A 420 34.94 -22.18 1.74
N TYR A 421 34.72 -21.87 3.03
CA TYR A 421 34.22 -20.54 3.45
C TYR A 421 35.14 -19.39 2.99
N LEU A 422 36.46 -19.59 2.93
CA LEU A 422 37.43 -18.59 2.47
C LEU A 422 37.36 -18.36 0.95
N VAL A 423 36.86 -19.34 0.19
CA VAL A 423 36.65 -19.21 -1.26
C VAL A 423 35.36 -18.44 -1.54
N GLY A 424 34.34 -18.61 -0.68
CA GLY A 424 33.08 -17.86 -0.72
C GLY A 424 33.14 -16.45 -0.15
N TYR A 425 33.97 -16.22 0.88
CA TYR A 425 34.01 -15.02 1.74
C TYR A 425 33.85 -13.71 0.93
N PRO A 426 32.74 -12.98 1.05
CA PRO A 426 32.66 -11.60 0.63
C PRO A 426 33.31 -10.76 1.78
N TYR A 427 34.15 -9.74 1.57
CA TYR A 427 34.21 -8.73 0.50
C TYR A 427 35.70 -8.57 0.03
N GLY A 428 36.32 -7.42 -0.26
CA GLY A 428 35.89 -6.01 -0.20
C GLY A 428 37.09 -5.06 -0.21
N CYS A 429 37.71 -4.87 0.96
CA CYS A 429 38.94 -4.10 1.09
C CYS A 429 40.18 -4.86 0.56
N VAL A 430 41.33 -4.18 0.48
CA VAL A 430 42.60 -4.81 0.06
C VAL A 430 42.94 -6.01 0.94
N GLU A 431 42.86 -5.88 2.28
CA GLU A 431 43.20 -6.95 3.23
C GLU A 431 42.36 -8.20 2.99
N GLN A 432 41.04 -8.08 2.93
CA GLN A 432 40.12 -9.20 2.72
C GLN A 432 40.34 -9.86 1.36
N THR A 433 40.50 -9.04 0.31
CA THR A 433 40.80 -9.52 -1.05
C THR A 433 42.07 -10.38 -1.03
N THR A 434 43.14 -9.90 -0.41
CA THR A 434 44.40 -10.63 -0.28
C THR A 434 44.31 -11.87 0.62
N SER A 435 43.60 -11.78 1.75
CA SER A 435 43.32 -12.90 2.65
C SER A 435 42.60 -14.03 1.92
N LYS A 436 41.56 -13.71 1.16
CA LYS A 436 40.81 -14.64 0.30
C LYS A 436 41.68 -15.27 -0.79
N MET A 437 42.45 -14.44 -1.51
CA MET A 437 43.38 -14.92 -2.55
C MET A 437 44.42 -15.89 -1.97
N LEU A 438 45.06 -15.52 -0.86
CA LEU A 438 46.10 -16.33 -0.22
C LEU A 438 45.55 -17.61 0.42
N ALA A 439 44.35 -17.57 1.00
CA ALA A 439 43.68 -18.76 1.50
C ALA A 439 43.37 -19.74 0.36
N SER A 440 42.69 -19.29 -0.69
CA SER A 440 42.40 -20.08 -1.90
C SER A 440 43.68 -20.65 -2.53
N LEU A 441 44.72 -19.82 -2.63
CA LEU A 441 46.05 -20.20 -3.11
C LEU A 441 46.68 -21.30 -2.26
N ASN A 442 46.70 -21.13 -0.93
CA ASN A 442 47.35 -22.07 -0.02
C ASN A 442 46.55 -23.39 0.09
N VAL A 443 45.22 -23.38 0.03
CA VAL A 443 44.38 -24.59 -0.07
C VAL A 443 44.75 -25.39 -1.32
N LYS A 444 44.82 -24.74 -2.48
CA LYS A 444 45.24 -25.35 -3.74
C LYS A 444 46.66 -25.92 -3.62
N ASN A 445 47.61 -25.11 -3.14
CA ASN A 445 49.02 -25.47 -3.05
C ASN A 445 49.27 -26.63 -2.07
N TYR A 446 48.51 -26.71 -0.96
CA TYR A 446 48.60 -27.81 -0.01
C TYR A 446 48.41 -29.17 -0.68
N TYR A 447 47.45 -29.29 -1.62
CA TYR A 447 47.24 -30.53 -2.35
C TYR A 447 48.05 -30.65 -3.66
N LEU A 448 48.57 -29.54 -4.22
CA LEU A 448 49.08 -29.47 -5.60
C LEU A 448 50.22 -30.45 -5.92
N GLU A 449 51.10 -30.75 -4.96
CA GLU A 449 52.25 -31.66 -5.17
C GLU A 449 52.05 -33.04 -4.51
N ARG A 450 51.05 -33.20 -3.63
CA ARG A 450 50.85 -34.42 -2.84
C ARG A 450 50.25 -35.57 -3.65
N GLY A 451 50.45 -36.80 -3.18
CA GLY A 451 49.84 -38.01 -3.74
C GLY A 451 48.43 -38.34 -3.21
N ASP A 452 48.00 -37.68 -2.13
CA ASP A 452 46.80 -38.00 -1.34
C ASP A 452 45.63 -37.01 -1.53
N ARG A 453 45.52 -36.42 -2.73
CA ARG A 453 44.57 -35.33 -3.01
C ARG A 453 43.12 -35.79 -2.87
N PRO A 454 42.20 -34.92 -2.42
CA PRO A 454 40.76 -35.16 -2.50
C PRO A 454 40.32 -35.54 -3.92
N SER A 455 39.30 -36.39 -4.03
CA SER A 455 38.76 -36.83 -5.33
C SER A 455 38.11 -35.71 -6.15
N ASP A 456 37.74 -34.61 -5.49
CA ASP A 456 37.18 -33.38 -6.04
C ASP A 456 38.24 -32.26 -6.23
N PHE A 457 39.53 -32.59 -6.13
CA PHE A 457 40.62 -31.60 -6.22
C PHE A 457 40.56 -30.71 -7.48
N ASP A 458 40.09 -31.23 -8.62
CA ASP A 458 39.92 -30.43 -9.84
C ASP A 458 38.92 -29.27 -9.62
N THR A 459 37.81 -29.49 -8.90
CA THR A 459 36.82 -28.46 -8.54
C THR A 459 37.36 -27.51 -7.46
N ILE A 460 38.12 -28.03 -6.48
CA ILE A 460 38.81 -27.18 -5.49
C ILE A 460 39.80 -26.23 -6.19
N ARG A 461 40.58 -26.75 -7.15
CA ARG A 461 41.54 -26.00 -7.94
C ARG A 461 40.88 -24.95 -8.84
N GLU A 462 39.79 -25.30 -9.52
CA GLU A 462 39.03 -24.39 -10.39
C GLU A 462 38.52 -23.19 -9.60
N ARG A 463 37.78 -23.42 -8.51
CA ARG A 463 37.27 -22.34 -7.63
C ARG A 463 38.37 -21.49 -7.01
N ALA A 464 39.49 -22.12 -6.62
CA ALA A 464 40.65 -21.38 -6.10
C ALA A 464 41.30 -20.51 -7.18
N ASN A 465 41.37 -20.97 -8.43
CA ASN A 465 41.86 -20.17 -9.56
C ASN A 465 40.92 -19.00 -9.88
N GLU A 466 39.60 -19.22 -9.89
CA GLU A 466 38.59 -18.16 -10.08
C GLU A 466 38.69 -17.09 -9.00
N SER A 467 38.72 -17.50 -7.72
CA SER A 467 38.85 -16.58 -6.58
C SER A 467 40.16 -15.78 -6.62
N VAL A 468 41.28 -16.39 -7.03
CA VAL A 468 42.56 -15.67 -7.17
C VAL A 468 42.53 -14.74 -8.39
N SER A 469 41.93 -15.14 -9.51
CA SER A 469 41.84 -14.31 -10.71
C SER A 469 40.99 -13.05 -10.48
N ALA A 470 39.83 -13.20 -9.84
CA ALA A 470 38.97 -12.07 -9.45
C ALA A 470 39.70 -11.09 -8.51
N GLY A 471 40.39 -11.61 -7.49
CA GLY A 471 41.18 -10.76 -6.58
C GLY A 471 42.36 -10.04 -7.25
N ILE A 472 42.97 -10.63 -8.28
CA ILE A 472 43.96 -9.92 -9.12
C ILE A 472 43.29 -8.73 -9.81
N ASP A 473 42.12 -8.92 -10.42
CA ASP A 473 41.40 -7.85 -11.13
C ASP A 473 40.90 -6.73 -10.20
N VAL A 474 40.72 -7.00 -8.92
CA VAL A 474 40.49 -6.00 -7.87
C VAL A 474 41.76 -5.20 -7.54
N LEU A 475 42.93 -5.85 -7.45
CA LEU A 475 44.18 -5.24 -6.93
C LEU A 475 45.09 -4.61 -8.00
N VAL A 476 44.94 -4.94 -9.30
CA VAL A 476 45.70 -4.27 -10.38
C VAL A 476 45.23 -2.83 -10.57
N ASN A 477 46.09 -1.96 -11.13
CA ASN A 477 45.76 -0.54 -11.34
C ASN A 477 44.48 -0.35 -12.17
N GLY A 478 43.56 0.47 -11.66
CA GLY A 478 42.24 0.68 -12.26
C GLY A 478 41.23 -0.44 -12.00
N GLY A 479 41.59 -1.46 -11.21
CA GLY A 479 40.64 -2.30 -10.48
C GLY A 479 40.07 -1.57 -9.26
N LEU A 480 39.02 -2.14 -8.66
CA LEU A 480 38.24 -1.52 -7.57
C LEU A 480 39.11 -1.08 -6.37
N ARG A 481 40.09 -1.90 -5.99
CA ARG A 481 41.08 -1.61 -4.93
C ARG A 481 42.49 -1.57 -5.51
N GLY A 482 42.61 -1.00 -6.72
CA GLY A 482 43.76 -1.14 -7.58
C GLY A 482 45.01 -0.38 -7.13
N GLN A 483 46.19 -0.87 -7.53
CA GLN A 483 47.47 -0.20 -7.29
C GLN A 483 47.44 1.26 -7.76
N HIS A 484 47.89 2.18 -6.93
CA HIS A 484 47.95 3.61 -7.22
C HIS A 484 49.09 3.96 -8.19
N ALA A 485 49.03 5.17 -8.75
CA ALA A 485 50.02 5.65 -9.73
C ALA A 485 51.42 5.90 -9.13
N ASP A 486 51.51 6.04 -7.80
CA ASP A 486 52.78 6.15 -7.06
C ASP A 486 53.47 4.78 -6.89
N GLY A 487 52.71 3.68 -6.94
CA GLY A 487 53.16 2.30 -6.77
C GLY A 487 52.65 1.59 -5.53
N GLY A 488 51.92 2.27 -4.63
CA GLY A 488 51.36 1.68 -3.42
C GLY A 488 49.89 1.26 -3.56
N TRP A 489 49.30 0.92 -2.42
CA TRP A 489 47.87 0.67 -2.23
C TRP A 489 47.39 1.37 -0.96
N SER A 490 46.13 1.82 -0.98
CA SER A 490 45.35 2.15 0.22
C SER A 490 44.30 1.07 0.47
N LEU A 491 43.80 0.98 1.71
CA LEU A 491 42.89 -0.09 2.15
C LEU A 491 41.64 -0.25 1.27
N TRP A 492 41.04 0.86 0.85
CA TRP A 492 39.81 0.89 0.07
C TRP A 492 40.02 1.30 -1.40
N GLY A 493 41.27 1.36 -1.87
CA GLY A 493 41.58 1.78 -3.25
C GLY A 493 41.53 3.30 -3.50
N TYR A 494 40.93 4.08 -2.62
CA TYR A 494 40.97 5.55 -2.61
C TYR A 494 41.78 6.09 -1.41
N GLY A 495 42.15 7.37 -1.43
CA GLY A 495 43.04 7.97 -0.42
C GLY A 495 44.52 7.88 -0.78
N ASP A 496 45.41 8.15 0.18
CA ASP A 496 46.86 8.01 0.00
C ASP A 496 47.30 6.54 0.21
N SER A 497 48.26 6.06 -0.59
CA SER A 497 48.92 4.77 -0.36
C SER A 497 49.53 4.67 1.03
N GLU A 498 49.42 3.51 1.68
CA GLU A 498 50.00 3.26 3.00
C GLU A 498 50.66 1.87 3.14
N SER A 499 51.53 1.73 4.13
CA SER A 499 52.50 0.63 4.22
C SER A 499 51.89 -0.76 4.38
N SER A 500 50.73 -0.87 5.02
CA SER A 500 50.12 -2.15 5.36
C SER A 500 49.38 -2.79 4.18
N SER A 501 48.44 -2.08 3.54
CA SER A 501 47.78 -2.52 2.30
C SER A 501 48.80 -2.71 1.19
N SER A 502 49.78 -1.80 1.08
CA SER A 502 50.89 -1.96 0.12
C SER A 502 51.70 -3.23 0.39
N SER A 503 51.99 -3.57 1.65
CA SER A 503 52.70 -4.80 1.97
C SER A 503 51.87 -6.05 1.70
N TYR A 504 50.58 -6.07 2.02
CA TYR A 504 49.78 -7.30 1.91
C TYR A 504 49.31 -7.59 0.48
N ALA A 505 48.91 -6.55 -0.27
CA ALA A 505 48.66 -6.65 -1.71
C ALA A 505 49.89 -7.17 -2.45
N SER A 506 51.06 -6.60 -2.17
CA SER A 506 52.28 -6.98 -2.86
C SER A 506 52.84 -8.33 -2.43
N TYR A 507 52.74 -8.73 -1.17
CA TYR A 507 53.06 -10.10 -0.74
C TYR A 507 52.22 -11.11 -1.52
N THR A 508 50.91 -10.87 -1.62
CA THR A 508 49.97 -11.75 -2.32
C THR A 508 50.29 -11.86 -3.80
N LEU A 509 50.42 -10.72 -4.49
CA LEU A 509 50.71 -10.69 -5.92
C LEU A 509 52.12 -11.24 -6.24
N ALA A 510 53.13 -10.97 -5.40
CA ALA A 510 54.47 -11.53 -5.57
C ALA A 510 54.52 -13.04 -5.29
N LYS A 511 53.70 -13.55 -4.35
CA LYS A 511 53.57 -14.99 -4.09
C LYS A 511 52.88 -15.71 -5.25
N ILE A 512 51.86 -15.11 -5.87
CA ILE A 512 51.21 -15.64 -7.09
C ILE A 512 52.18 -15.62 -8.28
N ASN A 513 53.04 -14.60 -8.39
CA ASN A 513 54.03 -14.50 -9.46
C ASN A 513 55.18 -15.53 -9.38
N LYS A 514 55.24 -16.39 -8.35
CA LYS A 514 56.24 -17.47 -8.24
C LYS A 514 56.07 -18.54 -9.31
N THR A 515 57.19 -19.09 -9.77
CA THR A 515 57.22 -20.16 -10.77
C THR A 515 56.76 -21.49 -10.20
N GLY A 516 55.57 -21.94 -10.62
CA GLY A 516 54.93 -23.22 -10.28
C GLY A 516 53.81 -23.51 -11.31
N GLU A 517 53.28 -24.73 -11.36
CA GLU A 517 52.55 -25.24 -12.56
C GLU A 517 51.25 -24.49 -12.93
N ASP A 518 50.70 -23.59 -12.09
CA ASP A 518 49.45 -22.87 -12.36
C ASP A 518 49.22 -21.59 -11.52
N LEU A 519 50.28 -20.83 -11.18
CA LEU A 519 50.18 -19.63 -10.34
C LEU A 519 50.42 -18.34 -11.13
N ASN A 520 51.61 -18.22 -11.71
CA ASN A 520 52.03 -17.05 -12.49
C ASN A 520 51.19 -16.86 -13.76
N SER A 521 50.58 -17.93 -14.29
CA SER A 521 49.61 -17.89 -15.40
C SER A 521 48.44 -16.95 -15.14
N LEU A 522 48.03 -16.76 -13.89
CA LEU A 522 46.94 -15.84 -13.52
C LEU A 522 47.36 -14.35 -13.61
N LEU A 523 48.67 -14.08 -13.66
CA LEU A 523 49.28 -12.76 -13.85
C LEU A 523 49.86 -12.55 -15.26
N ASP A 524 49.74 -13.51 -16.18
CA ASP A 524 50.26 -13.39 -17.54
C ASP A 524 49.66 -12.17 -18.26
N GLY A 525 50.53 -11.22 -18.65
CA GLY A 525 50.12 -9.96 -19.26
C GLY A 525 49.58 -8.90 -18.28
N LYS A 526 49.41 -9.23 -16.99
CA LYS A 526 48.96 -8.33 -15.92
C LYS A 526 50.12 -7.72 -15.09
N VAL A 527 51.37 -7.82 -15.55
CA VAL A 527 52.54 -7.18 -14.92
C VAL A 527 53.15 -6.15 -15.87
N SER A 528 53.36 -4.92 -15.39
CA SER A 528 54.02 -3.82 -16.11
C SER A 528 55.35 -3.40 -15.46
N THR A 529 56.18 -2.70 -16.22
CA THR A 529 57.51 -2.25 -15.83
C THR A 529 57.76 -0.80 -16.23
N GLY A 530 58.76 -0.18 -15.63
CA GLY A 530 59.10 1.23 -15.80
C GLY A 530 58.24 2.17 -14.96
N ASN A 531 58.37 3.49 -15.22
CA ASN A 531 57.78 4.54 -14.38
C ASN A 531 56.28 4.80 -14.63
N THR A 532 55.54 3.81 -15.14
CA THR A 532 54.11 3.94 -15.42
C THR A 532 53.40 2.68 -14.94
N VAL A 533 52.56 2.84 -13.93
CA VAL A 533 51.60 1.80 -13.57
C VAL A 533 50.50 1.80 -14.63
N THR A 534 50.36 0.70 -15.37
CA THR A 534 49.41 0.59 -16.49
C THR A 534 48.09 -0.01 -16.01
N THR A 535 46.96 0.54 -16.47
CA THR A 535 45.63 0.00 -16.16
C THR A 535 45.51 -1.48 -16.52
N GLY A 536 44.92 -2.28 -15.62
CA GLY A 536 44.84 -3.73 -15.72
C GLY A 536 46.14 -4.47 -15.36
N THR A 537 47.14 -3.79 -14.79
CA THR A 537 48.40 -4.40 -14.38
C THR A 537 48.87 -3.99 -12.97
N VAL A 538 49.71 -4.83 -12.36
CA VAL A 538 50.57 -4.49 -11.23
C VAL A 538 51.97 -4.12 -11.71
N ASN A 539 52.61 -3.14 -11.07
CA ASN A 539 53.97 -2.70 -11.33
C ASN A 539 54.82 -2.82 -10.05
N PHE A 540 55.58 -3.91 -9.95
CA PHE A 540 56.46 -4.17 -8.79
C PHE A 540 57.64 -3.19 -8.72
N GLU A 541 58.09 -2.62 -9.85
CA GLU A 541 59.18 -1.64 -9.87
C GLU A 541 58.77 -0.31 -9.21
N LYS A 542 57.55 0.15 -9.50
CA LYS A 542 56.96 1.33 -8.85
C LYS A 542 56.71 1.12 -7.36
N LEU A 543 56.29 -0.08 -6.94
CA LEU A 543 56.17 -0.43 -5.53
C LEU A 543 57.51 -0.36 -4.78
N ILE A 544 58.61 -0.83 -5.39
CA ILE A 544 59.95 -0.76 -4.79
C ILE A 544 60.37 0.70 -4.57
N GLU A 545 60.13 1.58 -5.55
CA GLU A 545 60.32 3.02 -5.41
C GLU A 545 59.40 3.62 -4.34
N TRP A 546 58.14 3.17 -4.29
CA TRP A 546 57.17 3.63 -3.30
C TRP A 546 57.64 3.35 -1.85
N PHE A 547 58.08 2.13 -1.55
CA PHE A 547 58.65 1.79 -0.24
C PHE A 547 59.90 2.63 0.08
N HIS A 548 60.71 2.94 -0.93
CA HIS A 548 61.94 3.72 -0.77
C HIS A 548 61.69 5.20 -0.44
N GLU A 549 60.74 5.83 -1.15
CA GLU A 549 60.43 7.24 -0.98
C GLU A 549 59.47 7.50 0.21
N ASN A 550 58.67 6.50 0.63
CA ASN A 550 57.63 6.64 1.67
C ASN A 550 57.79 5.72 2.91
N PRO A 551 58.95 5.66 3.59
CA PRO A 551 59.06 4.98 4.88
C PRO A 551 58.34 5.76 6.00
N ASP A 552 57.49 5.09 6.79
CA ASP A 552 56.79 5.71 7.94
C ASP A 552 57.74 6.37 8.96
N ASN A 553 58.99 5.90 9.04
CA ASN A 553 60.06 6.60 9.74
C ASN A 553 61.26 6.87 8.80
N PRO A 554 61.35 8.06 8.21
CA PRO A 554 62.45 8.46 7.32
C PRO A 554 63.83 8.49 7.99
N ALA A 555 63.92 8.51 9.32
CA ALA A 555 65.21 8.49 10.02
C ALA A 555 65.84 7.09 10.12
N SER A 556 65.04 6.02 9.97
CA SER A 556 65.50 4.63 9.95
C SER A 556 65.25 3.93 8.62
N GLY A 557 64.41 4.48 7.73
CA GLY A 557 64.04 3.84 6.46
C GLY A 557 63.18 2.59 6.68
N THR A 558 62.16 2.71 7.54
CA THR A 558 61.39 1.56 8.07
C THR A 558 59.90 1.84 8.04
N TRP A 559 59.12 0.79 7.84
CA TRP A 559 57.68 0.86 7.66
C TRP A 559 56.95 0.32 8.87
N SER A 560 55.96 1.06 9.35
CA SER A 560 55.02 0.62 10.39
C SER A 560 53.69 0.23 9.79
N TRP A 561 52.90 -0.53 10.55
CA TRP A 561 51.48 -0.59 10.28
C TRP A 561 50.86 0.78 10.59
N SER A 562 50.28 1.43 9.59
CA SER A 562 49.73 2.79 9.68
C SER A 562 48.26 2.91 9.28
N ALA A 563 47.66 1.91 8.63
CA ALA A 563 46.21 1.83 8.49
C ALA A 563 45.53 1.63 9.86
N PRO A 564 44.43 2.35 10.15
CA PRO A 564 43.77 2.30 11.45
C PRO A 564 42.98 1.00 11.74
N VAL A 565 42.67 0.18 10.73
CA VAL A 565 41.59 -0.83 10.81
C VAL A 565 41.96 -2.24 10.31
N CYS A 566 43.23 -2.57 10.13
CA CYS A 566 43.67 -3.91 9.76
C CYS A 566 44.87 -4.38 10.61
N HIS A 567 45.24 -5.66 10.49
CA HIS A 567 46.15 -6.43 11.36
C HIS A 567 47.34 -5.67 12.00
N ALA A 568 47.22 -5.32 13.28
CA ALA A 568 48.28 -4.58 13.98
C ALA A 568 49.54 -5.43 14.27
N TRP A 569 50.50 -5.38 13.34
CA TRP A 569 51.88 -5.85 13.53
C TRP A 569 52.78 -4.78 14.15
N THR A 570 53.79 -5.25 14.88
CA THR A 570 54.90 -4.40 15.35
C THR A 570 55.71 -3.86 14.17
N LYS A 571 56.44 -2.75 14.37
CA LYS A 571 57.30 -2.17 13.33
C LYS A 571 58.41 -3.14 12.91
N GLU A 572 58.85 -3.96 13.86
CA GLU A 572 59.84 -5.03 13.68
C GLU A 572 59.29 -6.12 12.76
N SER A 573 58.07 -6.61 13.02
CA SER A 573 57.36 -7.59 12.18
C SER A 573 57.14 -7.07 10.75
N ASN A 574 56.56 -5.88 10.60
CA ASN A 574 56.19 -5.32 9.30
C ASN A 574 57.42 -5.01 8.42
N THR A 575 58.47 -4.41 9.00
CA THR A 575 59.72 -4.14 8.28
C THR A 575 60.38 -5.44 7.79
N ALA A 576 60.35 -6.50 8.60
CA ALA A 576 60.89 -7.80 8.20
C ALA A 576 60.03 -8.50 7.13
N PHE A 577 58.70 -8.37 7.18
CA PHE A 577 57.81 -8.89 6.14
C PHE A 577 58.06 -8.23 4.77
N ILE A 578 58.35 -6.92 4.75
CA ILE A 578 58.73 -6.20 3.52
C ILE A 578 60.05 -6.72 2.92
N MET A 579 60.95 -7.31 3.71
CA MET A 579 62.13 -8.01 3.17
C MET A 579 61.73 -9.27 2.39
N LEU A 580 60.75 -10.03 2.89
CA LEU A 580 60.21 -11.21 2.18
C LEU A 580 59.54 -10.81 0.86
N ILE A 581 58.81 -9.69 0.84
CA ILE A 581 58.17 -9.17 -0.38
C ILE A 581 59.22 -8.82 -1.44
N HIS A 582 60.26 -8.07 -1.06
CA HIS A 582 61.35 -7.73 -1.98
C HIS A 582 62.10 -8.97 -2.46
N ASP A 583 62.26 -10.01 -1.63
CA ASP A 583 62.86 -11.29 -2.02
C ASP A 583 62.01 -12.00 -3.09
N MET A 584 60.69 -12.12 -2.87
CA MET A 584 59.78 -12.73 -3.84
C MET A 584 59.75 -11.97 -5.17
N ILE A 585 59.79 -10.63 -5.15
CA ILE A 585 59.89 -9.81 -6.36
C ILE A 585 61.25 -10.05 -7.05
N ASN A 586 62.36 -10.03 -6.31
CA ASN A 586 63.72 -10.27 -6.81
C ASN A 586 63.91 -11.69 -7.40
N GLN A 587 63.15 -12.69 -6.93
CA GLN A 587 63.14 -14.05 -7.48
C GLN A 587 62.28 -14.19 -8.75
N THR A 588 61.29 -13.31 -8.95
CA THR A 588 60.24 -13.50 -9.98
C THR A 588 60.22 -12.42 -11.07
N SER A 589 60.87 -11.28 -10.86
CA SER A 589 60.83 -10.11 -11.76
C SER A 589 62.23 -9.62 -12.12
N ASP A 590 62.44 -9.25 -13.39
CA ASP A 590 63.71 -8.67 -13.88
C ASP A 590 63.78 -7.16 -13.57
N VAL A 591 64.00 -6.83 -12.29
CA VAL A 591 64.00 -5.44 -11.77
C VAL A 591 65.16 -4.63 -12.37
N GLN A 592 64.83 -3.60 -13.14
CA GLN A 592 65.77 -2.71 -13.83
C GLN A 592 66.24 -1.55 -12.94
N GLN A 593 67.24 -0.82 -13.42
CA GLN A 593 67.67 0.45 -12.83
C GLN A 593 66.68 1.59 -13.21
N PRO A 594 66.32 2.51 -12.29
CA PRO A 594 66.90 2.72 -10.97
C PRO A 594 66.32 1.86 -9.83
N TYR A 595 65.18 1.19 -10.04
CA TYR A 595 64.43 0.44 -9.01
C TYR A 595 65.26 -0.62 -8.29
N ARG A 596 66.18 -1.26 -9.02
CA ARG A 596 67.16 -2.18 -8.45
C ARG A 596 68.03 -1.56 -7.35
N GLY A 597 68.38 -0.27 -7.48
CA GLY A 597 69.09 0.49 -6.45
C GLY A 597 68.20 0.75 -5.23
N TYR A 598 66.96 1.21 -5.46
CA TYR A 598 65.98 1.44 -4.39
C TYR A 598 65.70 0.16 -3.58
N MET A 599 65.56 -1.01 -4.23
CA MET A 599 65.46 -2.31 -3.56
C MET A 599 66.67 -2.60 -2.66
N GLU A 600 67.89 -2.36 -3.14
CA GLU A 600 69.10 -2.61 -2.36
C GLU A 600 69.24 -1.64 -1.17
N GLU A 601 68.82 -0.38 -1.32
CA GLU A 601 68.78 0.60 -0.22
C GLU A 601 67.68 0.27 0.81
N ASN A 602 66.49 -0.15 0.37
CA ASN A 602 65.42 -0.66 1.24
C ASN A 602 65.90 -1.83 2.10
N MET A 603 66.55 -2.83 1.50
CA MET A 603 67.04 -4.02 2.23
C MET A 603 68.19 -3.68 3.18
N GLN A 604 69.07 -2.74 2.84
CA GLN A 604 70.13 -2.26 3.74
C GLN A 604 69.56 -1.52 4.97
N ASN A 605 68.53 -0.70 4.78
CA ASN A 605 67.84 0.00 5.87
C ASN A 605 67.09 -0.99 6.77
N ALA A 606 66.28 -1.89 6.18
CA ALA A 606 65.56 -2.95 6.90
C ALA A 606 66.51 -3.85 7.71
N THR A 607 67.61 -4.32 7.09
CA THR A 607 68.63 -5.13 7.78
C THR A 607 69.25 -4.37 8.96
N SER A 608 69.51 -3.07 8.80
CA SER A 608 70.05 -2.22 9.87
C SER A 608 69.06 -2.05 11.02
N TYR A 609 67.77 -1.94 10.73
CA TYR A 609 66.71 -1.81 11.74
C TYR A 609 66.46 -3.11 12.52
N VAL A 610 66.28 -4.23 11.83
CA VAL A 610 66.01 -5.53 12.47
C VAL A 610 67.14 -5.90 13.44
N ILE A 611 68.40 -5.75 13.00
CA ILE A 611 69.57 -6.02 13.83
C ILE A 611 69.74 -4.96 14.93
N GLY A 612 69.40 -3.69 14.66
CA GLY A 612 69.40 -2.62 15.66
C GLY A 612 68.41 -2.83 16.81
N ASN A 613 67.31 -3.56 16.57
CA ASN A 613 66.34 -3.95 17.58
C ASN A 613 66.64 -5.29 18.27
N GLN A 614 67.70 -6.01 17.87
CA GLN A 614 68.06 -7.24 18.57
C GLN A 614 68.48 -6.94 20.01
N VAL A 615 67.79 -7.59 20.96
CA VAL A 615 68.03 -7.41 22.38
C VAL A 615 69.48 -7.79 22.70
N SER A 616 70.20 -6.88 23.35
CA SER A 616 71.64 -7.01 23.60
C SER A 616 72.03 -6.49 24.99
N GLY A 617 73.17 -6.96 25.51
CA GLY A 617 73.69 -6.57 26.82
C GLY A 617 73.26 -7.51 27.95
N GLY A 618 72.91 -6.96 29.12
CA GLY A 618 72.68 -7.74 30.34
C GLY A 618 71.43 -8.62 30.36
N PHE A 619 70.57 -8.48 29.35
CA PHE A 619 69.32 -9.23 29.16
C PHE A 619 69.23 -9.82 27.74
N ASP A 620 70.38 -10.06 27.10
CA ASP A 620 70.47 -10.65 25.76
C ASP A 620 69.84 -12.06 25.74
N ASP A 621 68.62 -12.13 25.19
CA ASP A 621 67.93 -13.37 24.89
C ASP A 621 68.03 -13.76 23.40
N GLY A 622 68.54 -12.87 22.54
CA GLY A 622 68.64 -13.04 21.09
C GLY A 622 67.39 -12.63 20.28
N SER A 623 66.31 -12.18 20.94
CA SER A 623 65.07 -11.76 20.26
C SER A 623 65.21 -10.42 19.52
N PHE A 624 64.40 -10.20 18.48
CA PHE A 624 64.36 -8.94 17.70
C PHE A 624 63.37 -7.90 18.24
N SER A 625 62.72 -8.15 19.39
CA SER A 625 61.87 -7.15 20.04
C SER A 625 61.94 -7.24 21.57
N SER A 626 61.83 -6.08 22.22
CA SER A 626 61.68 -5.98 23.68
C SER A 626 60.23 -5.88 24.15
N GLY A 627 59.27 -5.80 23.21
CA GLY A 627 57.84 -5.68 23.47
C GLY A 627 57.15 -6.99 23.84
N SER A 628 55.82 -7.00 23.72
CA SER A 628 54.96 -8.15 24.05
C SER A 628 54.93 -9.23 22.96
N ASP A 629 55.26 -8.90 21.71
CA ASP A 629 55.11 -9.78 20.54
C ASP A 629 56.46 -10.37 20.07
N LYS A 630 57.28 -10.83 21.04
CA LYS A 630 58.68 -11.18 20.81
C LYS A 630 58.89 -12.33 19.82
N ALA A 631 58.08 -13.37 19.90
CA ALA A 631 58.28 -14.58 19.11
C ALA A 631 58.01 -14.30 17.63
N MET A 632 56.86 -13.71 17.30
CA MET A 632 56.52 -13.33 15.92
C MET A 632 57.51 -12.32 15.31
N ALA A 633 57.88 -11.27 16.05
CA ALA A 633 58.89 -10.31 15.58
C ALA A 633 60.27 -10.97 15.36
N THR A 634 60.65 -11.94 16.20
CA THR A 634 61.92 -12.67 16.04
C THR A 634 61.87 -13.66 14.86
N ALA A 635 60.73 -14.31 14.65
CA ALA A 635 60.50 -15.23 13.55
C ALA A 635 60.56 -14.51 12.19
N LEU A 636 59.73 -13.46 12.01
CA LEU A 636 59.73 -12.67 10.78
C LEU A 636 61.09 -11.99 10.55
N GLY A 637 61.72 -11.44 11.60
CA GLY A 637 63.07 -10.86 11.51
C GLY A 637 64.14 -11.86 11.07
N LEU A 638 64.12 -13.09 11.60
CA LEU A 638 65.03 -14.16 11.17
C LEU A 638 64.78 -14.55 9.72
N TRP A 639 63.51 -14.76 9.35
CA TRP A 639 63.14 -15.15 7.99
C TRP A 639 63.52 -14.08 6.96
N GLY A 640 63.24 -12.80 7.23
CA GLY A 640 63.62 -11.68 6.38
C GLY A 640 65.15 -11.55 6.20
N LEU A 641 65.93 -11.81 7.26
CA LEU A 641 67.40 -11.81 7.19
C LEU A 641 67.97 -13.03 6.44
N GLU A 642 67.33 -14.19 6.48
CA GLU A 642 67.70 -15.35 5.64
C GLU A 642 67.33 -15.13 4.17
N SER A 643 66.16 -14.54 3.88
CA SER A 643 65.70 -14.24 2.52
C SER A 643 66.51 -13.13 1.84
N PHE A 644 66.68 -11.96 2.48
CA PHE A 644 67.26 -10.79 1.82
C PHE A 644 68.06 -9.84 2.73
N GLY A 645 68.71 -10.36 3.77
CA GLY A 645 69.64 -9.57 4.58
C GLY A 645 70.82 -9.02 3.75
N LEU A 646 71.03 -7.70 3.74
CA LEU A 646 72.14 -7.05 3.02
C LEU A 646 73.03 -6.21 3.96
N PRO A 647 74.37 -6.30 3.86
CA PRO A 647 75.29 -5.41 4.58
C PRO A 647 75.07 -3.94 4.24
N SER A 648 75.06 -3.10 5.28
CA SER A 648 74.85 -1.65 5.18
C SER A 648 76.11 -0.88 5.60
N GLY A 649 76.03 0.46 5.63
CA GLY A 649 77.08 1.30 6.20
C GLY A 649 77.31 1.12 7.70
N THR A 650 76.39 0.45 8.42
CA THR A 650 76.47 0.23 9.88
C THR A 650 76.49 -1.24 10.27
N VAL A 651 75.96 -2.14 9.43
CA VAL A 651 75.90 -3.58 9.67
C VAL A 651 76.75 -4.33 8.64
N THR A 652 77.54 -5.30 9.10
CA THR A 652 78.43 -6.10 8.23
C THR A 652 77.99 -7.56 8.19
N GLU A 653 78.35 -8.29 7.13
CA GLU A 653 78.00 -9.71 6.94
C GLU A 653 78.17 -10.60 8.20
N PRO A 654 79.29 -10.52 8.96
CA PRO A 654 79.43 -11.32 10.18
C PRO A 654 78.45 -10.95 11.30
N VAL A 655 77.98 -9.70 11.34
CA VAL A 655 76.95 -9.25 12.29
C VAL A 655 75.58 -9.77 11.89
N ILE A 656 75.28 -9.85 10.58
CA ILE A 656 74.07 -10.51 10.08
C ILE A 656 74.09 -11.98 10.47
N THR A 657 75.20 -12.69 10.26
CA THR A 657 75.32 -14.10 10.64
C THR A 657 75.12 -14.32 12.14
N ASP A 658 75.78 -13.55 13.01
CA ASP A 658 75.61 -13.63 14.48
C ASP A 658 74.16 -13.35 14.91
N ALA A 659 73.51 -12.36 14.29
CA ALA A 659 72.12 -12.03 14.59
C ALA A 659 71.16 -13.17 14.24
N LYS A 660 71.33 -13.81 13.08
CA LYS A 660 70.53 -14.97 12.65
C LYS A 660 70.73 -16.18 13.57
N GLU A 661 71.97 -16.52 13.91
CA GLU A 661 72.29 -17.61 14.86
C GLU A 661 71.63 -17.37 16.23
N ARG A 662 71.69 -16.13 16.75
CA ARG A 662 71.07 -15.77 18.05
C ARG A 662 69.54 -15.78 18.01
N ALA A 663 68.93 -15.36 16.91
CA ALA A 663 67.47 -15.40 16.73
C ALA A 663 66.94 -16.85 16.60
N ALA A 664 67.62 -17.71 15.84
CA ALA A 664 67.28 -19.14 15.77
C ALA A 664 67.40 -19.82 17.14
N ALA A 665 68.46 -19.53 17.90
CA ALA A 665 68.66 -20.02 19.26
C ALA A 665 67.63 -19.48 20.27
N TYR A 666 67.06 -18.29 20.03
CA TYR A 666 65.92 -17.78 20.80
C TYR A 666 64.65 -18.59 20.50
N LEU A 667 64.30 -18.78 19.22
CA LEU A 667 63.07 -19.46 18.81
C LEU A 667 63.02 -20.90 19.35
N ILE A 668 64.08 -21.68 19.18
CA ILE A 668 64.18 -23.06 19.70
C ILE A 668 64.00 -23.12 21.23
N ARG A 669 64.46 -22.10 21.96
CA ARG A 669 64.37 -22.05 23.44
C ARG A 669 63.05 -21.46 23.95
N SER A 670 62.28 -20.80 23.11
CA SER A 670 61.03 -20.09 23.47
C SER A 670 59.75 -20.82 23.05
N GLN A 671 59.88 -22.01 22.45
CA GLN A 671 58.75 -22.90 22.21
C GLN A 671 58.17 -23.37 23.57
N ASN A 672 56.84 -23.39 23.66
CA ASN A 672 56.10 -23.91 24.81
C ASN A 672 56.09 -25.45 24.81
N ASP A 673 55.78 -26.06 25.97
CA ASP A 673 55.69 -27.52 26.12
C ASP A 673 54.63 -28.19 25.21
N ASP A 674 53.65 -27.43 24.71
CA ASP A 674 52.63 -27.88 23.75
C ASP A 674 53.08 -27.78 22.28
N GLY A 675 54.24 -27.17 22.00
CA GLY A 675 54.76 -26.92 20.65
C GLY A 675 54.49 -25.53 20.08
N SER A 676 53.69 -24.68 20.75
CA SER A 676 53.36 -23.32 20.30
C SER A 676 54.44 -22.28 20.58
N TRP A 677 54.33 -21.11 19.96
CA TRP A 677 55.04 -19.90 20.35
C TRP A 677 54.07 -18.81 20.85
N PRO A 678 54.37 -18.14 21.97
CA PRO A 678 53.47 -17.16 22.58
C PRO A 678 53.41 -15.86 21.77
N ALA A 679 52.19 -15.36 21.56
CA ALA A 679 51.88 -14.03 21.08
C ALA A 679 51.01 -13.28 22.09
N ALA A 680 50.96 -11.95 21.98
CA ALA A 680 50.08 -11.13 22.82
C ALA A 680 48.76 -10.82 22.09
N PRO A 681 47.60 -10.91 22.76
CA PRO A 681 46.34 -10.47 22.17
C PRO A 681 46.35 -8.95 21.97
N TYR A 682 45.83 -8.50 20.83
CA TYR A 682 45.58 -7.10 20.51
C TYR A 682 44.07 -6.82 20.64
N TYR A 683 43.69 -5.56 20.87
CA TYR A 683 42.28 -5.19 21.03
C TYR A 683 41.48 -5.56 19.78
N GLY A 684 40.40 -6.34 19.93
CA GLY A 684 39.58 -6.87 18.83
C GLY A 684 40.13 -8.13 18.12
N TRP A 685 41.23 -8.76 18.56
CA TRP A 685 41.81 -9.93 17.88
C TRP A 685 41.77 -11.20 18.71
N TYR A 686 41.28 -12.29 18.11
CA TYR A 686 41.25 -13.60 18.75
C TYR A 686 42.65 -14.13 19.09
N ASN A 687 42.89 -14.35 20.38
CA ASN A 687 44.17 -14.76 20.95
C ASN A 687 44.77 -16.00 20.26
N LYS A 688 43.96 -17.02 19.94
CA LYS A 688 44.45 -18.26 19.32
C LYS A 688 45.01 -18.03 17.91
N GLY A 689 44.39 -17.14 17.13
CA GLY A 689 44.91 -16.75 15.82
C GLY A 689 46.30 -16.09 15.88
N ARG A 690 46.54 -15.25 16.90
CA ARG A 690 47.88 -14.66 17.13
C ARG A 690 48.91 -15.71 17.51
N VAL A 691 48.55 -16.70 18.33
CA VAL A 691 49.44 -17.83 18.69
C VAL A 691 49.70 -18.72 17.46
N THR A 692 48.71 -18.93 16.60
CA THR A 692 48.88 -19.61 15.30
C THR A 692 49.92 -18.92 14.45
N GLU A 693 49.79 -17.62 14.18
CA GLU A 693 50.76 -16.87 13.36
C GLU A 693 52.17 -16.98 13.92
N SER A 694 52.33 -16.72 15.22
CA SER A 694 53.65 -16.79 15.83
C SER A 694 54.25 -18.19 15.75
N THR A 695 53.43 -19.24 15.81
CA THR A 695 53.87 -20.63 15.67
C THR A 695 54.24 -20.97 14.22
N ALA A 696 53.38 -20.61 13.26
CA ALA A 696 53.59 -20.84 11.84
C ALA A 696 54.84 -20.11 11.32
N TYR A 697 54.99 -18.82 11.63
CA TYR A 697 56.17 -18.05 11.24
C TYR A 697 57.44 -18.53 11.95
N ALA A 698 57.37 -18.99 13.21
CA ALA A 698 58.54 -19.52 13.91
C ALA A 698 59.09 -20.79 13.24
N ILE A 699 58.23 -21.74 12.84
CA ILE A 699 58.70 -22.95 12.16
C ILE A 699 59.17 -22.68 10.72
N LEU A 700 58.51 -21.77 9.99
CA LEU A 700 58.96 -21.30 8.68
C LEU A 700 60.34 -20.63 8.75
N ALA A 701 60.57 -19.76 9.74
CA ALA A 701 61.84 -19.08 9.95
C ALA A 701 62.97 -20.06 10.33
N LEU A 702 62.69 -21.06 11.16
CA LEU A 702 63.66 -22.11 11.52
C LEU A 702 64.01 -22.99 10.31
N ASN A 703 63.00 -23.39 9.52
CA ASN A 703 63.19 -24.12 8.27
C ASN A 703 64.07 -23.33 7.29
N ALA A 704 63.85 -22.02 7.16
CA ALA A 704 64.66 -21.14 6.31
C ALA A 704 66.16 -21.10 6.68
N THR A 705 66.53 -21.33 7.95
CA THR A 705 67.96 -21.49 8.33
C THR A 705 68.57 -22.86 7.96
N GLY A 706 67.77 -23.77 7.38
CA GLY A 706 68.16 -25.14 7.06
C GLY A 706 67.94 -26.16 8.18
N VAL A 707 67.09 -25.86 9.17
CA VAL A 707 66.62 -26.89 10.12
C VAL A 707 65.65 -27.81 9.38
N ALA A 708 65.95 -29.10 9.36
CA ALA A 708 65.15 -30.09 8.65
C ALA A 708 63.79 -30.35 9.32
N ASN A 709 62.79 -30.74 8.52
CA ASN A 709 61.41 -31.00 8.96
C ASN A 709 61.32 -32.11 10.02
N ASP A 710 62.30 -33.03 10.07
CA ASP A 710 62.42 -34.10 11.07
C ASP A 710 62.88 -33.61 12.46
N ASN A 711 63.22 -32.33 12.60
CA ASN A 711 63.64 -31.75 13.87
C ASN A 711 62.48 -31.68 14.87
N GLU A 712 62.74 -32.11 16.11
CA GLU A 712 61.79 -32.10 17.23
C GLU A 712 61.06 -30.75 17.41
N THR A 713 61.78 -29.63 17.28
CA THR A 713 61.20 -28.27 17.39
C THR A 713 60.15 -28.01 16.31
N ILE A 714 60.46 -28.38 15.05
CA ILE A 714 59.55 -28.19 13.91
C ILE A 714 58.38 -29.19 14.02
N ARG A 715 58.65 -30.46 14.29
CA ARG A 715 57.63 -31.52 14.48
C ARG A 715 56.63 -31.16 15.57
N ASN A 716 57.07 -30.57 16.68
CA ASN A 716 56.19 -30.14 17.77
C ASN A 716 55.29 -28.97 17.32
N GLY A 717 55.83 -27.97 16.62
CA GLY A 717 55.04 -26.85 16.08
C GLY A 717 54.04 -27.28 14.99
N VAL A 718 54.45 -28.19 14.09
CA VAL A 718 53.56 -28.81 13.09
C VAL A 718 52.45 -29.62 13.77
N THR A 719 52.77 -30.39 14.80
CA THR A 719 51.78 -31.17 15.58
C THR A 719 50.78 -30.23 16.25
N TRP A 720 51.25 -29.17 16.91
CA TRP A 720 50.39 -28.17 17.51
C TRP A 720 49.46 -27.52 16.48
N LEU A 721 49.94 -27.17 15.28
CA LEU A 721 49.09 -26.64 14.22
C LEU A 721 48.00 -27.66 13.81
N VAL A 722 48.35 -28.93 13.59
CA VAL A 722 47.37 -29.97 13.20
C VAL A 722 46.30 -30.19 14.29
N ASP A 723 46.71 -30.20 15.56
CA ASP A 723 45.83 -30.43 16.71
C ASP A 723 45.00 -29.18 17.07
N THR A 724 45.48 -27.97 16.78
CA THR A 724 44.82 -26.68 17.08
C THR A 724 43.73 -26.30 16.06
N TYR A 725 43.78 -26.86 14.86
CA TYR A 725 42.85 -26.56 13.76
C TYR A 725 41.39 -26.76 14.19
N GLU A 726 40.62 -25.68 14.16
CA GLU A 726 39.36 -25.54 14.91
C GLU A 726 38.23 -26.39 14.33
N ASN A 727 37.16 -26.59 15.11
CA ASN A 727 35.99 -27.38 14.71
C ASN A 727 35.28 -26.78 13.49
N SER A 728 35.31 -25.44 13.34
CA SER A 728 34.87 -24.77 12.14
C SER A 728 35.77 -25.09 10.95
N GLY A 729 37.07 -25.33 11.18
CA GLY A 729 38.08 -25.48 10.14
C GLY A 729 38.77 -24.17 9.81
N SER A 730 39.26 -23.45 10.82
CA SER A 730 40.19 -22.32 10.71
C SER A 730 41.31 -22.47 11.75
N TRP A 731 42.26 -21.52 11.77
CA TRP A 731 43.21 -21.37 12.89
C TRP A 731 43.03 -20.01 13.58
N GLY A 732 41.78 -19.66 13.88
CA GLY A 732 41.36 -18.29 14.16
C GLY A 732 40.98 -17.55 12.88
N TYR A 733 41.48 -16.33 12.69
CA TYR A 733 41.14 -15.46 11.57
C TYR A 733 41.84 -15.86 10.24
N THR A 734 41.48 -15.19 9.15
CA THR A 734 41.90 -15.46 7.76
C THR A 734 43.42 -15.53 7.60
N TRP A 735 44.14 -14.51 8.06
CA TRP A 735 45.61 -14.41 7.99
C TRP A 735 46.31 -15.50 8.81
N ALA A 736 45.83 -15.78 10.03
CA ALA A 736 46.38 -16.86 10.85
C ALA A 736 46.24 -18.22 10.17
N SER A 737 45.07 -18.47 9.56
CA SER A 737 44.80 -19.66 8.74
C SER A 737 45.73 -19.72 7.51
N GLN A 738 45.96 -18.60 6.83
CA GLN A 738 46.91 -18.49 5.72
C GLN A 738 48.32 -18.91 6.14
N ALA A 739 48.83 -18.37 7.25
CA ALA A 739 50.18 -18.63 7.74
C ALA A 739 50.34 -20.11 8.15
N ALA A 740 49.36 -20.68 8.85
CA ALA A 740 49.34 -22.09 9.24
C ALA A 740 49.47 -23.03 8.04
N ILE A 741 48.68 -22.83 6.98
CA ILE A 741 48.72 -23.70 5.79
C ILE A 741 50.07 -23.57 5.07
N ASP A 742 50.65 -22.36 4.98
CA ASP A 742 51.97 -22.15 4.38
C ASP A 742 53.08 -22.88 5.15
N ALA A 743 52.99 -22.85 6.49
CA ALA A 743 53.89 -23.58 7.36
C ALA A 743 53.73 -25.10 7.24
N LEU A 744 52.50 -25.61 7.09
CA LEU A 744 52.25 -27.03 6.83
C LEU A 744 52.80 -27.47 5.46
N ILE A 745 52.63 -26.67 4.40
CA ILE A 745 53.19 -26.95 3.06
C ILE A 745 54.72 -27.13 3.12
N VAL A 746 55.41 -26.26 3.86
CA VAL A 746 56.89 -26.24 3.89
C VAL A 746 57.48 -27.20 4.92
N CYS A 747 56.86 -27.34 6.10
CA CYS A 747 57.49 -27.94 7.28
C CYS A 747 56.92 -29.31 7.69
N GLN A 748 55.79 -29.76 7.13
CA GLN A 748 55.19 -31.06 7.48
C GLN A 748 55.97 -32.22 6.82
N GLU A 749 56.13 -33.34 7.53
CA GLU A 749 56.81 -34.52 6.99
C GLU A 749 55.87 -35.42 6.16
N GLU A 750 56.39 -36.04 5.10
CA GLU A 750 55.69 -37.08 4.32
C GLU A 750 55.66 -38.46 5.03
N GLU A 751 55.18 -38.51 6.29
CA GLU A 751 54.86 -39.77 6.97
C GLU A 751 53.40 -40.17 6.70
N SER A 752 53.19 -40.94 5.62
CA SER A 752 51.96 -41.73 5.45
C SER A 752 52.01 -42.97 6.34
N SER A 753 50.98 -43.14 7.16
CA SER A 753 50.75 -44.34 7.95
C SER A 753 49.89 -45.37 7.20
N SER A 754 49.69 -46.53 7.80
CA SER A 754 48.69 -47.50 7.38
C SER A 754 47.82 -47.93 8.56
N GLY A 755 46.57 -48.29 8.26
CA GLY A 755 45.74 -48.97 9.25
C GLY A 755 44.26 -49.05 8.92
N THR A 756 43.57 -49.93 9.63
CA THR A 756 42.11 -50.11 9.55
C THR A 756 41.48 -49.57 10.82
N VAL A 757 40.55 -48.62 10.67
CA VAL A 757 39.81 -48.02 11.79
C VAL A 757 38.34 -48.37 11.67
N ASN A 758 37.83 -49.08 12.68
CA ASN A 758 36.39 -49.22 12.88
C ASN A 758 35.85 -47.98 13.57
N VAL A 759 34.72 -47.46 13.09
CA VAL A 759 34.04 -46.29 13.66
C VAL A 759 32.64 -46.68 14.09
N PHE A 760 32.40 -46.55 15.38
CA PHE A 760 31.11 -46.79 16.00
C PHE A 760 30.48 -45.45 16.36
N VAL A 761 29.16 -45.32 16.20
CA VAL A 761 28.38 -44.18 16.71
C VAL A 761 27.33 -44.74 17.66
N ASP A 762 27.28 -44.23 18.89
CA ASP A 762 26.45 -44.75 20.00
C ASP A 762 26.61 -46.28 20.24
N GLY A 763 27.79 -46.82 19.91
CA GLY A 763 28.13 -48.24 20.03
C GLY A 763 27.78 -49.13 18.82
N ASP A 764 27.06 -48.61 17.82
CA ASP A 764 26.77 -49.32 16.56
C ASP A 764 27.86 -49.06 15.51
N LEU A 765 28.37 -50.12 14.86
CA LEU A 765 29.40 -50.00 13.83
C LEU A 765 28.83 -49.32 12.57
N VAL A 766 29.21 -48.06 12.34
CA VAL A 766 28.75 -47.29 11.19
C VAL A 766 29.63 -47.55 9.96
N TYR A 767 30.95 -47.53 10.12
CA TYR A 767 31.87 -47.72 8.99
C TYR A 767 33.23 -48.32 9.40
N THR A 768 33.95 -48.87 8.42
CA THR A 768 35.33 -49.37 8.57
C THR A 768 36.20 -48.73 7.50
N PHE A 769 37.03 -47.78 7.90
CA PHE A 769 38.00 -47.11 7.05
C PHE A 769 39.26 -47.96 6.89
N THR A 770 39.84 -48.00 5.69
CA THR A 770 41.14 -48.67 5.45
C THR A 770 42.13 -47.72 4.79
N MET A 771 43.08 -47.25 5.58
CA MET A 771 44.08 -46.26 5.20
C MET A 771 45.40 -46.92 4.78
N ASP A 772 45.95 -46.50 3.64
CA ASP A 772 47.33 -46.80 3.24
C ASP A 772 47.87 -45.70 2.31
N ALA A 773 49.11 -45.83 1.81
CA ALA A 773 49.72 -44.84 0.92
C ALA A 773 49.02 -44.67 -0.45
N THR A 774 48.05 -45.51 -0.79
CA THR A 774 47.23 -45.45 -2.02
C THR A 774 45.76 -45.11 -1.76
N ASN A 775 45.24 -45.39 -0.56
CA ASN A 775 43.99 -44.84 -0.03
C ASN A 775 44.25 -44.04 1.27
N PRO A 776 44.95 -42.90 1.19
CA PRO A 776 45.38 -42.13 2.36
C PRO A 776 44.27 -41.30 3.02
N ARG A 777 43.14 -41.08 2.34
CA ARG A 777 41.93 -40.40 2.83
C ARG A 777 40.71 -41.13 2.33
N GLU A 778 39.69 -41.29 3.17
CA GLU A 778 38.37 -41.81 2.79
C GLU A 778 37.28 -41.04 3.52
N GLU A 779 36.17 -40.80 2.84
CA GLU A 779 35.03 -40.02 3.35
C GLU A 779 33.75 -40.86 3.22
N TYR A 780 32.91 -40.81 4.25
CA TYR A 780 31.69 -41.59 4.36
C TYR A 780 30.56 -40.75 4.97
N THR A 781 29.64 -40.30 4.12
CA THR A 781 28.35 -39.75 4.57
C THR A 781 27.44 -40.89 5.02
N LEU A 782 26.82 -40.74 6.20
CA LEU A 782 25.87 -41.73 6.72
C LEU A 782 24.67 -41.87 5.78
N THR A 783 24.28 -43.11 5.50
CA THR A 783 23.07 -43.44 4.75
C THR A 783 21.81 -43.04 5.53
N SER A 784 20.68 -42.87 4.85
CA SER A 784 19.40 -42.52 5.48
C SER A 784 19.00 -43.48 6.62
N ASP A 785 19.31 -44.77 6.50
CA ASP A 785 19.05 -45.77 7.55
C ASP A 785 19.95 -45.55 8.78
N GLN A 786 21.24 -45.25 8.57
CA GLN A 786 22.18 -44.92 9.66
C GLN A 786 21.85 -43.59 10.32
N MET A 787 21.51 -42.56 9.55
CA MET A 787 21.02 -41.28 10.07
C MET A 787 19.76 -41.46 10.91
N THR A 788 18.80 -42.29 10.45
CA THR A 788 17.58 -42.58 11.21
C THR A 788 17.89 -43.32 12.51
N ALA A 789 18.79 -44.30 12.49
CA ALA A 789 19.23 -45.01 13.68
C ALA A 789 19.90 -44.06 14.69
N MET A 790 20.88 -43.27 14.23
CA MET A 790 21.60 -42.27 15.02
C MET A 790 20.66 -41.23 15.64
N MET A 791 19.73 -40.65 14.87
CA MET A 791 18.77 -39.69 15.40
C MET A 791 17.81 -40.32 16.43
N SER A 792 17.54 -41.63 16.33
CA SER A 792 16.76 -42.37 17.33
C SER A 792 17.56 -42.69 18.61
N SER A 793 18.88 -42.77 18.53
CA SER A 793 19.81 -42.92 19.67
C SER A 793 20.22 -41.55 20.23
N GLY A 794 21.48 -41.39 20.66
CA GLY A 794 21.99 -40.25 21.40
C GLY A 794 21.52 -40.18 22.85
N THR A 795 22.30 -39.49 23.68
CA THR A 795 21.88 -39.10 25.04
C THR A 795 21.30 -37.70 24.99
N GLU A 796 20.13 -37.49 25.60
CA GLU A 796 19.58 -36.14 25.80
C GLU A 796 20.58 -35.30 26.59
N PHE A 797 21.06 -34.24 25.95
CA PHE A 797 22.08 -33.35 26.51
C PHE A 797 21.45 -32.06 27.05
N ARG A 798 20.52 -31.47 26.29
CA ARG A 798 19.82 -30.24 26.67
C ARG A 798 18.44 -30.15 26.03
N ASP A 799 17.41 -29.90 26.84
CA ASP A 799 16.09 -29.46 26.37
C ASP A 799 16.12 -27.93 26.26
N ILE A 800 15.80 -27.39 25.09
CA ILE A 800 15.96 -25.96 24.76
C ILE A 800 14.90 -25.10 25.47
N PHE A 801 13.67 -25.61 25.63
CA PHE A 801 12.56 -24.86 26.22
C PHE A 801 12.04 -25.49 27.53
N GLY A 802 12.48 -26.69 27.87
CA GLY A 802 12.10 -27.39 29.11
C GLY A 802 10.74 -28.10 29.05
N ASP A 803 10.17 -28.24 27.85
CA ASP A 803 8.90 -28.90 27.54
C ASP A 803 9.05 -30.09 26.57
N GLY A 804 10.28 -30.39 26.14
CA GLY A 804 10.60 -31.42 25.15
C GLY A 804 10.28 -31.06 23.70
N TYR A 805 9.92 -29.81 23.40
CA TYR A 805 9.58 -29.36 22.04
C TYR A 805 10.79 -29.32 21.10
N SER A 806 11.99 -29.01 21.63
CA SER A 806 13.23 -28.98 20.86
C SER A 806 14.42 -29.41 21.73
N ILE A 807 15.16 -30.42 21.29
CA ILE A 807 16.16 -31.11 22.13
C ILE A 807 17.51 -31.21 21.41
N VAL A 808 18.59 -30.94 22.14
CA VAL A 808 19.96 -31.29 21.76
C VAL A 808 20.28 -32.67 22.33
N LYS A 809 20.73 -33.59 21.46
CA LYS A 809 21.34 -34.86 21.88
C LYS A 809 22.82 -34.88 21.60
N SER A 810 23.57 -35.55 22.46
CA SER A 810 24.98 -35.87 22.23
C SER A 810 25.16 -37.32 21.80
N HIS A 811 26.09 -37.56 20.88
CA HIS A 811 26.42 -38.85 20.31
C HIS A 811 27.90 -39.18 20.52
N GLU A 812 28.18 -40.39 20.99
CA GLU A 812 29.55 -40.88 21.21
C GLU A 812 30.06 -41.54 19.92
N VAL A 813 31.24 -41.11 19.44
CA VAL A 813 31.95 -41.74 18.32
C VAL A 813 33.19 -42.45 18.85
N GLU A 814 33.20 -43.79 18.83
CA GLU A 814 34.37 -44.60 19.16
C GLU A 814 35.16 -44.94 17.89
N ALA A 815 36.42 -44.53 17.85
CA ALA A 815 37.37 -44.86 16.79
C ALA A 815 38.40 -45.89 17.28
N GLN A 816 38.42 -47.07 16.65
CA GLN A 816 39.31 -48.16 17.05
C GLN A 816 40.22 -48.62 15.90
N LEU A 817 41.53 -48.37 16.04
CA LEU A 817 42.56 -48.94 15.16
C LEU A 817 42.68 -50.45 15.42
N THR A 818 42.21 -51.26 14.49
CA THR A 818 42.20 -52.73 14.60
C THR A 818 43.46 -53.40 14.06
N SER A 819 44.21 -52.69 13.21
CA SER A 819 45.51 -53.11 12.68
C SER A 819 46.20 -51.93 12.02
N GLY A 820 47.52 -51.79 12.19
CA GLY A 820 48.32 -50.77 11.49
C GLY A 820 49.37 -50.10 12.38
N ASP A 821 50.17 -49.23 11.79
CA ASP A 821 51.14 -48.38 12.51
C ASP A 821 50.52 -47.07 12.98
N GLY A 822 49.56 -46.50 12.24
CA GLY A 822 48.99 -45.19 12.54
C GLY A 822 50.04 -44.04 12.53
N PRO A 823 49.67 -42.82 12.93
CA PRO A 823 48.36 -42.41 13.45
C PRO A 823 47.34 -42.13 12.35
N ILE A 824 46.07 -42.42 12.59
CA ILE A 824 44.96 -42.05 11.69
C ILE A 824 44.12 -40.98 12.38
N VAL A 825 43.86 -39.87 11.68
CA VAL A 825 42.92 -38.84 12.13
C VAL A 825 41.53 -39.24 11.65
N LEU A 826 40.55 -39.17 12.54
CA LEU A 826 39.13 -39.31 12.23
C LEU A 826 38.42 -38.01 12.60
N SER A 827 37.54 -37.50 11.74
CA SER A 827 36.59 -36.45 12.08
C SER A 827 35.15 -36.87 11.82
N VAL A 828 34.24 -36.27 12.59
CA VAL A 828 32.79 -36.30 12.38
C VAL A 828 32.31 -34.87 12.20
N GLU A 829 31.45 -34.66 11.21
CA GLU A 829 30.74 -33.41 10.97
C GLU A 829 29.26 -33.72 10.82
N ASN A 830 28.44 -33.13 11.68
CA ASN A 830 26.99 -33.05 11.50
C ASN A 830 26.61 -31.62 11.07
N SER A 831 25.70 -31.52 10.10
CA SER A 831 25.14 -30.26 9.63
C SER A 831 23.62 -30.37 9.52
N GLN A 832 22.92 -29.40 10.12
CA GLN A 832 21.46 -29.32 10.14
C GLN A 832 20.96 -27.94 9.76
N TRP A 833 19.74 -27.87 9.25
CA TRP A 833 18.99 -26.62 9.11
C TRP A 833 17.94 -26.55 10.21
N ALA A 834 18.18 -25.67 11.19
CA ALA A 834 17.44 -25.59 12.45
C ALA A 834 16.52 -24.35 12.47
N PRO A 835 15.21 -24.50 12.72
CA PRO A 835 14.27 -23.38 12.82
C PRO A 835 14.60 -22.44 13.97
N LEU A 836 14.60 -21.12 13.74
CA LEU A 836 14.92 -20.12 14.77
C LEU A 836 13.96 -20.14 15.96
N ASN A 837 12.67 -20.39 15.69
CA ASN A 837 11.65 -20.53 16.72
C ASN A 837 11.72 -21.89 17.47
N GLU A 838 12.67 -22.75 17.12
CA GLU A 838 12.91 -24.06 17.74
C GLU A 838 14.33 -24.16 18.36
N ILE A 839 15.05 -23.03 18.51
CA ILE A 839 16.39 -22.95 19.12
C ILE A 839 16.54 -21.76 20.07
N ASP A 840 17.63 -21.74 20.85
CA ASP A 840 17.99 -20.63 21.75
C ASP A 840 19.16 -19.80 21.23
N ASN A 841 19.40 -18.66 21.88
CA ASN A 841 20.48 -17.71 21.56
C ASN A 841 21.88 -18.34 21.57
N THR A 842 22.09 -19.42 22.33
CA THR A 842 23.37 -20.16 22.37
C THR A 842 23.68 -20.83 21.03
N ILE A 843 22.65 -21.38 20.37
CA ILE A 843 22.80 -21.98 19.03
C ILE A 843 22.72 -20.88 17.96
N SER A 844 21.73 -19.99 18.04
CA SER A 844 21.50 -19.00 16.97
C SER A 844 22.63 -17.98 16.82
N GLY A 845 23.24 -17.55 17.92
CA GLY A 845 24.40 -16.65 17.91
C GLY A 845 25.74 -17.32 17.59
N SER A 846 25.82 -18.65 17.52
CA SER A 846 27.09 -19.36 17.26
C SER A 846 27.13 -20.17 15.97
N GLY A 847 25.97 -20.54 15.40
CA GLY A 847 25.90 -21.50 14.29
C GLY A 847 26.37 -22.92 14.66
N THR A 848 26.51 -23.21 15.96
CA THR A 848 27.08 -24.47 16.47
C THR A 848 26.19 -25.13 17.52
N ILE A 849 26.14 -26.46 17.51
CA ILE A 849 25.39 -27.25 18.50
C ILE A 849 26.30 -27.50 19.72
N GLN A 850 26.37 -26.51 20.61
CA GLN A 850 27.33 -26.47 21.72
C GLN A 850 27.01 -27.41 22.90
N MET A 851 28.06 -27.71 23.69
CA MET A 851 27.96 -28.31 25.02
C MET A 851 27.82 -27.19 26.08
N GLU A 852 26.90 -27.29 27.03
CA GLU A 852 26.95 -26.43 28.24
C GLU A 852 28.18 -26.78 29.10
N GLY A 853 28.96 -25.75 29.45
CA GLY A 853 29.89 -25.81 30.58
C GLY A 853 31.38 -25.60 30.28
N ASP A 854 31.79 -25.37 29.03
CA ASP A 854 33.20 -25.10 28.69
C ASP A 854 33.52 -23.61 28.89
N ASP A 855 34.32 -23.27 29.90
CA ASP A 855 34.53 -21.89 30.38
C ASP A 855 35.61 -21.12 29.59
N GLY A 856 35.41 -21.04 28.28
CA GLY A 856 36.07 -20.05 27.43
C GLY A 856 37.11 -20.59 26.46
N SER A 857 36.65 -21.14 25.33
CA SER A 857 37.42 -21.14 24.08
C SER A 857 36.52 -20.90 22.87
N VAL A 858 36.15 -19.63 22.69
CA VAL A 858 35.82 -18.94 21.44
C VAL A 858 35.39 -19.84 20.27
N GLY A 859 34.08 -19.88 20.02
CA GLY A 859 33.58 -20.17 18.69
C GLY A 859 33.71 -18.92 17.84
N ILE A 860 34.72 -18.84 16.97
CA ILE A 860 34.58 -17.98 15.79
C ILE A 860 33.48 -18.61 14.95
N SER A 861 32.44 -17.81 14.71
CA SER A 861 31.31 -18.19 13.90
C SER A 861 31.79 -18.61 12.51
N ARG A 862 30.96 -19.36 11.79
CA ARG A 862 31.11 -19.42 10.35
C ARG A 862 29.92 -18.83 9.70
N ILE A 863 30.21 -17.82 8.87
CA ILE A 863 29.36 -17.23 7.84
C ILE A 863 27.98 -17.87 7.84
N ASN A 864 27.06 -17.22 8.55
CA ASN A 864 25.66 -17.57 8.46
C ASN A 864 25.19 -17.20 7.05
N THR A 865 25.36 -18.13 6.11
CA THR A 865 25.15 -17.92 4.67
C THR A 865 23.67 -17.79 4.29
N ASN A 866 22.75 -17.85 5.26
CA ASN A 866 21.34 -17.47 5.11
C ASN A 866 20.79 -16.94 6.46
N ILE A 867 21.02 -15.65 6.76
CA ILE A 867 20.20 -14.89 7.74
C ILE A 867 18.91 -14.39 7.05
N ASP A 868 18.23 -15.29 6.33
CA ASP A 868 17.03 -15.02 5.52
C ASP A 868 15.76 -14.79 6.39
N ILE A 869 15.96 -14.54 7.69
CA ILE A 869 15.33 -15.34 8.75
C ILE A 869 15.25 -14.64 10.12
N LEU A 870 16.10 -13.64 10.42
CA LEU A 870 15.94 -12.78 11.61
C LEU A 870 14.91 -11.64 11.38
N ALA A 871 14.03 -11.79 10.39
CA ALA A 871 13.34 -10.70 9.74
C ALA A 871 12.27 -9.96 10.57
N GLU A 872 11.74 -10.59 11.63
CA GLU A 872 10.49 -10.14 12.28
C GLU A 872 10.44 -10.35 13.80
N ALA A 873 11.59 -10.39 14.45
CA ALA A 873 11.65 -10.07 15.86
C ALA A 873 12.23 -8.66 16.00
N GLU A 874 11.43 -7.71 16.53
CA GLU A 874 11.96 -6.53 17.22
C GLU A 874 12.72 -7.02 18.47
N TYR A 875 13.90 -7.60 18.26
CA TYR A 875 14.90 -7.65 19.31
C TYR A 875 15.56 -6.28 19.37
N ASP A 876 15.61 -5.76 20.59
CA ASP A 876 16.52 -4.69 20.99
C ASP A 876 17.93 -5.13 20.58
N VAL A 877 18.39 -4.65 19.43
CA VAL A 877 19.72 -4.91 18.86
C VAL A 877 20.71 -4.20 19.77
N GLY A 878 21.13 -4.91 20.82
CA GLY A 878 21.56 -4.32 22.09
C GLY A 878 22.80 -3.42 22.05
N ASP A 879 23.45 -3.32 20.90
CA ASP A 879 24.63 -2.51 20.65
C ASP A 879 24.48 -1.54 19.44
N PHE A 880 23.33 -1.50 18.75
CA PHE A 880 23.09 -0.60 17.59
C PHE A 880 21.65 -0.09 17.48
N SER A 881 21.47 1.17 17.05
CA SER A 881 20.16 1.71 16.65
C SER A 881 20.14 2.00 15.15
N LEU A 882 19.14 1.47 14.44
CA LEU A 882 18.94 1.63 13.00
C LEU A 882 17.67 2.45 12.69
N THR A 883 17.73 3.28 11.65
CA THR A 883 16.54 3.91 11.04
C THR A 883 16.61 3.78 9.52
N VAL A 884 15.47 3.68 8.86
CA VAL A 884 15.36 3.67 7.41
C VAL A 884 14.21 4.60 7.03
N ASP A 885 14.45 5.51 6.09
CA ASP A 885 13.49 6.52 5.62
C ASP A 885 13.62 6.70 4.10
N SER A 886 12.62 7.28 3.44
CA SER A 886 12.65 7.62 2.02
C SER A 886 12.17 9.03 1.69
N VAL A 887 12.66 9.56 0.56
CA VAL A 887 12.14 10.78 -0.07
C VAL A 887 11.97 10.52 -1.58
N PRO A 888 10.74 10.58 -2.14
CA PRO A 888 9.47 10.83 -1.45
C PRO A 888 9.03 9.69 -0.52
N SER A 889 8.04 9.98 0.32
CA SER A 889 7.32 9.00 1.15
C SER A 889 5.83 9.38 1.14
N PRO A 890 4.92 8.53 0.60
CA PRO A 890 5.20 7.26 -0.08
C PRO A 890 6.12 7.41 -1.31
N MET A 891 6.78 6.33 -1.71
CA MET A 891 7.49 6.25 -2.99
C MET A 891 6.49 6.13 -4.15
N GLU A 892 6.94 6.28 -5.39
CA GLU A 892 6.12 6.12 -6.60
C GLU A 892 6.74 5.02 -7.49
N VAL A 893 5.91 4.09 -8.01
CA VAL A 893 6.37 3.02 -8.92
C VAL A 893 7.05 3.59 -10.16
N ASP A 894 8.16 2.96 -10.58
CA ASP A 894 8.99 3.35 -11.73
C ASP A 894 9.69 4.73 -11.62
N GLU A 895 9.49 5.49 -10.54
CA GLU A 895 10.14 6.78 -10.29
C GLU A 895 11.21 6.70 -9.18
N PRO A 896 12.29 7.51 -9.23
CA PRO A 896 13.40 7.41 -8.29
C PRO A 896 13.06 7.99 -6.91
N ALA A 897 13.43 7.24 -5.87
CA ALA A 897 13.39 7.66 -4.47
C ALA A 897 14.77 7.58 -3.83
N THR A 898 15.15 8.60 -3.06
CA THR A 898 16.33 8.54 -2.19
C THR A 898 15.96 7.80 -0.92
N VAL A 899 16.66 6.71 -0.61
CA VAL A 899 16.59 6.04 0.70
C VAL A 899 17.74 6.52 1.59
N SER A 900 17.43 6.74 2.86
CA SER A 900 18.38 7.10 3.92
C SER A 900 18.41 6.00 4.98
N VAL A 901 19.59 5.42 5.22
CA VAL A 901 19.84 4.41 6.25
C VAL A 901 20.67 5.03 7.37
N GLY A 902 20.02 5.29 8.51
CA GLY A 902 20.64 5.85 9.71
C GLY A 902 21.15 4.77 10.67
N VAL A 903 22.30 5.03 11.31
CA VAL A 903 22.92 4.13 12.30
C VAL A 903 23.47 4.92 13.49
N ILE A 904 23.31 4.38 14.70
CA ILE A 904 24.05 4.74 15.92
C ILE A 904 24.66 3.46 16.48
N SER A 905 25.90 3.53 16.97
CA SER A 905 26.64 2.41 17.58
C SER A 905 26.86 2.69 19.06
N ASP A 906 26.57 1.72 19.94
CA ASP A 906 26.76 1.85 21.39
C ASP A 906 28.22 1.63 21.82
N TYR A 907 29.12 1.34 20.88
CA TYR A 907 30.56 1.28 21.07
C TYR A 907 31.36 1.76 19.84
N ASP A 908 32.67 2.03 20.01
CA ASP A 908 33.57 2.40 18.91
C ASP A 908 33.81 1.19 17.98
N LEU A 909 33.21 1.18 16.79
CA LEU A 909 33.31 0.09 15.82
C LEU A 909 34.18 0.49 14.61
N TYR A 910 35.25 -0.26 14.36
CA TYR A 910 36.09 -0.11 13.18
C TYR A 910 35.67 -1.06 12.06
N SER A 911 35.61 -0.54 10.83
CA SER A 911 35.09 -1.25 9.65
C SER A 911 33.71 -1.90 9.92
N PRO A 912 32.67 -1.10 10.21
CA PRO A 912 31.31 -1.58 10.03
C PRO A 912 31.03 -1.87 8.55
N MET A 913 29.97 -2.59 8.28
CA MET A 913 29.44 -2.80 6.94
C MET A 913 27.93 -2.92 7.02
N LEU A 914 27.22 -2.38 6.03
CA LEU A 914 25.78 -2.55 5.90
C LEU A 914 25.45 -3.38 4.67
N GLU A 915 24.55 -4.35 4.79
CA GLU A 915 23.98 -5.08 3.65
C GLU A 915 22.50 -4.74 3.48
N VAL A 916 22.13 -4.29 2.28
CA VAL A 916 20.78 -3.88 1.89
C VAL A 916 20.31 -4.69 0.68
N PRO A 917 19.50 -5.75 0.85
CA PRO A 917 18.84 -6.46 -0.25
C PRO A 917 17.83 -5.56 -0.98
N ILE A 918 17.82 -5.68 -2.32
CA ILE A 918 17.07 -4.83 -3.24
C ILE A 918 16.19 -5.66 -4.19
N SER A 919 15.41 -6.59 -3.65
CA SER A 919 14.64 -7.57 -4.44
C SER A 919 13.53 -6.97 -5.31
N ASP A 920 12.89 -5.91 -4.82
CA ASP A 920 11.74 -5.25 -5.44
C ASP A 920 12.08 -3.80 -5.86
N PHE A 921 13.38 -3.50 -5.94
CA PHE A 921 13.94 -2.18 -6.18
C PHE A 921 15.13 -2.26 -7.15
N THR A 922 15.08 -1.55 -8.28
CA THR A 922 16.29 -1.32 -9.08
C THR A 922 17.13 -0.22 -8.41
N PHE A 923 18.39 -0.49 -8.12
CA PHE A 923 19.34 0.50 -7.61
C PHE A 923 20.02 1.27 -8.77
N ASP A 924 20.04 2.61 -8.71
CA ASP A 924 20.77 3.41 -9.70
C ASP A 924 22.27 3.42 -9.39
N ASN A 925 23.00 2.49 -10.03
CA ASN A 925 24.46 2.37 -9.96
C ASN A 925 25.24 3.52 -10.62
N THR A 926 24.56 4.56 -11.12
CA THR A 926 25.18 5.83 -11.51
C THR A 926 25.13 6.89 -10.41
N SER A 927 24.37 6.64 -9.34
CA SER A 927 24.42 7.39 -8.08
C SER A 927 25.48 6.81 -7.14
N ASP A 928 26.36 7.67 -6.60
CA ASP A 928 27.31 7.28 -5.55
C ASP A 928 26.62 7.34 -4.18
N ILE A 929 26.91 6.37 -3.31
CA ILE A 929 26.37 6.35 -1.94
C ILE A 929 27.12 7.37 -1.10
N THR A 930 26.38 8.24 -0.41
CA THR A 930 26.98 9.35 0.37
C THR A 930 26.65 9.27 1.86
N ASP A 931 27.58 9.70 2.70
CA ASP A 931 27.39 9.80 4.14
C ASP A 931 26.61 11.07 4.55
N SER A 932 26.36 11.21 5.86
CA SER A 932 25.73 12.39 6.47
C SER A 932 26.44 13.73 6.21
N THR A 933 27.69 13.73 5.74
CA THR A 933 28.45 14.93 5.37
C THR A 933 28.40 15.23 3.87
N GLY A 934 27.85 14.32 3.06
CA GLY A 934 27.87 14.36 1.60
C GLY A 934 29.20 13.90 1.00
N ALA A 935 29.97 13.07 1.73
CA ALA A 935 31.17 12.42 1.22
C ALA A 935 30.84 11.02 0.68
N ASP A 936 31.50 10.63 -0.41
CA ASP A 936 31.30 9.32 -1.04
C ASP A 936 31.75 8.19 -0.10
N VAL A 937 30.96 7.14 0.00
CA VAL A 937 31.21 5.94 0.82
C VAL A 937 31.43 4.76 -0.11
N SER A 938 32.41 3.90 0.19
CA SER A 938 32.60 2.68 -0.60
C SER A 938 31.38 1.78 -0.53
N TYR A 939 30.99 1.24 -1.68
CA TYR A 939 29.96 0.23 -1.75
C TYR A 939 30.21 -0.78 -2.88
N GLU A 940 29.57 -1.94 -2.78
CA GLU A 940 29.61 -3.01 -3.78
C GLU A 940 28.19 -3.57 -4.01
N ILE A 941 27.88 -4.04 -5.21
CA ILE A 941 26.66 -4.82 -5.49
C ILE A 941 27.07 -6.27 -5.71
N LEU A 942 26.58 -7.16 -4.86
CA LEU A 942 26.89 -8.59 -4.90
C LEU A 942 25.62 -9.41 -4.66
N ASN A 943 25.67 -10.72 -4.93
CA ASN A 943 24.60 -11.62 -4.49
C ASN A 943 24.46 -11.53 -2.96
N SER A 944 23.22 -11.45 -2.49
CA SER A 944 22.86 -11.35 -1.08
C SER A 944 23.42 -12.52 -0.27
N THR A 945 23.84 -12.24 0.96
CA THR A 945 24.18 -13.27 1.96
C THR A 945 22.97 -13.72 2.79
N ALA A 946 21.81 -13.06 2.65
CA ALA A 946 20.54 -13.56 3.16
C ALA A 946 19.80 -14.39 2.11
N THR A 947 19.63 -13.86 0.90
CA THR A 947 18.71 -14.42 -0.09
C THR A 947 19.42 -14.93 -1.35
N ILE A 948 19.42 -16.25 -1.55
CA ILE A 948 20.04 -16.88 -2.72
C ILE A 948 19.39 -16.40 -4.02
N GLY A 949 20.17 -15.76 -4.89
CA GLY A 949 19.76 -15.33 -6.23
C GLY A 949 19.16 -13.92 -6.32
N GLN A 950 19.30 -13.11 -5.26
CA GLN A 950 19.00 -11.67 -5.27
C GLN A 950 20.29 -10.85 -5.11
N ASP A 951 20.32 -9.63 -5.64
CA ASP A 951 21.42 -8.70 -5.40
C ASP A 951 21.23 -7.92 -4.09
N SER A 952 22.32 -7.41 -3.53
CA SER A 952 22.34 -6.56 -2.34
C SER A 952 23.43 -5.50 -2.46
N ILE A 953 23.14 -4.31 -1.93
CA ILE A 953 24.09 -3.21 -1.79
C ILE A 953 24.87 -3.41 -0.49
N PHE A 954 26.19 -3.36 -0.57
CA PHE A 954 27.11 -3.48 0.56
C PHE A 954 27.80 -2.17 0.83
N ILE A 955 27.32 -1.40 1.79
CA ILE A 955 27.87 -0.08 2.17
C ILE A 955 29.00 -0.30 3.19
N GLN A 956 30.17 0.29 2.96
CA GLN A 956 31.42 -0.02 3.66
C GLN A 956 32.09 1.24 4.26
N PRO A 957 31.64 1.73 5.43
CA PRO A 957 32.26 2.85 6.13
C PRO A 957 33.60 2.48 6.80
N GLU A 958 34.45 3.48 7.07
CA GLU A 958 35.74 3.24 7.74
C GLU A 958 35.59 2.92 9.24
N SER A 959 34.69 3.61 9.95
CA SER A 959 34.41 3.42 11.38
C SER A 959 33.15 4.17 11.84
N TRP A 960 32.56 3.72 12.96
CA TRP A 960 31.60 4.47 13.76
C TRP A 960 32.18 4.79 15.15
N GLU A 961 32.08 6.04 15.58
CA GLU A 961 32.35 6.46 16.96
C GLU A 961 31.11 6.16 17.83
N GLN A 962 31.34 5.76 19.09
CA GLN A 962 30.29 5.51 20.08
C GLN A 962 29.30 6.69 20.20
N ASP A 963 28.02 6.40 20.38
CA ASP A 963 26.90 7.35 20.53
C ASP A 963 26.73 8.35 19.36
N THR A 964 27.43 8.14 18.24
CA THR A 964 27.42 9.07 17.09
C THR A 964 26.50 8.57 15.98
N ALA A 965 25.66 9.48 15.47
CA ALA A 965 24.72 9.18 14.39
C ALA A 965 25.38 9.34 13.01
N TYR A 966 25.31 8.27 12.22
CA TYR A 966 25.69 8.21 10.81
C TYR A 966 24.45 8.00 9.95
N SER A 967 24.53 8.35 8.67
CA SER A 967 23.46 8.12 7.68
C SER A 967 24.08 7.88 6.32
N TYR A 968 23.50 6.96 5.56
CA TYR A 968 23.93 6.58 4.21
C TYR A 968 22.77 6.75 3.23
N ASN A 969 22.98 7.52 2.17
CA ASN A 969 21.94 7.92 1.23
C ASN A 969 22.23 7.37 -0.16
N PHE A 970 21.23 6.78 -0.81
CA PHE A 970 21.34 6.16 -2.14
C PHE A 970 19.99 6.16 -2.89
N GLU A 971 20.01 6.15 -4.23
CA GLU A 971 18.79 6.20 -5.04
C GLU A 971 18.35 4.82 -5.53
N ILE A 972 17.04 4.53 -5.40
CA ILE A 972 16.40 3.31 -5.88
C ILE A 972 15.11 3.64 -6.63
N VAL A 973 14.64 2.71 -7.45
CA VAL A 973 13.36 2.75 -8.15
C VAL A 973 12.53 1.53 -7.72
N PRO A 974 11.37 1.68 -7.07
CA PRO A 974 10.51 0.55 -6.72
C PRO A 974 9.81 0.00 -7.97
N GLU A 975 9.87 -1.32 -8.15
CA GLU A 975 9.33 -2.01 -9.34
C GLU A 975 7.87 -2.48 -9.17
N ASN A 976 7.30 -2.33 -7.98
CA ASN A 976 5.99 -2.84 -7.61
C ASN A 976 5.20 -1.84 -6.75
N TYR A 977 3.88 -1.86 -6.88
CA TYR A 977 2.93 -1.04 -6.11
C TYR A 977 2.59 -1.67 -4.74
N GLY A 978 2.26 -0.83 -3.76
CA GLY A 978 1.79 -1.24 -2.44
C GLY A 978 2.90 -1.23 -1.39
N THR A 979 2.84 -2.14 -0.41
CA THR A 979 3.85 -2.24 0.64
C THR A 979 5.02 -3.10 0.18
N LEU A 980 6.19 -2.48 -0.06
CA LEU A 980 7.44 -3.17 -0.38
C LEU A 980 8.38 -3.15 0.82
N ASN A 981 9.02 -4.26 1.15
CA ASN A 981 9.96 -4.30 2.26
C ASN A 981 11.41 -4.16 1.81
N MET A 982 12.18 -3.41 2.59
CA MET A 982 13.64 -3.41 2.55
C MET A 982 14.16 -3.93 3.88
N SER A 983 15.30 -4.62 3.83
CA SER A 983 16.03 -4.98 5.05
C SER A 983 17.41 -4.36 5.03
N VAL A 984 17.92 -4.02 6.21
CA VAL A 984 19.29 -3.54 6.41
C VAL A 984 19.92 -4.40 7.48
N ARG A 985 21.12 -4.90 7.23
CA ARG A 985 21.96 -5.61 8.20
C ARG A 985 23.21 -4.81 8.51
N ILE A 986 23.66 -4.84 9.76
CA ILE A 986 24.97 -4.37 10.19
C ILE A 986 25.85 -5.59 10.44
N ILE A 987 27.06 -5.57 9.88
CA ILE A 987 28.04 -6.66 9.97
C ILE A 987 29.39 -6.06 10.41
N PRO A 988 29.78 -6.18 11.69
CA PRO A 988 31.12 -5.83 12.17
C PRO A 988 32.17 -6.73 11.51
N LEU A 989 33.07 -6.16 10.70
CA LEU A 989 33.93 -6.93 9.78
C LEU A 989 34.91 -7.90 10.47
N TYR A 990 35.23 -7.63 11.73
CA TYR A 990 36.19 -8.38 12.55
C TYR A 990 35.55 -9.01 13.80
N ASP A 991 34.24 -8.86 13.98
CA ASP A 991 33.44 -9.59 14.96
C ASP A 991 32.12 -10.02 14.31
N ASP A 992 32.21 -11.03 13.44
CA ASP A 992 31.09 -11.54 12.65
C ASP A 992 30.01 -12.27 13.49
N SER A 993 30.15 -12.26 14.81
CA SER A 993 29.16 -12.78 15.77
C SER A 993 28.10 -11.76 16.19
N ASP A 994 28.36 -10.45 15.98
CA ASP A 994 27.49 -9.34 16.38
C ASP A 994 26.75 -8.72 15.18
N VAL A 995 25.94 -9.53 14.48
CA VAL A 995 25.17 -9.09 13.30
C VAL A 995 23.80 -8.56 13.72
N SER A 996 23.55 -7.28 13.47
CA SER A 996 22.26 -6.62 13.72
C SER A 996 21.43 -6.49 12.45
N TYR A 997 20.09 -6.46 12.59
CA TYR A 997 19.13 -6.47 11.48
C TYR A 997 17.96 -5.51 11.75
N ILE A 998 17.48 -4.83 10.71
CA ILE A 998 16.17 -4.15 10.71
C ILE A 998 15.42 -4.46 9.40
N ARG A 999 14.09 -4.54 9.50
CA ARG A 999 13.16 -4.51 8.37
C ARG A 999 12.43 -3.18 8.37
N HIS A 1000 12.26 -2.59 7.19
CA HIS A 1000 11.43 -1.41 6.97
C HIS A 1000 10.47 -1.67 5.81
N ASP A 1001 9.19 -1.38 6.02
CA ASP A 1001 8.15 -1.52 5.00
C ASP A 1001 7.85 -0.13 4.41
N PHE A 1002 8.18 0.07 3.13
CA PHE A 1002 7.88 1.27 2.37
C PHE A 1002 6.49 1.18 1.75
N ASN A 1003 5.71 2.26 1.86
CA ASN A 1003 4.51 2.43 1.05
C ASN A 1003 4.91 3.00 -0.32
N VAL A 1004 4.48 2.33 -1.38
CA VAL A 1004 4.67 2.72 -2.78
C VAL A 1004 3.31 2.96 -3.41
N THR A 1005 3.05 4.20 -3.82
CA THR A 1005 1.87 4.59 -4.60
C THR A 1005 2.22 4.60 -6.10
N GLY A 1006 1.29 4.98 -6.96
CA GLY A 1006 1.55 5.21 -8.37
C GLY A 1006 0.46 6.07 -9.00
N THR A 1007 0.54 6.24 -10.32
CA THR A 1007 -0.41 7.07 -11.05
C THR A 1007 -1.56 6.30 -11.70
N GLY A 1008 -2.71 6.96 -11.79
CA GLY A 1008 -3.89 6.55 -12.51
C GLY A 1008 -4.43 7.66 -13.42
N ASN A 1009 -5.63 7.45 -13.96
CA ASN A 1009 -6.29 8.39 -14.85
C ASN A 1009 -7.77 8.56 -14.47
N VAL A 1010 -8.34 9.74 -14.75
CA VAL A 1010 -9.77 10.02 -14.62
C VAL A 1010 -10.31 10.59 -15.93
N THR A 1011 -11.37 9.98 -16.46
CA THR A 1011 -12.13 10.50 -17.60
C THR A 1011 -13.42 11.15 -17.10
N ILE A 1012 -13.56 12.46 -17.30
CA ILE A 1012 -14.82 13.18 -17.07
C ILE A 1012 -15.59 13.28 -18.38
N HIS A 1013 -16.77 12.68 -18.47
CA HIS A 1013 -17.76 12.90 -19.54
C HIS A 1013 -18.81 13.92 -19.07
N VAL A 1014 -19.24 14.83 -19.95
CA VAL A 1014 -20.27 15.83 -19.63
C VAL A 1014 -21.50 15.66 -20.50
N GLN A 1015 -22.69 15.63 -19.89
CA GLN A 1015 -23.98 15.35 -20.54
C GLN A 1015 -25.12 16.27 -20.05
N ASP A 1016 -26.26 16.26 -20.73
CA ASP A 1016 -27.52 16.88 -20.26
C ASP A 1016 -28.43 15.87 -19.53
N GLU A 1017 -29.57 16.34 -19.04
CA GLU A 1017 -30.61 15.53 -18.36
C GLU A 1017 -31.21 14.42 -19.25
N ASN A 1018 -31.00 14.49 -20.56
CA ASN A 1018 -31.36 13.47 -21.54
C ASN A 1018 -30.19 12.54 -21.90
N TYR A 1019 -29.07 12.64 -21.17
CA TYR A 1019 -27.84 11.87 -21.34
C TYR A 1019 -27.17 12.09 -22.71
N ALA A 1020 -27.41 13.25 -23.34
CA ALA A 1020 -26.74 13.67 -24.57
C ALA A 1020 -25.45 14.44 -24.23
N PRO A 1021 -24.31 14.20 -24.90
CA PRO A 1021 -23.06 14.90 -24.60
C PRO A 1021 -23.15 16.43 -24.74
N VAL A 1022 -22.69 17.15 -23.72
CA VAL A 1022 -22.70 18.62 -23.66
C VAL A 1022 -21.27 19.14 -23.55
N VAL A 1023 -20.93 20.13 -24.38
CA VAL A 1023 -19.66 20.86 -24.25
C VAL A 1023 -19.77 21.83 -23.07
N ALA A 1024 -19.04 21.57 -21.99
CA ALA A 1024 -18.87 22.50 -20.85
C ALA A 1024 -17.99 23.70 -21.24
N ASP A 1025 -18.11 24.81 -20.51
CA ASP A 1025 -17.17 25.92 -20.64
C ASP A 1025 -15.83 25.57 -19.97
N THR A 1026 -15.88 24.97 -18.77
CA THR A 1026 -14.70 24.40 -18.11
C THR A 1026 -14.97 23.03 -17.49
N ILE A 1027 -13.93 22.19 -17.43
CA ILE A 1027 -13.82 21.00 -16.59
C ILE A 1027 -12.53 21.15 -15.79
N THR A 1028 -12.57 20.89 -14.49
CA THR A 1028 -11.40 20.94 -13.59
C THR A 1028 -11.35 19.70 -12.73
N VAL A 1029 -10.16 19.11 -12.62
CA VAL A 1029 -9.76 18.07 -11.65
C VAL A 1029 -8.34 18.45 -11.20
N ASP A 1030 -8.01 18.27 -9.91
CA ASP A 1030 -6.71 18.65 -9.32
C ASP A 1030 -6.24 20.11 -9.63
N GLY A 1031 -7.19 21.05 -9.70
CA GLY A 1031 -6.92 22.43 -10.11
C GLY A 1031 -6.48 22.61 -11.58
N VAL A 1032 -6.30 21.53 -12.35
CA VAL A 1032 -6.04 21.55 -13.78
C VAL A 1032 -7.34 21.86 -14.53
N THR A 1033 -7.47 23.09 -15.03
CA THR A 1033 -8.65 23.51 -15.81
C THR A 1033 -8.47 23.30 -17.31
N VAL A 1034 -9.31 22.47 -17.91
CA VAL A 1034 -9.51 22.40 -19.37
C VAL A 1034 -10.76 23.16 -19.79
N ASN A 1035 -10.75 23.71 -21.00
CA ASN A 1035 -11.80 24.62 -21.48
C ASN A 1035 -12.45 24.06 -22.75
N VAL A 1036 -13.78 24.24 -22.87
CA VAL A 1036 -14.57 23.92 -24.08
C VAL A 1036 -14.48 22.45 -24.51
N GLN A 1037 -14.85 21.53 -23.63
CA GLN A 1037 -14.86 20.08 -23.88
C GLN A 1037 -16.15 19.40 -23.40
N SER A 1038 -16.52 18.28 -24.01
CA SER A 1038 -17.61 17.39 -23.54
C SER A 1038 -17.08 16.09 -22.92
N SER A 1039 -15.77 15.90 -22.96
CA SER A 1039 -15.03 14.81 -22.33
C SER A 1039 -13.59 15.26 -22.13
N HIS A 1040 -12.95 14.89 -21.02
CA HIS A 1040 -11.51 15.02 -20.85
C HIS A 1040 -10.92 13.85 -20.07
N ASP A 1041 -9.73 13.42 -20.47
CA ASP A 1041 -8.95 12.38 -19.80
C ASP A 1041 -7.78 13.07 -19.05
N PHE A 1042 -7.87 13.11 -17.73
CA PHE A 1042 -6.78 13.54 -16.85
C PHE A 1042 -5.88 12.33 -16.59
N THR A 1043 -4.63 12.37 -17.04
CA THR A 1043 -3.71 11.23 -17.02
C THR A 1043 -2.50 11.49 -16.15
N GLY A 1044 -2.00 10.46 -15.45
CA GLY A 1044 -0.82 10.61 -14.60
C GLY A 1044 -1.11 11.38 -13.30
N LEU A 1045 -2.33 11.26 -12.79
CA LEU A 1045 -2.69 11.74 -11.45
C LEU A 1045 -2.20 10.70 -10.43
N LEU A 1046 -1.68 11.13 -9.28
CA LEU A 1046 -1.36 10.19 -8.20
C LEU A 1046 -2.65 9.57 -7.66
N GLU A 1047 -2.54 8.43 -6.98
CA GLU A 1047 -3.66 7.83 -6.26
C GLU A 1047 -4.12 8.72 -5.10
N ASP A 1048 -5.27 9.38 -5.26
CA ASP A 1048 -5.92 10.25 -4.25
C ASP A 1048 -7.39 10.53 -4.65
N THR A 1049 -8.15 11.15 -3.75
CA THR A 1049 -9.49 11.70 -4.02
C THR A 1049 -9.40 13.17 -4.42
N TYR A 1050 -9.64 13.47 -5.69
CA TYR A 1050 -9.57 14.83 -6.23
C TYR A 1050 -10.92 15.53 -6.27
N GLN A 1051 -10.93 16.82 -5.97
CA GLN A 1051 -12.09 17.69 -6.19
C GLN A 1051 -12.24 17.99 -7.70
N PHE A 1052 -13.46 17.90 -8.22
CA PHE A 1052 -13.80 18.28 -9.58
C PHE A 1052 -14.81 19.43 -9.66
N SER A 1053 -14.82 20.13 -10.79
CA SER A 1053 -15.89 21.07 -11.14
C SER A 1053 -16.15 21.12 -12.64
N VAL A 1054 -17.42 21.21 -13.03
CA VAL A 1054 -17.86 21.43 -14.41
C VAL A 1054 -18.77 22.66 -14.44
N THR A 1055 -18.42 23.64 -15.27
CA THR A 1055 -19.19 24.90 -15.39
C THR A 1055 -19.65 25.13 -16.82
N LYS A 1056 -20.82 25.77 -16.98
CA LYS A 1056 -21.35 26.14 -18.29
C LYS A 1056 -22.31 27.33 -18.17
N THR A 1057 -22.04 28.39 -18.94
CA THR A 1057 -22.83 29.62 -18.94
C THR A 1057 -24.32 29.32 -19.19
N GLY A 1058 -25.16 29.63 -18.19
CA GLY A 1058 -26.62 29.43 -18.24
C GLY A 1058 -27.12 28.11 -17.67
N TYR A 1059 -26.25 27.33 -17.04
CA TYR A 1059 -26.55 26.11 -16.27
C TYR A 1059 -26.04 26.34 -14.83
N PRO A 1060 -26.56 25.62 -13.81
CA PRO A 1060 -25.93 25.54 -12.50
C PRO A 1060 -24.53 24.90 -12.62
N ASP A 1061 -23.59 25.35 -11.82
CA ASP A 1061 -22.27 24.73 -11.71
C ASP A 1061 -22.37 23.41 -10.94
N VAL A 1062 -21.58 22.41 -11.35
CA VAL A 1062 -21.57 21.07 -10.75
C VAL A 1062 -20.19 20.78 -10.17
N HIS A 1063 -20.17 20.26 -8.94
CA HIS A 1063 -18.96 19.97 -8.15
C HIS A 1063 -19.06 18.56 -7.56
N GLY A 1064 -17.96 18.07 -6.97
CA GLY A 1064 -17.90 16.81 -6.23
C GLY A 1064 -16.47 16.26 -6.19
N THR A 1065 -16.35 14.98 -5.88
CA THR A 1065 -15.07 14.23 -5.83
C THR A 1065 -14.95 13.23 -6.98
N VAL A 1066 -13.71 12.85 -7.29
CA VAL A 1066 -13.34 11.72 -8.15
C VAL A 1066 -12.15 10.98 -7.55
N GLU A 1067 -12.23 9.67 -7.44
CA GLU A 1067 -11.13 8.80 -7.02
C GLU A 1067 -10.24 8.40 -8.20
N VAL A 1068 -8.92 8.48 -7.99
CA VAL A 1068 -7.88 7.95 -8.87
C VAL A 1068 -7.23 6.75 -8.18
N ASN A 1069 -7.13 5.62 -8.87
CA ASN A 1069 -6.44 4.41 -8.40
C ASN A 1069 -5.27 4.07 -9.33
N TYR A 1070 -4.22 3.42 -8.80
CA TYR A 1070 -3.02 3.07 -9.58
C TYR A 1070 -3.32 2.22 -10.82
N GLY A 1071 -2.84 2.66 -11.99
CA GLY A 1071 -3.00 1.97 -13.27
C GLY A 1071 -4.40 2.02 -13.88
N GLU A 1072 -5.40 2.59 -13.18
CA GLU A 1072 -6.79 2.58 -13.61
C GLU A 1072 -7.15 3.77 -14.52
N THR A 1073 -8.32 3.71 -15.15
CA THR A 1073 -8.98 4.88 -15.76
C THR A 1073 -10.42 4.96 -15.27
N THR A 1074 -10.65 5.73 -14.21
CA THR A 1074 -11.97 5.89 -13.61
C THR A 1074 -12.81 6.83 -14.47
N VAL A 1075 -14.00 6.40 -14.89
CA VAL A 1075 -14.89 7.19 -15.76
C VAL A 1075 -16.02 7.78 -14.94
N TYR A 1076 -16.24 9.09 -15.01
CA TYR A 1076 -17.35 9.79 -14.35
C TYR A 1076 -18.21 10.52 -15.37
N ASN A 1077 -19.53 10.30 -15.31
CA ASN A 1077 -20.50 11.01 -16.13
C ASN A 1077 -21.11 12.15 -15.29
N VAL A 1078 -20.79 13.38 -15.66
CA VAL A 1078 -21.29 14.59 -15.02
C VAL A 1078 -22.46 15.15 -15.82
N THR A 1079 -23.63 15.20 -15.21
CA THR A 1079 -24.84 15.79 -15.82
C THR A 1079 -24.92 17.27 -15.47
N LEU A 1080 -25.02 18.14 -16.48
CA LEU A 1080 -25.34 19.55 -16.30
C LEU A 1080 -26.87 19.73 -16.31
N PRO A 1081 -27.50 19.98 -15.14
CA PRO A 1081 -28.95 20.11 -15.06
C PRO A 1081 -29.44 21.44 -15.63
N SER A 1082 -30.69 21.50 -16.09
CA SER A 1082 -31.32 22.74 -16.54
C SER A 1082 -31.85 23.58 -15.37
N SER A 1083 -32.25 22.92 -14.28
CA SER A 1083 -32.45 23.50 -12.94
C SER A 1083 -32.20 22.43 -11.87
N MET A 1084 -31.96 22.87 -10.63
CA MET A 1084 -31.89 21.99 -9.45
C MET A 1084 -33.13 22.12 -8.55
N ASP A 1085 -34.20 22.83 -8.95
CA ASP A 1085 -35.43 23.03 -8.15
C ASP A 1085 -36.18 21.72 -7.80
N GLU A 1086 -35.86 20.64 -8.52
CA GLU A 1086 -36.28 19.26 -8.26
C GLU A 1086 -35.02 18.35 -8.26
N PRO A 1087 -35.05 17.18 -7.61
CA PRO A 1087 -33.90 16.29 -7.51
C PRO A 1087 -33.37 15.84 -8.88
N VAL A 1088 -32.07 16.06 -9.11
CA VAL A 1088 -31.35 15.74 -10.35
C VAL A 1088 -30.10 14.90 -10.07
N LEU A 1089 -29.83 13.92 -10.94
CA LEU A 1089 -28.60 13.12 -10.88
C LEU A 1089 -27.48 13.90 -11.57
N ILE A 1090 -26.51 14.39 -10.80
CA ILE A 1090 -25.40 15.22 -11.28
C ILE A 1090 -24.11 14.45 -11.54
N LEU A 1091 -23.91 13.30 -10.89
CA LEU A 1091 -22.72 12.46 -11.00
C LEU A 1091 -23.11 10.99 -11.09
N ALA A 1092 -22.44 10.24 -11.96
CA ALA A 1092 -22.48 8.79 -11.99
C ALA A 1092 -21.15 8.19 -12.45
N GLU A 1093 -20.49 7.44 -11.57
CA GLU A 1093 -19.31 6.64 -11.87
C GLU A 1093 -19.65 5.50 -12.86
N GLY A 1094 -18.73 5.21 -13.79
CA GLY A 1094 -18.82 4.14 -14.76
C GLY A 1094 -19.93 4.31 -15.81
N GLY A 1095 -20.95 3.45 -15.76
CA GLY A 1095 -21.85 3.17 -16.88
C GLY A 1095 -23.16 3.97 -16.95
N SER A 1096 -23.43 4.83 -15.98
CA SER A 1096 -24.66 5.63 -15.73
C SER A 1096 -25.68 5.00 -14.79
N GLY A 1097 -25.89 5.64 -13.64
CA GLY A 1097 -27.13 5.53 -12.88
C GLY A 1097 -28.25 6.43 -13.44
N CYS A 1098 -29.41 6.43 -12.79
CA CYS A 1098 -30.49 7.40 -13.06
C CYS A 1098 -31.44 7.58 -11.86
N ILE A 1099 -32.14 8.72 -11.82
CA ILE A 1099 -33.31 8.89 -10.95
C ILE A 1099 -34.50 8.15 -11.56
N ALA A 1100 -34.94 7.12 -10.85
CA ALA A 1100 -36.03 6.23 -11.21
C ALA A 1100 -37.41 6.73 -10.76
N GLY A 1101 -37.48 7.76 -9.91
CA GLY A 1101 -38.73 8.31 -9.39
C GLY A 1101 -38.49 9.44 -8.37
N VAL A 1102 -39.39 10.42 -8.31
CA VAL A 1102 -39.39 11.51 -7.31
C VAL A 1102 -40.84 11.73 -6.85
N ALA A 1103 -41.15 11.39 -5.61
CA ALA A 1103 -42.35 11.88 -4.94
C ALA A 1103 -42.02 13.07 -4.05
N LYS A 1104 -42.89 14.06 -4.05
CA LYS A 1104 -42.77 15.29 -3.27
C LYS A 1104 -44.05 15.49 -2.47
N VAL A 1105 -43.90 15.72 -1.17
CA VAL A 1105 -44.94 16.35 -0.34
C VAL A 1105 -44.57 17.84 -0.29
N PRO A 1106 -45.28 18.73 -1.00
CA PRO A 1106 -44.98 20.15 -0.97
C PRO A 1106 -45.32 20.75 0.39
N GLY A 1107 -44.38 21.47 0.99
CA GLY A 1107 -44.62 22.17 2.24
C GLY A 1107 -45.68 23.27 2.13
N GLU A 1108 -46.58 23.28 3.10
CA GLU A 1108 -47.68 24.23 3.17
C GLU A 1108 -47.37 25.33 4.21
N LEU A 1109 -46.88 26.46 3.72
CA LEU A 1109 -46.54 27.63 4.53
C LEU A 1109 -47.82 28.26 5.12
N ASN A 1110 -48.03 28.14 6.43
CA ASN A 1110 -49.19 28.69 7.15
C ASN A 1110 -48.84 29.08 8.60
N ALA A 1111 -49.68 29.89 9.25
CA ALA A 1111 -49.40 30.44 10.58
C ALA A 1111 -49.67 29.47 11.77
N ASN A 1112 -50.18 28.25 11.51
CA ASN A 1112 -50.54 27.27 12.55
C ASN A 1112 -49.57 26.07 12.64
N VAL A 1113 -48.87 25.75 11.54
CA VAL A 1113 -48.03 24.54 11.39
C VAL A 1113 -46.78 24.95 10.62
N ALA A 1114 -45.62 24.45 11.06
CA ALA A 1114 -44.35 24.71 10.40
C ALA A 1114 -44.36 24.17 8.96
N GLU A 1115 -43.74 24.91 8.03
CA GLU A 1115 -43.59 24.47 6.65
C GLU A 1115 -42.67 23.24 6.59
N SER A 1116 -43.19 22.06 6.22
CA SER A 1116 -42.39 20.82 6.10
C SER A 1116 -42.51 20.25 4.69
N THR A 1117 -41.39 20.09 3.99
CA THR A 1117 -41.33 19.49 2.64
C THR A 1117 -40.56 18.18 2.69
N ILE A 1118 -41.11 17.13 2.07
CA ILE A 1118 -40.47 15.82 1.98
C ILE A 1118 -40.28 15.43 0.51
N TYR A 1119 -39.07 15.00 0.16
CA TYR A 1119 -38.75 14.37 -1.13
C TYR A 1119 -38.38 12.90 -0.90
N ASN A 1120 -39.02 12.01 -1.65
CA ASN A 1120 -38.68 10.58 -1.72
C ASN A 1120 -38.18 10.29 -3.14
N VAL A 1121 -36.87 10.17 -3.28
CA VAL A 1121 -36.17 9.95 -4.56
C VAL A 1121 -35.76 8.49 -4.65
N SER A 1122 -36.18 7.77 -5.69
CA SER A 1122 -35.60 6.46 -6.01
C SER A 1122 -34.51 6.62 -7.08
N VAL A 1123 -33.35 6.00 -6.87
CA VAL A 1123 -32.18 6.05 -7.75
C VAL A 1123 -31.76 4.62 -8.10
N MET A 1124 -31.40 4.34 -9.35
CA MET A 1124 -30.80 3.07 -9.75
C MET A 1124 -29.38 3.28 -10.27
N GLY A 1125 -28.48 2.36 -9.94
CA GLY A 1125 -27.14 2.25 -10.52
C GLY A 1125 -26.67 0.79 -10.55
N ASP A 1126 -25.61 0.48 -11.30
CA ASP A 1126 -25.01 -0.85 -11.33
C ASP A 1126 -23.75 -1.00 -10.46
N GLY A 1127 -23.24 0.10 -9.92
CA GLY A 1127 -22.15 0.18 -8.94
C GLY A 1127 -21.47 1.54 -9.03
N GLY A 1128 -20.52 1.81 -8.12
CA GLY A 1128 -19.84 3.10 -8.02
C GLY A 1128 -20.69 4.22 -7.42
N GLU A 1129 -20.09 5.39 -7.27
CA GLU A 1129 -20.68 6.59 -6.68
C GLU A 1129 -21.73 7.24 -7.60
N LEU A 1130 -22.90 7.59 -7.06
CA LEU A 1130 -23.88 8.47 -7.70
C LEU A 1130 -24.14 9.70 -6.82
N GLY A 1131 -24.17 10.88 -7.43
CA GLY A 1131 -24.48 12.14 -6.78
C GLY A 1131 -25.85 12.69 -7.18
N VAL A 1132 -26.76 12.88 -6.22
CA VAL A 1132 -28.07 13.54 -6.42
C VAL A 1132 -28.05 14.92 -5.78
N ALA A 1133 -28.37 15.96 -6.56
CA ALA A 1133 -28.46 17.34 -6.09
C ALA A 1133 -29.91 17.87 -6.07
N LEU A 1134 -30.19 18.76 -5.12
CA LEU A 1134 -31.46 19.47 -4.98
C LEU A 1134 -31.21 20.88 -4.43
N GLN A 1135 -31.78 21.90 -5.06
CA GLN A 1135 -31.88 23.26 -4.51
C GLN A 1135 -33.19 23.44 -3.75
N PHE A 1136 -33.10 24.10 -2.59
CA PHE A 1136 -34.23 24.35 -1.72
C PHE A 1136 -34.11 25.73 -1.04
N PRO A 1137 -35.22 26.37 -0.64
CA PRO A 1137 -35.17 27.70 -0.03
C PRO A 1137 -34.32 27.78 1.26
N GLN A 1138 -33.49 28.82 1.38
CA GLN A 1138 -32.58 29.04 2.51
C GLN A 1138 -33.23 28.94 3.90
N ARG A 1139 -34.53 29.25 4.03
CA ARG A 1139 -35.28 29.19 5.30
C ARG A 1139 -35.34 27.80 5.92
N TYR A 1140 -35.26 26.73 5.13
CA TYR A 1140 -35.23 25.36 5.63
C TYR A 1140 -33.93 25.00 6.35
N LEU A 1141 -32.84 25.76 6.17
CA LEU A 1141 -31.60 25.61 6.97
C LEU A 1141 -31.72 26.17 8.40
N PHE A 1142 -32.91 26.60 8.82
CA PHE A 1142 -33.20 26.88 10.21
C PHE A 1142 -33.12 25.60 11.08
N THR A 1143 -33.54 24.46 10.52
CA THR A 1143 -33.27 23.14 11.08
C THR A 1143 -32.19 22.43 10.24
N ALA A 1144 -31.58 21.38 10.80
CA ALA A 1144 -30.76 20.49 9.98
C ALA A 1144 -31.69 19.54 9.22
N PRO A 1145 -31.61 19.45 7.88
CA PRO A 1145 -32.48 18.55 7.11
C PRO A 1145 -32.19 17.09 7.48
N VAL A 1146 -33.23 16.27 7.47
CA VAL A 1146 -33.10 14.83 7.73
C VAL A 1146 -32.93 14.13 6.38
N VAL A 1147 -31.73 13.65 6.11
CA VAL A 1147 -31.41 12.85 4.93
C VAL A 1147 -31.34 11.38 5.33
N THR A 1148 -32.01 10.52 4.57
CA THR A 1148 -32.01 9.07 4.75
C THR A 1148 -31.65 8.36 3.45
N LEU A 1149 -30.88 7.28 3.54
CA LEU A 1149 -30.60 6.35 2.46
C LEU A 1149 -31.13 4.97 2.85
N ASN A 1150 -32.01 4.39 2.02
CA ASN A 1150 -32.63 3.08 2.24
C ASN A 1150 -33.30 2.93 3.63
N GLY A 1151 -33.79 4.06 4.18
CA GLY A 1151 -34.42 4.15 5.51
C GLY A 1151 -33.46 4.30 6.69
N VAL A 1152 -32.15 4.41 6.45
CA VAL A 1152 -31.12 4.74 7.46
C VAL A 1152 -30.81 6.23 7.37
N ALA A 1153 -30.78 6.94 8.50
CA ALA A 1153 -30.39 8.36 8.53
C ALA A 1153 -28.89 8.52 8.34
N LEU A 1154 -28.50 9.44 7.46
CA LEU A 1154 -27.10 9.75 7.16
C LEU A 1154 -26.50 10.75 8.17
N GLY A 1155 -25.20 10.64 8.41
CA GLY A 1155 -24.39 11.64 9.11
C GLY A 1155 -24.25 12.93 8.30
N ALA A 1156 -23.95 14.04 8.98
CA ALA A 1156 -23.75 15.35 8.35
C ALA A 1156 -22.44 15.46 7.53
N ASP A 1157 -21.62 14.41 7.58
CA ASP A 1157 -20.42 14.14 6.81
C ASP A 1157 -20.65 13.20 5.61
N GLU A 1158 -21.85 12.61 5.48
CA GLU A 1158 -22.24 11.73 4.37
C GLU A 1158 -23.08 12.43 3.27
N TYR A 1159 -23.27 13.74 3.38
CA TYR A 1159 -23.91 14.59 2.37
C TYR A 1159 -23.35 16.02 2.42
N GLU A 1160 -23.37 16.74 1.30
CA GLU A 1160 -22.92 18.13 1.22
C GLU A 1160 -24.11 19.10 1.29
N ILE A 1161 -24.00 20.14 2.12
CA ILE A 1161 -24.86 21.33 2.02
C ILE A 1161 -24.01 22.54 1.68
N THR A 1162 -24.30 23.16 0.55
CA THR A 1162 -23.84 24.51 0.21
C THR A 1162 -24.96 25.51 0.57
N PRO A 1163 -24.81 26.33 1.63
CA PRO A 1163 -25.82 27.32 2.00
C PRO A 1163 -25.98 28.41 0.94
N GLY A 1164 -27.23 28.83 0.76
CA GLY A 1164 -27.54 30.07 0.05
C GLY A 1164 -27.24 31.30 0.89
N THR A 1165 -27.75 32.44 0.42
CA THR A 1165 -27.59 33.74 1.07
C THR A 1165 -28.94 34.27 1.54
N PHE A 1166 -28.96 34.91 2.71
CA PHE A 1166 -30.09 35.73 3.16
C PHE A 1166 -29.56 37.03 3.77
N VAL A 1167 -29.99 38.18 3.26
CA VAL A 1167 -29.46 39.49 3.67
C VAL A 1167 -30.60 40.50 3.82
N TYR A 1168 -30.73 41.08 5.01
CA TYR A 1168 -31.64 42.19 5.28
C TYR A 1168 -31.12 43.49 4.65
N GLY A 1169 -32.02 44.23 4.01
CA GLY A 1169 -31.77 45.47 3.28
C GLY A 1169 -32.35 46.70 3.97
N PRO A 1170 -31.88 47.90 3.60
CA PRO A 1170 -32.32 49.14 4.23
C PRO A 1170 -33.79 49.47 3.88
N GLY A 1171 -34.60 49.66 4.92
CA GLY A 1171 -36.02 50.04 4.78
C GLY A 1171 -36.99 48.85 4.72
N GLY A 1172 -36.59 47.67 5.22
CA GLY A 1172 -37.45 46.50 5.32
C GLY A 1172 -37.34 45.50 4.17
N THR A 1173 -36.53 45.78 3.14
CA THR A 1173 -36.29 44.83 2.05
C THR A 1173 -35.42 43.66 2.50
N TYR A 1174 -35.43 42.55 1.76
CA TYR A 1174 -34.43 41.49 1.90
C TYR A 1174 -34.06 40.87 0.53
N THR A 1175 -32.95 40.15 0.49
CA THR A 1175 -32.55 39.33 -0.67
C THR A 1175 -32.22 37.92 -0.21
N THR A 1176 -32.69 36.91 -0.95
CA THR A 1176 -32.43 35.49 -0.67
C THR A 1176 -31.98 34.75 -1.93
N THR A 1177 -31.17 33.71 -1.76
CA THR A 1177 -30.95 32.65 -2.77
C THR A 1177 -31.30 31.30 -2.16
N ASN A 1178 -31.44 30.25 -2.98
CA ASN A 1178 -31.60 28.88 -2.49
C ASN A 1178 -30.26 28.33 -1.94
N ALA A 1179 -30.36 27.34 -1.06
CA ALA A 1179 -29.27 26.43 -0.69
C ALA A 1179 -29.30 25.20 -1.60
N THR A 1180 -28.19 24.46 -1.67
CA THR A 1180 -28.08 23.19 -2.40
C THR A 1180 -27.72 22.07 -1.42
N LEU A 1181 -28.43 20.94 -1.51
CA LEU A 1181 -28.08 19.66 -0.90
C LEU A 1181 -27.54 18.75 -2.00
N VAL A 1182 -26.47 18.00 -1.72
CA VAL A 1182 -25.98 16.92 -2.57
C VAL A 1182 -25.74 15.66 -1.73
N VAL A 1183 -26.19 14.50 -2.23
CA VAL A 1183 -26.03 13.20 -1.58
C VAL A 1183 -25.21 12.29 -2.48
N TYR A 1184 -24.07 11.81 -1.98
CA TYR A 1184 -23.10 10.96 -2.68
C TYR A 1184 -22.88 9.65 -1.90
N ASN A 1185 -23.80 8.67 -1.99
CA ASN A 1185 -23.62 7.41 -1.23
C ASN A 1185 -24.48 6.21 -1.70
N THR A 1186 -24.99 6.18 -2.94
CA THR A 1186 -25.89 5.10 -3.36
C THR A 1186 -25.14 3.84 -3.80
N THR A 1187 -25.54 2.66 -3.32
CA THR A 1187 -24.93 1.37 -3.71
C THR A 1187 -25.49 0.83 -5.04
N SER A 1188 -24.95 -0.28 -5.55
CA SER A 1188 -25.54 -1.02 -6.68
C SER A 1188 -27.01 -1.41 -6.41
N GLY A 1189 -27.87 -1.34 -7.43
CA GLY A 1189 -29.30 -1.68 -7.36
C GLY A 1189 -30.21 -0.46 -7.18
N THR A 1190 -31.42 -0.71 -6.66
CA THR A 1190 -32.42 0.31 -6.35
C THR A 1190 -32.17 0.91 -4.96
N ASN A 1191 -31.98 2.22 -4.88
CA ASN A 1191 -31.83 2.97 -3.64
C ASN A 1191 -32.97 3.98 -3.46
N TYR A 1192 -33.29 4.28 -2.21
CA TYR A 1192 -34.32 5.26 -1.83
C TYR A 1192 -33.70 6.33 -0.94
N ILE A 1193 -33.63 7.56 -1.43
CA ILE A 1193 -33.17 8.74 -0.69
C ILE A 1193 -34.40 9.52 -0.20
N GLY A 1194 -34.58 9.59 1.11
CA GLY A 1194 -35.57 10.49 1.73
C GLY A 1194 -34.90 11.78 2.18
N MET A 1195 -35.46 12.93 1.82
CA MET A 1195 -34.98 14.26 2.24
C MET A 1195 -36.15 15.02 2.87
N GLU A 1196 -36.08 15.28 4.17
CA GLU A 1196 -37.10 16.02 4.93
C GLU A 1196 -36.52 17.38 5.37
N PHE A 1197 -37.24 18.44 5.02
CA PHE A 1197 -36.85 19.84 5.22
C PHE A 1197 -37.92 20.55 6.05
N ASP A 1198 -37.58 20.89 7.31
CA ASP A 1198 -38.47 21.60 8.23
C ASP A 1198 -38.08 23.08 8.36
N GLY A 1199 -39.00 23.94 7.96
CA GLY A 1199 -38.96 25.38 8.16
C GLY A 1199 -39.68 25.80 9.45
N ASP A 1200 -40.23 27.00 9.44
CA ASP A 1200 -40.92 27.62 10.58
C ASP A 1200 -42.40 27.92 10.24
N VAL A 1201 -43.18 28.39 11.22
CA VAL A 1201 -44.57 28.85 11.01
C VAL A 1201 -44.60 30.20 10.29
N TRP A 1202 -45.57 30.40 9.39
CA TRP A 1202 -45.61 31.61 8.55
C TRP A 1202 -45.97 32.86 9.36
N GLY A 1203 -44.99 33.73 9.55
CA GLY A 1203 -45.14 35.01 10.24
C GLY A 1203 -44.51 35.06 11.63
N ASP A 1204 -43.78 34.02 12.05
CA ASP A 1204 -42.92 34.10 13.24
C ASP A 1204 -41.72 35.01 12.92
N ALA A 1205 -41.63 36.11 13.68
CA ALA A 1205 -40.51 37.05 13.69
C ALA A 1205 -39.78 37.07 15.04
N TYR A 1206 -40.26 36.29 16.02
CA TYR A 1206 -39.72 36.15 17.38
C TYR A 1206 -39.35 34.69 17.76
N ASN A 1207 -39.00 33.84 16.79
CA ASN A 1207 -38.50 32.47 16.95
C ASN A 1207 -38.93 31.75 18.25
N ASP A 1208 -40.24 31.56 18.40
CA ASP A 1208 -40.81 30.78 19.51
C ASP A 1208 -41.81 29.69 19.05
N GLY A 1209 -41.99 29.58 17.72
CA GLY A 1209 -42.86 28.60 17.06
C GLY A 1209 -44.33 28.99 17.10
N LEU A 1210 -44.64 30.24 17.46
CA LEU A 1210 -45.98 30.79 17.49
C LEU A 1210 -46.04 32.06 16.63
N VAL A 1211 -47.25 32.37 16.18
CA VAL A 1211 -47.55 33.65 15.55
C VAL A 1211 -48.52 34.39 16.46
N ASP A 1212 -48.03 35.41 17.17
CA ASP A 1212 -48.84 36.21 18.09
C ASP A 1212 -48.58 37.73 17.99
N SER A 1213 -49.05 38.50 18.96
CA SER A 1213 -48.82 39.96 18.99
C SER A 1213 -47.35 40.38 19.14
N THR A 1214 -46.47 39.45 19.51
CA THR A 1214 -45.02 39.64 19.70
C THR A 1214 -44.31 39.73 18.37
N ASP A 1215 -44.68 38.91 17.38
CA ASP A 1215 -44.13 38.97 16.01
C ASP A 1215 -44.44 40.29 15.35
N ALA A 1216 -45.72 40.73 15.44
CA ALA A 1216 -46.14 42.04 14.99
C ALA A 1216 -45.34 43.18 15.67
N LEU A 1217 -44.92 43.01 16.93
CA LEU A 1217 -44.05 43.97 17.62
C LEU A 1217 -42.60 43.90 17.09
N TYR A 1218 -42.07 42.71 16.84
CA TYR A 1218 -40.71 42.51 16.31
C TYR A 1218 -40.57 43.06 14.89
N ILE A 1219 -41.54 42.81 14.03
CA ILE A 1219 -41.66 43.40 12.68
C ILE A 1219 -41.70 44.93 12.78
N LEU A 1220 -42.56 45.50 13.64
CA LEU A 1220 -42.59 46.95 13.83
C LEU A 1220 -41.26 47.50 14.36
N HIS A 1221 -40.55 46.76 15.21
CA HIS A 1221 -39.21 47.13 15.69
C HIS A 1221 -38.15 47.09 14.58
N PHE A 1222 -38.18 46.11 13.69
CA PHE A 1222 -37.32 46.04 12.50
C PHE A 1222 -37.62 47.20 11.53
N VAL A 1223 -38.89 47.42 11.19
CA VAL A 1223 -39.34 48.48 10.27
C VAL A 1223 -38.95 49.89 10.73
N VAL A 1224 -38.92 50.17 12.05
CA VAL A 1224 -38.45 51.46 12.58
C VAL A 1224 -36.94 51.53 12.84
N GLY A 1225 -36.18 50.46 12.55
CA GLY A 1225 -34.72 50.41 12.71
C GLY A 1225 -34.25 50.25 14.17
N ASN A 1226 -35.05 49.62 15.03
CA ASN A 1226 -34.62 49.18 16.37
C ASN A 1226 -33.95 47.80 16.35
N LEU A 1227 -34.14 47.03 15.28
CA LEU A 1227 -33.51 45.74 15.01
C LEU A 1227 -32.88 45.78 13.62
N ASP A 1228 -31.73 45.12 13.44
CA ASP A 1228 -31.05 44.98 12.14
C ASP A 1228 -31.51 43.72 11.35
N GLY A 1229 -32.34 42.87 11.96
CA GLY A 1229 -32.90 41.63 11.42
C GLY A 1229 -33.61 40.80 12.51
N PHE A 1230 -34.18 39.65 12.14
CA PHE A 1230 -34.78 38.69 13.08
C PHE A 1230 -33.82 37.55 13.45
N GLU A 1231 -34.17 36.78 14.49
CA GLU A 1231 -33.50 35.51 14.85
C GLU A 1231 -33.95 34.33 13.98
N THR A 1232 -34.98 34.51 13.14
CA THR A 1232 -35.42 33.56 12.11
C THR A 1232 -34.67 33.76 10.78
N TYR A 1233 -34.51 32.68 10.03
CA TYR A 1233 -33.91 32.69 8.70
C TYR A 1233 -35.00 32.71 7.62
N GLY A 1234 -35.05 33.75 6.79
CA GLY A 1234 -35.86 33.71 5.57
C GLY A 1234 -37.34 34.11 5.70
N TYR A 1235 -37.69 34.99 6.64
CA TYR A 1235 -39.05 35.52 6.84
C TYR A 1235 -39.71 35.93 5.50
N PRO A 1236 -40.85 35.32 5.13
CA PRO A 1236 -41.64 35.69 3.95
C PRO A 1236 -42.80 36.62 4.31
N ASP A 1237 -42.98 37.70 3.52
CA ASP A 1237 -44.07 38.68 3.63
C ASP A 1237 -45.44 37.98 3.76
N VAL A 1238 -46.20 38.32 4.80
CA VAL A 1238 -47.51 37.69 5.11
C VAL A 1238 -48.69 38.32 4.34
N TYR A 1239 -48.44 39.35 3.55
CA TYR A 1239 -49.42 40.06 2.72
C TYR A 1239 -49.15 39.91 1.21
N ASP A 1240 -47.90 40.10 0.77
CA ASP A 1240 -47.46 39.97 -0.62
C ASP A 1240 -46.14 39.19 -0.71
N ARG A 1241 -46.25 37.86 -0.76
CA ARG A 1241 -45.12 36.90 -0.71
C ARG A 1241 -43.96 37.21 -1.68
N ASP A 1242 -44.24 37.83 -2.82
CA ASP A 1242 -43.27 38.11 -3.89
C ASP A 1242 -42.66 39.52 -3.78
N SER A 1243 -43.07 40.33 -2.79
CA SER A 1243 -42.61 41.70 -2.59
C SER A 1243 -41.13 41.83 -2.22
N HIS A 1244 -40.59 40.80 -1.54
CA HIS A 1244 -39.33 40.82 -0.81
C HIS A 1244 -39.18 42.01 0.16
N THR A 1245 -40.30 42.43 0.76
CA THR A 1245 -40.36 43.46 1.81
C THR A 1245 -40.93 42.91 3.11
N ILE A 1246 -40.63 43.61 4.20
CA ILE A 1246 -41.16 43.40 5.55
C ILE A 1246 -41.55 44.79 6.02
N ASP A 1247 -42.84 45.07 6.14
CA ASP A 1247 -43.34 46.40 6.47
C ASP A 1247 -44.43 46.41 7.56
N SER A 1248 -45.04 47.57 7.83
CA SER A 1248 -46.09 47.68 8.86
C SER A 1248 -47.39 46.93 8.53
N THR A 1249 -47.56 46.50 7.28
CA THR A 1249 -48.67 45.70 6.77
C THR A 1249 -48.56 44.26 7.25
N ASP A 1250 -47.36 43.67 7.25
CA ASP A 1250 -47.11 42.37 7.87
C ASP A 1250 -47.61 42.30 9.32
N ALA A 1251 -47.16 43.26 10.13
CA ALA A 1251 -47.56 43.37 11.53
C ALA A 1251 -49.07 43.58 11.69
N LEU A 1252 -49.72 44.28 10.75
CA LEU A 1252 -51.17 44.45 10.74
C LEU A 1252 -51.89 43.13 10.41
N TYR A 1253 -51.38 42.36 9.45
CA TYR A 1253 -51.95 41.08 9.01
C TYR A 1253 -51.81 40.00 10.09
N ILE A 1254 -50.65 39.92 10.76
CA ILE A 1254 -50.46 39.11 11.98
C ILE A 1254 -51.48 39.49 13.06
N LEU A 1255 -51.63 40.77 13.39
CA LEU A 1255 -52.64 41.22 14.36
C LEU A 1255 -54.08 40.88 13.94
N HIS A 1256 -54.40 40.98 12.65
CA HIS A 1256 -55.72 40.63 12.12
C HIS A 1256 -56.00 39.12 12.21
N ARG A 1257 -55.01 38.27 11.94
CA ARG A 1257 -55.08 36.81 12.14
C ARG A 1257 -55.21 36.46 13.63
N VAL A 1258 -54.44 37.09 14.51
CA VAL A 1258 -54.49 36.89 15.98
C VAL A 1258 -55.86 37.23 16.58
N VAL A 1259 -56.58 38.22 16.03
CA VAL A 1259 -57.97 38.52 16.46
C VAL A 1259 -59.05 37.72 15.71
N GLY A 1260 -58.66 36.85 14.78
CA GLY A 1260 -59.56 35.96 14.04
C GLY A 1260 -60.30 36.58 12.85
N ASN A 1261 -59.84 37.75 12.35
CA ASN A 1261 -60.36 38.37 11.12
C ASN A 1261 -59.81 37.70 9.86
N LEU A 1262 -58.65 37.06 9.97
CA LEU A 1262 -58.01 36.28 8.92
C LEU A 1262 -57.83 34.82 9.38
N ASP A 1263 -57.71 33.92 8.43
CA ASP A 1263 -57.31 32.53 8.65
C ASP A 1263 -55.78 32.37 8.75
N GLU A 1264 -55.36 31.11 8.83
CA GLU A 1264 -53.99 30.63 8.88
C GLU A 1264 -53.15 30.88 7.60
N TYR A 1265 -53.79 31.28 6.49
CA TYR A 1265 -53.17 31.69 5.23
C TYR A 1265 -53.30 33.21 5.02
N TYR A 1266 -53.59 33.96 6.08
CA TYR A 1266 -53.80 35.41 6.06
C TYR A 1266 -54.93 35.88 5.12
N SER A 1267 -55.87 34.98 4.79
CA SER A 1267 -57.04 35.24 3.96
C SER A 1267 -58.27 35.59 4.79
N VAL A 1268 -59.21 36.34 4.22
CA VAL A 1268 -60.42 36.81 4.92
C VAL A 1268 -61.41 35.67 5.11
N ARG A 1269 -61.88 35.48 6.35
CA ARG A 1269 -62.89 34.48 6.75
C ARG A 1269 -64.33 34.93 6.48
#